data_AF-A0A3T0DLV0-F1
#
_entry.id   AF-A0A3T0DLV0-F1
#
_cell.length_a   1.000
_cell.length_b   1.000
_cell.length_c   1.000
_cell.angle_alpha   90.00
_cell.angle_beta   90.00
_cell.angle_gamma   90.00
#
_symmetry.space_group_name_H-M   'P 1'
#
loop_
_entity.id
_entity.type
_entity.pdbx_description
1 polymer ?
#
loop_
_entity_poly.entity_id
_entity_poly.type
_entity_poly.pdbx_seq_one_letter_code
_entity_poly.pdbx_strand_id
1 'polypeptide(L)'
;MNRRYNGVSEHEGKPRPNRRLWAIIPIIAVAAMAFILGVLGGVQSSFVLGAVSVALGVVLLAGLGVLTWKLGRAYSRRHDHLNTELRNLKQRLAESQTRAASLEQQYESARDAENARLRAVKRDLQVLRRRVPAGFRDEIDSRVTVVDDVARVTLRIAFESAVRLGRNPRGTMSIEQAGQLFDDYVSRGELLQLRPLIDHFGLLEVQSLTNLRMLYRYYRKLGYWDLAILAIDQVFERTQRESDKWAGVRVRHESEVFARPTTVQPKLPVGNAHDPSGPILHMVGRVLPETQTGYTLRTHYSAMAQKRKGLPVAIVGQTGITAERSESFVEYQVSGIDYYLLPGSARPEVLLDDWLRENIERFAELVLRLRPSVLHAHSDFFNVLIIRAVGMAYGIPTVYESRGFWEESWLSRTVAAEGWERDQDSLFATYGRPSAYEYRREAEELARGLTDHVFTLAEVMRDHILKSGRMAPSSVSIVPNAVEAEEFPIQLRDDQLADEVGLDPKIVTIGYISSMVEYEGIDTLIDAFDLLTSSLGREANLLLVGDGDYLDKLKQKVDSKSIRNVIFTGRIPHEKILDYYGLIDLFVIPRKKSKVTDLVTPLKPFEAFCTGRTVIVSDVVALQEIAEQSQSTETFVAGSATDLAQTLVGLIDSPERRAELSERGAKWVRNHRSWDRNVNEYYRVYQQLGYTGPVSEVVKAEIRLEAMGVNPGELVEALSQRELPALHGWFSLHEPQQSATEILNIGWIFEDFGPIKVAEIDDWTRYGRENRSWGFTLHAWEFMDPFLVEFDRTGNISWLRDGVDIAKRWLRLHNDRRQADPMSWYDMSLALRTPRLLALAVRASREETMYEDTVILTDALSRHLTELHKDEAFNPRNNHGFYTAAAQVHVAKYAEMIPGASVAESEGQARLLDMAATQFALDGIHREHSPAYHRMVLASFRAAIDDGLIADEEILKRLTLAERALGWMVQPDGKLVQMGDTPEIDVLSEEPDSSDPETAFILSDAGTGQKPSKHLAVFPDGGYAFVRSPQPTEPGTLARSSYLAFSAAFHSRAHKHADDLNLVWFDHGHQILTDAGRYGYGQLLDSNAAQRAEGFYYADPERQYVESTMAHNTLMIDGMDQDRKRRQPYGSGVGKCFVENEVFDLSARVHHIDYIHRRRIIFRPGTELILKDSIFSQAPETRNGILWFNIPGDFSLQESGACVVFVQETDEGTLRLTVSSDGQLVEPVCGQTNPLRGWRSRQDRELEPVWSVGFEVSIDTRASVETRFNVELR
;
A
#
# COMPACT_ATOMS: atom_id res chain seq x y z
N MET A 1 18.80 97.56 11.99
CA MET A 1 18.57 97.02 10.63
C MET A 1 19.18 95.62 10.56
N ASN A 2 18.57 94.47 10.23
CA ASN A 2 17.19 93.98 10.07
C ASN A 2 17.19 92.41 10.10
N ARG A 3 16.44 91.77 11.04
CA ARG A 3 15.62 90.51 11.06
C ARG A 3 15.88 89.32 10.08
N ARG A 4 15.68 88.00 10.35
CA ARG A 4 15.17 87.06 11.41
C ARG A 4 15.50 85.59 10.92
N TYR A 5 15.16 84.50 11.61
CA TYR A 5 15.85 83.72 12.67
C TYR A 5 15.17 82.31 12.77
N ASN A 6 15.94 81.22 13.01
CA ASN A 6 15.62 79.85 13.57
C ASN A 6 14.58 78.90 12.91
N GLY A 7 14.61 77.56 13.05
CA GLY A 7 15.43 76.62 13.83
C GLY A 7 14.77 75.22 13.97
N VAL A 8 15.62 74.19 14.08
CA VAL A 8 15.61 72.78 14.60
C VAL A 8 14.38 72.20 15.37
N SER A 9 14.10 70.88 15.18
CA SER A 9 14.05 69.77 16.20
C SER A 9 12.89 68.74 16.15
N GLU A 10 13.27 67.44 16.20
CA GLU A 10 12.76 66.27 16.97
C GLU A 10 11.28 65.79 17.06
N HIS A 11 11.18 64.44 17.01
CA HIS A 11 10.31 63.46 17.71
C HIS A 11 8.81 63.20 17.38
N GLU A 12 8.54 61.88 17.20
CA GLU A 12 7.41 61.02 17.65
C GLU A 12 5.93 61.32 17.31
N GLY A 13 5.21 60.27 16.84
CA GLY A 13 3.74 60.30 16.83
C GLY A 13 2.98 59.12 16.18
N LYS A 14 3.05 57.91 16.77
CA LYS A 14 2.05 56.81 16.84
C LYS A 14 1.19 56.38 15.61
N PRO A 15 1.11 55.06 15.28
CA PRO A 15 0.00 54.53 14.50
C PRO A 15 -1.28 54.46 15.37
N ARG A 16 -2.40 54.97 14.84
CA ARG A 16 -3.74 54.74 15.44
C ARG A 16 -4.20 53.33 15.07
N PRO A 17 -4.53 52.45 16.04
CA PRO A 17 -5.05 51.13 15.75
C PRO A 17 -6.50 51.25 15.26
N ASN A 18 -6.79 50.54 14.18
CA ASN A 18 -8.14 50.40 13.64
C ASN A 18 -8.99 49.60 14.64
N ARG A 19 -9.75 50.30 15.48
CA ARG A 19 -10.75 49.74 16.40
C ARG A 19 -11.93 49.15 15.60
N ARG A 20 -11.77 47.98 14.99
CA ARG A 20 -12.89 47.19 14.43
C ARG A 20 -12.80 45.68 14.66
N LEU A 21 -11.81 45.18 15.40
CA LEU A 21 -11.61 43.74 15.64
C LEU A 21 -11.88 43.25 17.08
N TRP A 22 -12.44 44.10 17.96
CA TRP A 22 -12.64 43.77 19.37
C TRP A 22 -14.07 43.33 19.75
N ALA A 23 -14.98 43.16 18.79
CA ALA A 23 -16.38 42.80 19.08
C ALA A 23 -16.71 41.30 18.99
N ILE A 24 -15.77 40.45 18.54
CA ILE A 24 -16.02 39.02 18.28
C ILE A 24 -15.36 38.11 19.33
N ILE A 25 -14.36 38.63 20.04
CA ILE A 25 -13.57 37.89 21.05
C ILE A 25 -14.42 37.40 22.25
N PRO A 26 -15.43 38.14 22.77
CA PRO A 26 -16.22 37.64 23.89
C PRO A 26 -17.17 36.47 23.52
N ILE A 27 -17.59 36.39 22.26
CA ILE A 27 -18.56 35.38 21.78
C ILE A 27 -17.88 34.03 21.56
N ILE A 28 -16.65 34.06 21.04
CA ILE A 28 -15.82 32.87 20.85
C ILE A 28 -15.35 32.32 22.22
N ALA A 29 -15.05 33.20 23.19
CA ALA A 29 -14.67 32.80 24.54
C ALA A 29 -15.80 32.09 25.30
N VAL A 30 -17.07 32.52 25.14
CA VAL A 30 -18.23 31.86 25.78
C VAL A 30 -18.54 30.50 25.14
N ALA A 31 -18.36 30.35 23.82
CA ALA A 31 -18.54 29.07 23.13
C ALA A 31 -17.43 28.05 23.47
N ALA A 32 -16.17 28.51 23.58
CA ALA A 32 -15.05 27.68 24.01
C ALA A 32 -15.19 27.21 25.47
N MET A 33 -15.71 28.07 26.36
CA MET A 33 -15.89 27.73 27.77
C MET A 33 -17.06 26.74 28.00
N ALA A 34 -18.12 26.80 27.17
CA ALA A 34 -19.21 25.83 27.19
C ALA A 34 -18.80 24.45 26.65
N PHE A 35 -17.90 24.40 25.66
CA PHE A 35 -17.34 23.16 25.13
C PHE A 35 -16.39 22.50 26.13
N ILE A 36 -15.55 23.29 26.81
CA ILE A 36 -14.63 22.79 27.85
C ILE A 36 -15.39 22.29 29.08
N LEU A 37 -16.49 22.94 29.49
CA LEU A 37 -17.32 22.47 30.60
C LEU A 37 -18.16 21.21 30.26
N GLY A 38 -18.45 20.97 28.98
CA GLY A 38 -19.13 19.75 28.51
C GLY A 38 -18.20 18.52 28.41
N VAL A 39 -16.90 18.74 28.18
CA VAL A 39 -15.90 17.66 28.08
C VAL A 39 -15.37 17.25 29.46
N LEU A 40 -15.45 18.12 30.48
CA LEU A 40 -14.95 17.84 31.84
C LEU A 40 -16.00 17.29 32.84
N GLY A 41 -17.29 17.33 32.51
CA GLY A 41 -18.36 16.84 33.40
C GLY A 41 -19.17 15.74 32.71
N GLY A 42 -18.78 14.47 32.89
CA GLY A 42 -19.43 13.31 32.28
C GLY A 42 -20.91 13.17 32.63
N VAL A 43 -21.78 13.87 31.89
CA VAL A 43 -23.24 13.73 31.97
C VAL A 43 -23.78 13.39 30.58
N GLN A 44 -24.05 12.10 30.38
CA GLN A 44 -24.83 11.60 29.26
C GLN A 44 -26.32 11.94 29.47
N SER A 45 -26.78 13.08 28.96
CA SER A 45 -28.21 13.23 28.65
C SER A 45 -28.39 14.02 27.36
N SER A 46 -29.00 13.36 26.38
CA SER A 46 -29.29 13.86 25.02
C SER A 46 -30.24 15.08 25.00
N PHE A 47 -30.84 15.43 26.14
CA PHE A 47 -31.76 16.57 26.25
C PHE A 47 -31.06 17.93 26.41
N VAL A 48 -29.87 17.97 27.03
CA VAL A 48 -29.12 19.23 27.27
C VAL A 48 -28.43 19.72 25.99
N LEU A 49 -27.90 18.80 25.17
CA LEU A 49 -27.30 19.15 23.86
C LEU A 49 -28.33 19.68 22.85
N GLY A 50 -29.58 19.19 22.92
CA GLY A 50 -30.68 19.70 22.09
C GLY A 50 -31.06 21.14 22.44
N ALA A 51 -31.16 21.47 23.72
CA ALA A 51 -31.48 22.81 24.19
C ALA A 51 -30.37 23.84 23.88
N VAL A 52 -29.10 23.45 24.00
CA VAL A 52 -27.95 24.31 23.67
C VAL A 52 -27.86 24.57 22.16
N SER A 53 -28.17 23.58 21.33
CA SER A 53 -28.18 23.72 19.86
C SER A 53 -29.28 24.65 19.37
N VAL A 54 -30.47 24.60 19.98
CA VAL A 54 -31.58 25.51 19.66
C VAL A 54 -31.27 26.94 20.12
N ALA A 55 -30.68 27.10 21.32
CA ALA A 55 -30.27 28.42 21.81
C ALA A 55 -29.15 29.03 20.93
N LEU A 56 -28.16 28.24 20.50
CA LEU A 56 -27.13 28.70 19.55
C LEU A 56 -27.74 29.08 18.19
N GLY A 57 -28.71 28.30 17.70
CA GLY A 57 -29.42 28.58 16.46
C GLY A 57 -30.18 29.91 16.48
N VAL A 58 -30.85 30.23 17.60
CA VAL A 58 -31.57 31.50 17.78
C VAL A 58 -30.59 32.68 17.90
N VAL A 59 -29.45 32.52 18.59
CA VAL A 59 -28.43 33.55 18.70
C VAL A 59 -27.71 33.78 17.36
N LEU A 60 -27.47 32.72 16.58
CA LEU A 60 -26.91 32.82 15.23
C LEU A 60 -27.88 33.49 14.26
N LEU A 61 -29.19 33.20 14.32
CA LEU A 61 -30.20 33.86 13.50
C LEU A 61 -30.39 35.33 13.87
N ALA A 62 -30.38 35.66 15.16
CA ALA A 62 -30.39 37.06 15.62
C ALA A 62 -29.11 37.81 15.22
N GLY A 63 -27.96 37.14 15.28
CA GLY A 63 -26.66 37.64 14.82
C GLY A 63 -26.65 37.87 13.30
N LEU A 64 -27.22 36.96 12.52
CA LEU A 64 -27.38 37.09 11.07
C LEU A 64 -28.34 38.23 10.73
N GLY A 65 -29.42 38.43 11.49
CA GLY A 65 -30.35 39.54 11.34
C GLY A 65 -29.69 40.90 11.61
N VAL A 66 -28.86 41.00 12.65
CA VAL A 66 -28.10 42.22 12.95
C VAL A 66 -26.98 42.46 11.93
N LEU A 67 -26.33 41.41 11.44
CA LEU A 67 -25.28 41.49 10.43
C LEU A 67 -25.86 41.88 9.07
N THR A 68 -26.99 41.31 8.65
CA THR A 68 -27.71 41.68 7.41
C THR A 68 -28.28 43.09 7.50
N TRP A 69 -28.76 43.53 8.66
CA TRP A 69 -29.18 44.92 8.87
C TRP A 69 -27.99 45.91 8.86
N LYS A 70 -26.85 45.55 9.48
CA LYS A 70 -25.63 46.38 9.44
C LYS A 70 -24.99 46.40 8.06
N LEU A 71 -24.99 45.28 7.34
CA LEU A 71 -24.54 45.18 5.94
C LEU A 71 -25.49 45.93 5.02
N GLY A 72 -26.81 45.88 5.25
CA GLY A 72 -27.80 46.67 4.53
C GLY A 72 -27.64 48.18 4.75
N ARG A 73 -27.36 48.62 5.99
CA ARG A 73 -27.02 50.03 6.28
C ARG A 73 -25.66 50.46 5.75
N ALA A 74 -24.66 49.56 5.77
CA ALA A 74 -23.35 49.82 5.19
C ALA A 74 -23.42 49.86 3.66
N TYR A 75 -24.23 49.00 3.05
CA TYR A 75 -24.52 48.99 1.63
C TYR A 75 -25.30 50.25 1.24
N SER A 76 -26.35 50.64 1.96
CA SER A 76 -27.10 51.88 1.69
C SER A 76 -26.22 53.12 1.86
N ARG A 77 -25.38 53.22 2.90
CA ARG A 77 -24.45 54.35 3.06
C ARG A 77 -23.36 54.36 2.01
N ARG A 78 -22.86 53.18 1.61
CA ARG A 78 -21.86 53.06 0.54
C ARG A 78 -22.48 53.30 -0.83
N HIS A 79 -23.75 52.95 -1.03
CA HIS A 79 -24.55 53.20 -2.22
C HIS A 79 -24.91 54.68 -2.35
N ASP A 80 -25.29 55.34 -1.25
CA ASP A 80 -25.52 56.79 -1.22
C ASP A 80 -24.22 57.58 -1.36
N HIS A 81 -23.12 57.11 -0.77
CA HIS A 81 -21.79 57.68 -0.96
C HIS A 81 -21.30 57.48 -2.40
N LEU A 82 -21.46 56.29 -2.98
CA LEU A 82 -21.16 56.00 -4.39
C LEU A 82 -22.08 56.77 -5.33
N ASN A 83 -23.35 57.01 -5.00
CA ASN A 83 -24.27 57.82 -5.81
C ASN A 83 -23.97 59.31 -5.70
N THR A 84 -23.40 59.76 -4.58
CA THR A 84 -22.91 61.12 -4.39
C THR A 84 -21.57 61.32 -5.08
N GLU A 85 -20.66 60.34 -5.00
CA GLU A 85 -19.43 60.29 -5.79
C GLU A 85 -19.73 60.16 -7.29
N LEU A 86 -20.74 59.39 -7.69
CA LEU A 86 -21.17 59.27 -9.07
C LEU A 86 -21.84 60.57 -9.55
N ARG A 87 -22.57 61.29 -8.70
CA ARG A 87 -23.06 62.65 -9.02
C ARG A 87 -21.93 63.66 -9.12
N ASN A 88 -20.96 63.62 -8.22
CA ASN A 88 -19.77 64.47 -8.27
C ASN A 88 -18.85 64.12 -9.44
N LEU A 89 -18.75 62.84 -9.82
CA LEU A 89 -18.03 62.35 -10.99
C LEU A 89 -18.79 62.71 -12.27
N LYS A 90 -20.12 62.65 -12.30
CA LYS A 90 -20.94 63.12 -13.42
C LYS A 90 -20.87 64.64 -13.57
N GLN A 91 -20.80 65.38 -12.47
CA GLN A 91 -20.60 66.83 -12.48
C GLN A 91 -19.18 67.20 -12.90
N ARG A 92 -18.15 66.50 -12.40
CA ARG A 92 -16.75 66.65 -12.86
C ARG A 92 -16.56 66.18 -14.29
N LEU A 93 -17.31 65.18 -14.74
CA LEU A 93 -17.33 64.72 -16.12
C LEU A 93 -18.05 65.72 -17.01
N ALA A 94 -19.14 66.35 -16.56
CA ALA A 94 -19.80 67.43 -17.28
C ALA A 94 -18.93 68.70 -17.32
N GLU A 95 -18.25 69.07 -16.24
CA GLU A 95 -17.26 70.15 -16.19
C GLU A 95 -16.04 69.81 -17.06
N SER A 96 -15.58 68.55 -17.05
CA SER A 96 -14.50 68.06 -17.91
C SER A 96 -14.91 67.95 -19.37
N GLN A 97 -16.18 67.68 -19.68
CA GLN A 97 -16.75 67.68 -21.03
C GLN A 97 -16.96 69.10 -21.53
N THR A 98 -17.32 70.04 -20.65
CA THR A 98 -17.40 71.47 -20.97
C THR A 98 -16.00 72.06 -21.16
N ARG A 99 -15.02 71.63 -20.35
CA ARG A 99 -13.60 72.00 -20.48
C ARG A 99 -12.95 71.30 -21.68
N ALA A 100 -13.34 70.07 -21.99
CA ALA A 100 -12.95 69.36 -23.21
C ALA A 100 -13.56 70.04 -24.44
N ALA A 101 -14.83 70.45 -24.43
CA ALA A 101 -15.44 71.22 -25.50
C ALA A 101 -14.80 72.61 -25.68
N SER A 102 -14.38 73.27 -24.58
CA SER A 102 -13.62 74.53 -24.66
C SER A 102 -12.18 74.33 -25.13
N LEU A 103 -11.54 73.21 -24.79
CA LEU A 103 -10.22 72.82 -25.28
C LEU A 103 -10.27 72.35 -26.74
N GLU A 104 -11.36 71.70 -27.15
CA GLU A 104 -11.65 71.26 -28.51
C GLU A 104 -11.97 72.47 -29.39
N GLN A 105 -12.68 73.48 -28.87
CA GLN A 105 -12.89 74.77 -29.55
C GLN A 105 -11.61 75.63 -29.61
N GLN A 106 -10.75 75.58 -28.59
CA GLN A 106 -9.41 76.19 -28.62
C GLN A 106 -8.45 75.44 -29.55
N TYR A 107 -8.56 74.11 -29.63
CA TYR A 107 -7.79 73.25 -30.52
C TYR A 107 -8.26 73.40 -31.97
N GLU A 108 -9.56 73.52 -32.24
CA GLU A 108 -10.10 73.83 -33.57
C GLU A 108 -9.74 75.25 -34.01
N SER A 109 -9.78 76.24 -33.09
CA SER A 109 -9.31 77.61 -33.39
C SER A 109 -7.80 77.68 -33.63
N ALA A 110 -7.00 76.90 -32.89
CA ALA A 110 -5.55 76.77 -33.12
C ALA A 110 -5.26 76.01 -34.41
N ARG A 111 -6.02 74.95 -34.72
CA ARG A 111 -5.92 74.16 -35.96
C ARG A 111 -6.34 74.98 -37.18
N ASP A 112 -7.34 75.85 -37.07
CA ASP A 112 -7.77 76.75 -38.15
C ASP A 112 -6.81 77.92 -38.35
N ALA A 113 -6.20 78.44 -37.27
CA ALA A 113 -5.11 79.41 -37.36
C ALA A 113 -3.84 78.80 -37.99
N GLU A 114 -3.48 77.56 -37.62
CA GLU A 114 -2.36 76.81 -38.17
C GLU A 114 -2.61 76.42 -39.64
N ASN A 115 -3.84 75.99 -39.98
CA ASN A 115 -4.27 75.71 -41.35
C ASN A 115 -4.35 76.97 -42.22
N ALA A 116 -4.72 78.12 -41.67
CA ALA A 116 -4.66 79.41 -42.35
C ALA A 116 -3.20 79.84 -42.61
N ARG A 117 -2.30 79.61 -41.63
CA ARG A 117 -0.84 79.76 -41.80
C ARG A 117 -0.28 78.84 -42.87
N LEU A 118 -0.68 77.57 -42.89
CA LEU A 118 -0.29 76.58 -43.90
C LEU A 118 -0.82 76.91 -45.29
N ARG A 119 -2.03 77.50 -45.41
CA ARG A 119 -2.59 77.99 -46.68
C ARG A 119 -1.91 79.27 -47.16
N ALA A 120 -1.47 80.15 -46.27
CA ALA A 120 -0.67 81.33 -46.59
C ALA A 120 0.75 80.93 -47.05
N VAL A 121 1.41 80.02 -46.34
CA VAL A 121 2.71 79.46 -46.71
C VAL A 121 2.66 78.69 -48.03
N LYS A 122 1.59 77.89 -48.29
CA LYS A 122 1.38 77.22 -49.58
C LYS A 122 1.10 78.19 -50.74
N ARG A 123 0.46 79.35 -50.50
CA ARG A 123 0.30 80.42 -51.51
C ARG A 123 1.61 81.14 -51.79
N ASP A 124 2.39 81.45 -50.75
CA ASP A 124 3.71 82.08 -50.90
C ASP A 124 4.70 81.14 -51.63
N LEU A 125 4.65 79.83 -51.36
CA LEU A 125 5.41 78.79 -52.08
C LEU A 125 5.00 78.65 -53.56
N GLN A 126 3.73 78.86 -53.92
CA GLN A 126 3.27 78.83 -55.32
C GLN A 126 3.74 80.07 -56.11
N VAL A 127 3.90 81.22 -55.44
CA VAL A 127 4.43 82.46 -56.05
C VAL A 127 5.97 82.44 -56.13
N LEU A 128 6.66 81.88 -55.13
CA LEU A 128 8.13 81.72 -55.11
C LEU A 128 8.65 80.62 -56.05
N ARG A 129 7.85 79.58 -56.36
CA ARG A 129 8.21 78.50 -57.29
C ARG A 129 8.51 78.93 -58.74
N ARG A 130 8.15 80.16 -59.13
CA ARG A 130 8.40 80.68 -60.49
C ARG A 130 9.69 81.51 -60.64
N ARG A 131 10.49 81.74 -59.57
CA ARG A 131 11.63 82.68 -59.63
C ARG A 131 12.94 82.28 -58.93
N VAL A 132 13.16 81.05 -58.49
CA VAL A 132 14.38 80.69 -57.71
C VAL A 132 15.27 79.64 -58.43
N PRO A 133 16.58 79.89 -58.61
CA PRO A 133 17.55 78.94 -59.18
C PRO A 133 17.88 77.73 -58.29
N ALA A 134 18.44 76.69 -58.90
CA ALA A 134 18.51 75.29 -58.43
C ALA A 134 19.23 75.00 -57.09
N GLY A 135 19.95 75.95 -56.47
CA GLY A 135 20.75 75.69 -55.25
C GLY A 135 19.99 75.74 -53.92
N PHE A 136 18.70 76.13 -53.90
CA PHE A 136 17.90 76.29 -52.68
C PHE A 136 16.91 75.13 -52.43
N ARG A 137 16.98 74.06 -53.23
CA ARG A 137 16.06 72.90 -53.16
C ARG A 137 16.44 71.91 -52.06
N ASP A 138 17.73 71.70 -51.80
CA ASP A 138 18.20 70.69 -50.85
C ASP A 138 17.91 71.05 -49.37
N GLU A 139 17.82 72.33 -49.03
CA GLU A 139 17.51 72.80 -47.66
C GLU A 139 16.00 72.80 -47.34
N ILE A 140 15.15 72.90 -48.37
CA ILE A 140 13.68 72.79 -48.22
C ILE A 140 13.24 71.33 -48.25
N ASP A 141 13.84 70.49 -49.11
CA ASP A 141 13.53 69.06 -49.14
C ASP A 141 13.96 68.38 -47.82
N SER A 142 15.05 68.80 -47.18
CA SER A 142 15.42 68.29 -45.84
C SER A 142 14.41 68.72 -44.75
N ARG A 143 13.82 69.91 -44.83
CA ARG A 143 12.80 70.39 -43.88
C ARG A 143 11.40 69.82 -44.12
N VAL A 144 11.03 69.54 -45.37
CA VAL A 144 9.77 68.85 -45.71
C VAL A 144 9.82 67.38 -45.30
N THR A 145 10.96 66.71 -45.46
CA THR A 145 11.16 65.32 -45.00
C THR A 145 11.00 65.20 -43.48
N VAL A 146 11.49 66.19 -42.71
CA VAL A 146 11.30 66.23 -41.25
C VAL A 146 9.83 66.43 -40.83
N VAL A 147 9.04 67.18 -41.60
CA VAL A 147 7.60 67.39 -41.30
C VAL A 147 6.76 66.16 -41.67
N ASP A 148 7.06 65.49 -42.78
CA ASP A 148 6.39 64.23 -43.16
C ASP A 148 6.72 63.08 -42.19
N ASP A 149 7.95 63.03 -41.65
CA ASP A 149 8.32 62.04 -40.64
C ASP A 149 7.61 62.28 -39.30
N VAL A 150 7.45 63.53 -38.86
CA VAL A 150 6.68 63.86 -37.65
C VAL A 150 5.19 63.50 -37.83
N ALA A 151 4.62 63.74 -39.02
CA ALA A 151 3.24 63.37 -39.34
C ALA A 151 3.03 61.85 -39.34
N ARG A 152 3.95 61.08 -39.95
CA ARG A 152 3.93 59.60 -39.94
C ARG A 152 4.05 59.03 -38.53
N VAL A 153 4.98 59.54 -37.72
CA VAL A 153 5.15 59.12 -36.33
C VAL A 153 3.89 59.42 -35.49
N THR A 154 3.28 60.58 -35.69
CA THR A 154 2.04 60.96 -34.98
C THR A 154 0.86 60.06 -35.38
N LEU A 155 0.71 59.76 -36.67
CA LEU A 155 -0.32 58.86 -37.19
C LEU A 155 -0.15 57.45 -36.62
N ARG A 156 1.08 56.95 -36.57
CA ARG A 156 1.41 55.65 -35.99
C ARG A 156 1.10 55.59 -34.50
N ILE A 157 1.54 56.59 -33.72
CA ILE A 157 1.25 56.65 -32.27
C ILE A 157 -0.25 56.68 -32.01
N ALA A 158 -1.01 57.46 -32.78
CA ALA A 158 -2.47 57.54 -32.64
C ALA A 158 -3.14 56.19 -32.95
N PHE A 159 -2.67 55.49 -33.99
CA PHE A 159 -3.13 54.16 -34.37
C PHE A 159 -2.83 53.11 -33.30
N GLU A 160 -1.56 52.97 -32.91
CA GLU A 160 -1.13 52.00 -31.91
C GLU A 160 -1.81 52.24 -30.56
N SER A 161 -2.01 53.51 -30.18
CA SER A 161 -2.77 53.88 -28.98
C SER A 161 -4.24 53.49 -29.09
N ALA A 162 -4.88 53.68 -30.25
CA ALA A 162 -6.26 53.26 -30.46
C ALA A 162 -6.41 51.73 -30.36
N VAL A 163 -5.51 50.98 -31.01
CA VAL A 163 -5.50 49.51 -30.98
C VAL A 163 -5.25 49.00 -29.56
N ARG A 164 -4.23 49.51 -28.84
CA ARG A 164 -3.93 49.11 -27.45
C ARG A 164 -5.08 49.40 -26.48
N LEU A 165 -5.88 50.44 -26.74
CA LEU A 165 -7.05 50.80 -25.93
C LEU A 165 -8.34 50.09 -26.37
N GLY A 166 -8.27 49.19 -27.35
CA GLY A 166 -9.45 48.49 -27.90
C GLY A 166 -10.44 49.40 -28.61
N ARG A 167 -10.01 50.57 -29.09
CA ARG A 167 -10.85 51.53 -29.84
C ARG A 167 -10.82 51.18 -31.32
N ASN A 168 -11.94 51.38 -32.01
CA ASN A 168 -12.02 51.17 -33.46
C ASN A 168 -11.11 52.19 -34.21
N PRO A 169 -10.06 51.75 -34.92
CA PRO A 169 -9.14 52.64 -35.64
C PRO A 169 -9.80 53.49 -36.74
N ARG A 170 -10.96 53.07 -37.27
CA ARG A 170 -11.73 53.87 -38.25
C ARG A 170 -12.22 55.20 -37.68
N GLY A 171 -12.31 55.33 -36.37
CA GLY A 171 -12.66 56.59 -35.70
C GLY A 171 -11.51 57.60 -35.64
N THR A 172 -10.28 57.18 -35.97
CA THR A 172 -9.05 57.98 -35.76
C THR A 172 -8.25 58.26 -37.03
N MET A 173 -8.53 57.58 -38.16
CA MET A 173 -7.81 57.77 -39.43
C MET A 173 -8.67 57.39 -40.66
N SER A 174 -8.31 57.93 -41.83
CA SER A 174 -8.91 57.57 -43.12
C SER A 174 -8.28 56.32 -43.75
N ILE A 175 -8.92 55.73 -44.77
CA ILE A 175 -8.38 54.58 -45.51
C ILE A 175 -7.07 54.91 -46.24
N GLU A 176 -6.90 56.15 -46.71
CA GLU A 176 -5.67 56.61 -47.36
C GLU A 176 -4.51 56.72 -46.36
N GLN A 177 -4.80 57.25 -45.16
CA GLN A 177 -3.84 57.28 -44.06
C GLN A 177 -3.48 55.87 -43.57
N ALA A 178 -4.46 54.96 -43.52
CA ALA A 178 -4.24 53.56 -43.20
C ALA A 178 -3.35 52.87 -44.25
N GLY A 179 -3.52 53.19 -45.54
CA GLY A 179 -2.66 52.72 -46.63
C GLY A 179 -1.21 53.21 -46.52
N GLN A 180 -1.00 54.49 -46.19
CA GLN A 180 0.34 55.05 -45.96
C GLN A 180 1.05 54.38 -44.77
N LEU A 181 0.29 54.11 -43.70
CA LEU A 181 0.81 53.43 -42.52
C LEU A 181 1.10 51.94 -42.80
N PHE A 182 0.30 51.29 -43.65
CA PHE A 182 0.53 49.92 -44.12
C PHE A 182 1.89 49.81 -44.83
N ASP A 183 2.16 50.72 -45.77
CA ASP A 183 3.43 50.72 -46.52
C ASP A 183 4.64 51.02 -45.62
N ASP A 184 4.49 51.91 -44.61
CA ASP A 184 5.52 52.18 -43.60
C ASP A 184 5.87 50.91 -42.81
N TYR A 185 4.86 50.18 -42.29
CA TYR A 185 5.08 48.92 -41.59
C TYR A 185 5.72 47.84 -42.48
N VAL A 186 5.29 47.71 -43.74
CA VAL A 186 5.92 46.79 -44.70
C VAL A 186 7.39 47.13 -44.92
N SER A 187 7.73 48.41 -45.08
CA SER A 187 9.10 48.86 -45.30
C SER A 187 10.04 48.57 -44.11
N ARG A 188 9.47 48.52 -42.90
CA ARG A 188 10.18 48.23 -41.64
C ARG A 188 10.22 46.75 -41.28
N GLY A 189 9.52 45.90 -42.04
CA GLY A 189 9.36 44.48 -41.71
C GLY A 189 8.44 44.21 -40.51
N GLU A 190 7.66 45.22 -40.09
CA GLU A 190 6.72 45.17 -38.96
C GLU A 190 5.37 44.59 -39.43
N LEU A 191 5.40 43.35 -39.93
CA LEU A 191 4.28 42.78 -40.68
C LEU A 191 3.11 42.31 -39.81
N LEU A 192 3.31 42.11 -38.51
CA LEU A 192 2.23 41.71 -37.59
C LEU A 192 1.33 42.91 -37.22
N GLN A 193 1.92 44.10 -37.17
CA GLN A 193 1.28 45.39 -36.92
C GLN A 193 0.24 45.75 -38.00
N LEU A 194 0.32 45.07 -39.15
CA LEU A 194 -0.65 45.19 -40.23
C LEU A 194 -2.01 44.56 -39.88
N ARG A 195 -2.10 43.62 -38.92
CA ARG A 195 -3.36 42.91 -38.64
C ARG A 195 -4.53 43.85 -38.35
N PRO A 196 -4.46 44.83 -37.43
CA PRO A 196 -5.59 45.71 -37.17
C PRO A 196 -5.90 46.62 -38.37
N LEU A 197 -4.92 46.91 -39.24
CA LEU A 197 -5.16 47.62 -40.50
C LEU A 197 -5.92 46.75 -41.51
N ILE A 198 -5.57 45.47 -41.60
CA ILE A 198 -6.25 44.48 -42.45
C ILE A 198 -7.69 44.28 -41.96
N ASP A 199 -7.87 43.98 -40.68
CA ASP A 199 -9.16 43.67 -40.06
C ASP A 199 -10.14 44.86 -40.16
N HIS A 200 -9.65 46.10 -40.03
CA HIS A 200 -10.49 47.29 -40.01
C HIS A 200 -10.58 48.00 -41.37
N PHE A 201 -9.61 47.93 -42.27
CA PHE A 201 -9.62 48.76 -43.50
C PHE A 201 -9.61 47.96 -44.82
N GLY A 202 -9.50 46.63 -44.79
CA GLY A 202 -9.57 45.81 -46.01
C GLY A 202 -8.41 46.05 -46.99
N LEU A 203 -7.26 46.51 -46.50
CA LEU A 203 -6.17 47.04 -47.35
C LEU A 203 -5.51 46.00 -48.25
N LEU A 204 -5.74 44.70 -48.05
CA LEU A 204 -5.15 43.66 -48.90
C LEU A 204 -5.61 43.76 -50.37
N GLU A 205 -6.84 44.23 -50.61
CA GLU A 205 -7.42 44.36 -51.96
C GLU A 205 -6.64 45.33 -52.86
N VAL A 206 -5.93 46.30 -52.28
CA VAL A 206 -5.20 47.35 -53.02
C VAL A 206 -3.69 47.14 -53.08
N GLN A 207 -3.17 46.07 -52.46
CA GLN A 207 -1.73 45.80 -52.36
C GLN A 207 -1.13 45.17 -53.62
N SER A 208 0.19 45.17 -53.81
CA SER A 208 0.84 44.51 -54.96
C SER A 208 0.86 42.98 -54.84
N LEU A 209 0.96 42.25 -55.97
CA LEU A 209 1.06 40.78 -55.95
C LEU A 209 2.30 40.28 -55.17
N THR A 210 3.39 41.04 -55.23
CA THR A 210 4.62 40.77 -54.48
C THR A 210 4.37 40.87 -52.97
N ASN A 211 3.69 41.94 -52.52
CA ASN A 211 3.35 42.12 -51.11
C ASN A 211 2.39 41.02 -50.62
N LEU A 212 1.36 40.70 -51.40
CA LEU A 212 0.40 39.65 -51.05
C LEU A 212 1.06 38.26 -50.87
N ARG A 213 1.97 37.89 -51.78
CA ARG A 213 2.72 36.62 -51.65
C ARG A 213 3.68 36.61 -50.47
N MET A 214 4.31 37.74 -50.19
CA MET A 214 5.17 37.91 -49.01
C MET A 214 4.35 37.77 -47.71
N LEU A 215 3.21 38.46 -47.62
CA LEU A 215 2.30 38.40 -46.47
C LEU A 215 1.73 37.00 -46.26
N TYR A 216 1.30 36.32 -47.33
CA TYR A 216 0.86 34.92 -47.26
C TYR A 216 1.94 34.03 -46.63
N ARG A 217 3.18 34.08 -47.14
CA ARG A 217 4.29 33.25 -46.63
C ARG A 217 4.60 33.59 -45.17
N TYR A 218 4.60 34.87 -44.81
CA TYR A 218 4.87 35.35 -43.47
C TYR A 218 3.79 34.86 -42.48
N TYR A 219 2.51 35.16 -42.73
CA TYR A 219 1.42 34.74 -41.84
C TYR A 219 1.27 33.22 -41.77
N ARG A 220 1.51 32.52 -42.89
CA ARG A 220 1.50 31.05 -42.92
C ARG A 220 2.61 30.46 -42.03
N LYS A 221 3.83 30.98 -42.12
CA LYS A 221 4.97 30.57 -41.26
C LYS A 221 4.66 30.79 -39.78
N LEU A 222 4.05 31.92 -39.44
CA LEU A 222 3.74 32.31 -38.06
C LEU A 222 2.43 31.73 -37.50
N GLY A 223 1.68 30.96 -38.30
CA GLY A 223 0.42 30.35 -37.86
C GLY A 223 -0.78 31.29 -37.74
N TYR A 224 -0.73 32.48 -38.36
CA TYR A 224 -1.90 33.35 -38.54
C TYR A 224 -2.66 32.91 -39.80
N TRP A 225 -3.27 31.71 -39.74
CA TRP A 225 -3.93 31.06 -40.88
C TRP A 225 -5.11 31.86 -41.42
N ASP A 226 -5.87 32.52 -40.56
CA ASP A 226 -6.90 33.49 -40.90
C ASP A 226 -6.39 34.59 -41.84
N LEU A 227 -5.25 35.22 -41.51
CA LEU A 227 -4.64 36.25 -42.37
C LEU A 227 -3.98 35.66 -43.62
N ALA A 228 -3.38 34.46 -43.50
CA ALA A 228 -2.81 33.76 -44.64
C ALA A 228 -3.88 33.40 -45.69
N ILE A 229 -5.06 32.98 -45.26
CA ILE A 229 -6.22 32.70 -46.10
C ILE A 229 -6.65 33.97 -46.86
N LEU A 230 -6.82 35.10 -46.16
CA LEU A 230 -7.18 36.37 -46.81
C LEU A 230 -6.13 36.80 -47.86
N ALA A 231 -4.84 36.65 -47.55
CA ALA A 231 -3.77 37.01 -48.47
C ALA A 231 -3.72 36.09 -49.71
N ILE A 232 -3.84 34.77 -49.55
CA ILE A 232 -3.78 33.83 -50.68
C ILE A 232 -5.03 33.91 -51.57
N ASP A 233 -6.20 34.23 -51.02
CA ASP A 233 -7.42 34.46 -51.81
C ASP A 233 -7.23 35.66 -52.74
N GLN A 234 -6.66 36.76 -52.24
CA GLN A 234 -6.32 37.93 -53.08
C GLN A 234 -5.24 37.62 -54.15
N VAL A 235 -4.28 36.73 -53.86
CA VAL A 235 -3.32 36.25 -54.87
C VAL A 235 -4.03 35.42 -55.93
N PHE A 236 -4.91 34.50 -55.53
CA PHE A 236 -5.62 33.62 -56.44
C PHE A 236 -6.59 34.41 -57.33
N GLU A 237 -7.38 35.32 -56.77
CA GLU A 237 -8.30 36.18 -57.51
C GLU A 237 -7.62 36.89 -58.69
N ARG A 238 -6.37 37.32 -58.51
CA ARG A 238 -5.60 38.07 -59.52
C ARG A 238 -4.80 37.20 -60.48
N THR A 239 -4.36 36.02 -60.05
CA THR A 239 -3.46 35.16 -60.84
C THR A 239 -4.19 34.03 -61.55
N GLN A 240 -5.30 33.55 -60.97
CA GLN A 240 -6.07 32.38 -61.42
C GLN A 240 -5.19 31.12 -61.62
N ARG A 241 -4.06 31.02 -60.90
CA ARG A 241 -3.16 29.85 -60.98
C ARG A 241 -3.65 28.73 -60.08
N GLU A 242 -3.69 27.51 -60.60
CA GLU A 242 -4.07 26.32 -59.82
C GLU A 242 -3.15 26.08 -58.61
N SER A 243 -1.86 26.42 -58.69
CA SER A 243 -0.94 26.35 -57.55
C SER A 243 -1.36 27.25 -56.39
N ASP A 244 -1.86 28.46 -56.71
CA ASP A 244 -2.25 29.47 -55.73
C ASP A 244 -3.63 29.10 -55.12
N LYS A 245 -4.53 28.55 -55.95
CA LYS A 245 -5.79 27.92 -55.50
C LYS A 245 -5.54 26.78 -54.52
N TRP A 246 -4.63 25.86 -54.86
CA TRP A 246 -4.29 24.70 -54.05
C TRP A 246 -3.66 25.10 -52.72
N ALA A 247 -2.81 26.13 -52.71
CA ALA A 247 -2.25 26.71 -51.48
C ALA A 247 -3.35 27.24 -50.54
N GLY A 248 -4.41 27.87 -51.09
CA GLY A 248 -5.58 28.32 -50.34
C GLY A 248 -6.46 27.18 -49.83
N VAL A 249 -6.70 26.15 -50.65
CA VAL A 249 -7.43 24.93 -50.24
C VAL A 249 -6.72 24.24 -49.08
N ARG A 250 -5.40 24.06 -49.17
CA ARG A 250 -4.61 23.37 -48.15
C ARG A 250 -4.69 24.04 -46.77
N VAL A 251 -4.49 25.37 -46.69
CA VAL A 251 -4.58 26.09 -45.41
C VAL A 251 -6.01 26.09 -44.85
N ARG A 252 -7.04 26.12 -45.70
CA ARG A 252 -8.44 26.01 -45.27
C ARG A 252 -8.76 24.63 -44.69
N HIS A 253 -8.39 23.56 -45.37
CA HIS A 253 -8.59 22.19 -44.86
C HIS A 253 -7.85 21.97 -43.54
N GLU A 254 -6.60 22.44 -43.43
CA GLU A 254 -5.89 22.39 -42.14
C GLU A 254 -6.61 23.22 -41.07
N SER A 255 -7.02 24.45 -41.36
CA SER A 255 -7.77 25.27 -40.42
C SER A 255 -9.08 24.60 -39.97
N GLU A 256 -9.80 23.95 -40.87
CA GLU A 256 -11.06 23.28 -40.58
C GLU A 256 -10.86 22.04 -39.72
N VAL A 257 -9.88 21.18 -40.05
CA VAL A 257 -9.59 19.98 -39.24
C VAL A 257 -9.13 20.36 -37.84
N PHE A 258 -8.31 21.39 -37.66
CA PHE A 258 -7.91 21.80 -36.30
C PHE A 258 -9.06 22.49 -35.54
N ALA A 259 -9.90 23.28 -36.21
CA ALA A 259 -11.03 23.95 -35.55
C ALA A 259 -12.19 22.99 -35.23
N ARG A 260 -12.40 21.95 -36.06
CA ARG A 260 -13.49 20.98 -35.95
C ARG A 260 -13.02 19.57 -36.28
N PRO A 261 -12.15 18.97 -35.47
CA PRO A 261 -11.47 17.72 -35.84
C PRO A 261 -12.38 16.49 -35.99
N THR A 262 -13.61 16.54 -35.49
CA THR A 262 -14.59 15.45 -35.55
C THR A 262 -15.43 15.43 -36.83
N THR A 263 -15.22 16.36 -37.78
CA THR A 263 -16.01 16.43 -39.03
C THR A 263 -15.58 15.44 -40.11
N VAL A 264 -14.44 14.77 -39.96
CA VAL A 264 -13.95 13.76 -40.91
C VAL A 264 -14.82 12.50 -40.81
N GLN A 265 -15.49 12.13 -41.92
CA GLN A 265 -16.46 11.02 -41.97
C GLN A 265 -15.92 9.77 -42.71
N PRO A 266 -15.18 8.86 -42.07
CA PRO A 266 -14.59 7.68 -42.72
C PRO A 266 -15.65 6.63 -43.11
N LYS A 267 -15.33 5.77 -44.09
CA LYS A 267 -16.13 4.59 -44.43
C LYS A 267 -15.55 3.34 -43.76
N LEU A 268 -16.09 3.01 -42.59
CA LEU A 268 -15.58 1.89 -41.80
C LEU A 268 -16.14 0.54 -42.28
N PRO A 269 -15.33 -0.53 -42.28
CA PRO A 269 -15.80 -1.89 -42.57
C PRO A 269 -16.80 -2.37 -41.50
N VAL A 270 -17.79 -3.17 -41.90
CA VAL A 270 -18.76 -3.76 -40.96
C VAL A 270 -18.15 -4.98 -40.28
N GLY A 271 -18.27 -5.08 -38.97
CA GLY A 271 -17.83 -6.26 -38.21
C GLY A 271 -17.91 -6.06 -36.70
N ASN A 272 -17.53 -7.09 -35.94
CA ASN A 272 -17.38 -7.05 -34.49
C ASN A 272 -15.89 -7.14 -34.14
N ALA A 273 -15.32 -6.09 -33.56
CA ALA A 273 -13.89 -6.02 -33.26
C ALA A 273 -13.56 -6.08 -31.76
N HIS A 274 -14.49 -5.87 -30.85
CA HIS A 274 -14.16 -5.81 -29.42
C HIS A 274 -13.99 -7.22 -28.83
N ASP A 275 -12.86 -7.48 -28.19
CA ASP A 275 -12.63 -8.65 -27.33
C ASP A 275 -12.05 -8.16 -25.99
N PRO A 276 -12.80 -8.27 -24.87
CA PRO A 276 -12.32 -7.86 -23.54
C PRO A 276 -11.01 -8.53 -23.09
N SER A 277 -10.63 -9.66 -23.69
CA SER A 277 -9.39 -10.38 -23.43
C SER A 277 -8.30 -10.14 -24.48
N GLY A 278 -8.61 -9.38 -25.53
CA GLY A 278 -7.70 -9.06 -26.63
C GLY A 278 -6.60 -8.08 -26.26
N PRO A 279 -5.68 -7.77 -27.21
CA PRO A 279 -4.53 -6.92 -26.96
C PRO A 279 -4.91 -5.45 -26.72
N ILE A 280 -4.03 -4.72 -26.04
CA ILE A 280 -4.05 -3.27 -25.96
C ILE A 280 -3.26 -2.71 -27.15
N LEU A 281 -3.89 -1.87 -27.97
CA LEU A 281 -3.23 -1.28 -29.15
C LEU A 281 -2.80 0.15 -28.89
N HIS A 282 -1.49 0.38 -28.91
CA HIS A 282 -0.86 1.67 -28.71
C HIS A 282 -0.73 2.42 -30.04
N MET A 283 -1.56 3.44 -30.29
CA MET A 283 -1.54 4.24 -31.51
C MET A 283 -0.55 5.41 -31.41
N VAL A 284 0.41 5.47 -32.34
CA VAL A 284 1.52 6.43 -32.33
C VAL A 284 1.78 7.10 -33.69
N GLY A 285 2.30 8.33 -33.65
CA GLY A 285 2.72 9.07 -34.85
C GLY A 285 4.17 8.82 -35.27
N ARG A 286 4.96 8.08 -34.48
CA ARG A 286 6.34 7.67 -34.76
C ARG A 286 6.62 6.32 -34.14
N VAL A 287 7.52 5.56 -34.75
CA VAL A 287 7.85 4.18 -34.37
C VAL A 287 9.38 3.96 -34.30
N LEU A 288 9.78 2.86 -33.65
CA LEU A 288 11.15 2.33 -33.73
C LEU A 288 11.25 1.32 -34.89
N PRO A 289 12.42 1.15 -35.53
CA PRO A 289 13.68 1.85 -35.28
C PRO A 289 13.81 3.23 -35.97
N GLU A 290 12.81 3.64 -36.77
CA GLU A 290 12.91 4.80 -37.67
C GLU A 290 13.15 6.12 -36.96
N THR A 291 12.51 6.35 -35.81
CA THR A 291 12.78 7.55 -35.00
C THR A 291 13.01 7.19 -33.54
N GLN A 292 14.19 7.52 -33.03
CA GLN A 292 14.51 7.42 -31.60
C GLN A 292 14.35 8.78 -30.91
N THR A 293 13.30 8.93 -30.12
CA THR A 293 12.98 10.12 -29.32
C THR A 293 12.43 9.68 -27.96
N GLY A 294 12.35 10.59 -27.00
CA GLY A 294 11.71 10.30 -25.71
C GLY A 294 10.26 9.79 -25.82
N TYR A 295 9.53 10.15 -26.89
CA TYR A 295 8.17 9.64 -27.15
C TYR A 295 8.18 8.17 -27.58
N THR A 296 9.04 7.81 -28.55
CA THR A 296 9.09 6.44 -29.08
C THR A 296 9.70 5.47 -28.08
N LEU A 297 10.76 5.89 -27.37
CA LEU A 297 11.35 5.10 -26.29
C LEU A 297 10.35 4.86 -25.16
N ARG A 298 9.63 5.89 -24.71
CA ARG A 298 8.61 5.72 -23.66
C ARG A 298 7.51 4.75 -24.06
N THR A 299 6.94 4.87 -25.26
CA THR A 299 5.92 3.90 -25.71
C THR A 299 6.48 2.48 -25.72
N HIS A 300 7.72 2.31 -26.21
CA HIS A 300 8.37 1.00 -26.23
C HIS A 300 8.56 0.43 -24.84
N TYR A 301 9.11 1.20 -23.90
CA TYR A 301 9.34 0.75 -22.53
C TYR A 301 8.04 0.48 -21.76
N SER A 302 6.99 1.30 -21.95
CA SER A 302 5.66 1.02 -21.42
C SER A 302 5.11 -0.31 -21.95
N ALA A 303 5.24 -0.58 -23.25
CA ALA A 303 4.78 -1.83 -23.86
C ALA A 303 5.60 -3.03 -23.39
N MET A 304 6.92 -2.89 -23.23
CA MET A 304 7.77 -3.93 -22.64
C MET A 304 7.36 -4.27 -21.21
N ALA A 305 7.16 -3.26 -20.37
CA ALA A 305 6.72 -3.46 -18.99
C ALA A 305 5.33 -4.14 -18.93
N GLN A 306 4.37 -3.67 -19.74
CA GLN A 306 3.06 -4.30 -19.85
C GLN A 306 3.17 -5.78 -20.27
N LYS A 307 4.00 -6.09 -21.28
CA LYS A 307 4.23 -7.46 -21.72
C LYS A 307 4.89 -8.32 -20.63
N ARG A 308 5.92 -7.83 -19.93
CA ARG A 308 6.55 -8.53 -18.81
C ARG A 308 5.54 -8.87 -17.71
N LYS A 309 4.64 -7.94 -17.42
CA LYS A 309 3.55 -8.12 -16.45
C LYS A 309 2.35 -8.91 -16.99
N GLY A 310 2.45 -9.47 -18.20
CA GLY A 310 1.47 -10.42 -18.75
C GLY A 310 0.33 -9.82 -19.57
N LEU A 311 0.37 -8.51 -19.87
CA LEU A 311 -0.61 -7.86 -20.73
C LEU A 311 -0.26 -8.09 -22.22
N PRO A 312 -1.22 -8.49 -23.06
CA PRO A 312 -1.02 -8.56 -24.50
C PRO A 312 -1.05 -7.15 -25.08
N VAL A 313 0.03 -6.70 -25.72
CA VAL A 313 0.15 -5.33 -26.24
C VAL A 313 0.80 -5.30 -27.61
N ALA A 314 0.39 -4.34 -28.43
CA ALA A 314 1.03 -4.05 -29.71
C ALA A 314 1.04 -2.55 -30.00
N ILE A 315 1.99 -2.10 -30.83
CA ILE A 315 2.16 -0.70 -31.22
C ILE A 315 1.74 -0.53 -32.68
N VAL A 316 0.98 0.52 -32.97
CA VAL A 316 0.46 0.81 -34.30
C VAL A 316 0.90 2.20 -34.74
N GLY A 317 1.62 2.26 -35.86
CA GLY A 317 2.09 3.48 -36.48
C GLY A 317 1.13 4.01 -37.55
N GLN A 318 0.92 5.33 -37.58
CA GLN A 318 0.18 6.04 -38.64
C GLN A 318 0.70 5.75 -40.06
N THR A 319 -0.10 6.07 -41.08
CA THR A 319 0.30 5.94 -42.49
C THR A 319 1.43 6.91 -42.86
N GLY A 320 2.36 6.42 -43.69
CA GLY A 320 3.43 7.23 -44.28
C GLY A 320 4.44 7.82 -43.29
N ILE A 321 4.64 7.17 -42.14
CA ILE A 321 5.63 7.57 -41.14
C ILE A 321 7.04 7.03 -41.41
N THR A 322 7.17 6.05 -42.31
CA THR A 322 8.44 5.46 -42.75
C THR A 322 8.76 5.89 -44.18
N ALA A 323 10.04 5.83 -44.57
CA ALA A 323 10.47 6.20 -45.92
C ALA A 323 10.04 5.18 -46.99
N GLU A 324 9.93 3.91 -46.60
CA GLU A 324 9.50 2.82 -47.48
C GLU A 324 7.97 2.71 -47.46
N ARG A 325 7.36 2.80 -48.65
CA ARG A 325 5.91 2.65 -48.82
C ARG A 325 5.54 1.18 -48.96
N SER A 326 4.48 0.77 -48.27
CA SER A 326 3.86 -0.54 -48.41
C SER A 326 2.38 -0.40 -48.76
N GLU A 327 1.89 -1.24 -49.68
CA GLU A 327 0.47 -1.34 -50.03
C GLU A 327 -0.31 -2.24 -49.04
N SER A 328 0.40 -3.03 -48.23
CA SER A 328 -0.14 -3.87 -47.16
C SER A 328 0.38 -3.45 -45.79
N PHE A 329 -0.26 -3.93 -44.72
CA PHE A 329 0.28 -3.79 -43.37
C PHE A 329 1.71 -4.34 -43.30
N VAL A 330 2.61 -3.59 -42.69
CA VAL A 330 3.95 -4.07 -42.33
C VAL A 330 3.91 -4.47 -40.87
N GLU A 331 4.32 -5.71 -40.59
CA GLU A 331 4.35 -6.29 -39.25
C GLU A 331 5.79 -6.66 -38.92
N TYR A 332 6.29 -6.20 -37.78
CA TYR A 332 7.65 -6.50 -37.31
C TYR A 332 7.72 -6.45 -35.78
N GLN A 333 8.81 -6.98 -35.22
CA GLN A 333 9.03 -6.95 -33.77
C GLN A 333 10.27 -6.14 -33.40
N VAL A 334 10.17 -5.39 -32.31
CA VAL A 334 11.31 -4.76 -31.64
C VAL A 334 11.28 -5.25 -30.20
N SER A 335 12.37 -5.85 -29.71
CA SER A 335 12.46 -6.40 -28.34
C SER A 335 11.26 -7.29 -27.95
N GLY A 336 10.72 -8.03 -28.92
CA GLY A 336 9.54 -8.89 -28.75
C GLY A 336 8.18 -8.17 -28.69
N ILE A 337 8.10 -6.85 -28.86
CA ILE A 337 6.85 -6.11 -29.01
C ILE A 337 6.44 -6.07 -30.47
N ASP A 338 5.18 -6.39 -30.76
CA ASP A 338 4.63 -6.33 -32.12
C ASP A 338 4.37 -4.88 -32.55
N TYR A 339 4.83 -4.54 -33.75
CA TYR A 339 4.61 -3.28 -34.43
C TYR A 339 3.83 -3.50 -35.72
N TYR A 340 2.84 -2.64 -35.96
CA TYR A 340 2.04 -2.63 -37.17
C TYR A 340 2.09 -1.24 -37.81
N LEU A 341 2.52 -1.16 -39.08
CA LEU A 341 2.46 0.08 -39.86
C LEU A 341 1.25 0.05 -40.78
N LEU A 342 0.42 1.10 -40.69
CA LEU A 342 -0.72 1.26 -41.56
C LEU A 342 -0.25 1.62 -42.99
N PRO A 343 -0.73 0.93 -44.04
CA PRO A 343 -0.40 1.29 -45.42
C PRO A 343 -1.08 2.60 -45.80
N GLY A 344 -0.38 3.50 -46.51
CA GLY A 344 -1.01 4.71 -47.03
C GLY A 344 -0.07 5.89 -47.27
N SER A 345 -0.68 7.05 -47.55
CA SER A 345 0.03 8.27 -47.94
C SER A 345 0.70 8.96 -46.73
N ALA A 346 1.81 9.67 -46.98
CA ALA A 346 2.40 10.53 -45.97
C ALA A 346 1.62 11.85 -45.84
N ARG A 347 1.49 12.37 -44.62
CA ARG A 347 0.69 13.57 -44.31
C ARG A 347 0.94 14.79 -45.24
N PRO A 348 2.17 15.12 -45.67
CA PRO A 348 2.40 16.29 -46.53
C PRO A 348 1.91 16.15 -47.98
N GLU A 349 1.61 14.92 -48.42
CA GLU A 349 1.35 14.55 -49.82
C GLU A 349 -0.13 14.67 -50.21
N VAL A 350 -1.03 14.60 -49.23
CA VAL A 350 -2.49 14.66 -49.40
C VAL A 350 -3.09 15.75 -48.51
N LEU A 351 -4.40 16.01 -48.65
CA LEU A 351 -5.10 16.90 -47.73
C LEU A 351 -5.20 16.25 -46.34
N LEU A 352 -5.23 17.07 -45.29
CA LEU A 352 -5.13 16.59 -43.91
C LEU A 352 -6.32 15.70 -43.50
N ASP A 353 -7.52 16.04 -43.96
CA ASP A 353 -8.75 15.28 -43.77
C ASP A 353 -8.74 13.96 -44.54
N ASP A 354 -8.17 13.93 -45.75
CA ASP A 354 -7.97 12.69 -46.52
C ASP A 354 -6.98 11.76 -45.82
N TRP A 355 -5.85 12.29 -45.32
CA TRP A 355 -4.87 11.52 -44.55
C TRP A 355 -5.48 10.95 -43.26
N LEU A 356 -6.24 11.76 -42.53
CA LEU A 356 -6.90 11.31 -41.30
C LEU A 356 -7.94 10.22 -41.59
N ARG A 357 -8.73 10.37 -42.67
CA ARG A 357 -9.68 9.37 -43.15
C ARG A 357 -8.99 8.05 -43.50
N GLU A 358 -7.90 8.10 -44.25
CA GLU A 358 -7.12 6.92 -44.63
C GLU A 358 -6.61 6.19 -43.37
N ASN A 359 -6.05 6.91 -42.40
CA ASN A 359 -5.61 6.32 -41.13
C ASN A 359 -6.75 5.64 -40.37
N ILE A 360 -7.92 6.26 -40.29
CA ILE A 360 -9.08 5.69 -39.61
C ILE A 360 -9.55 4.40 -40.30
N GLU A 361 -9.64 4.41 -41.63
CA GLU A 361 -10.09 3.24 -42.41
C GLU A 361 -9.10 2.07 -42.29
N ARG A 362 -7.80 2.33 -42.39
CA ARG A 362 -6.76 1.30 -42.24
C ARG A 362 -6.63 0.79 -40.81
N PHE A 363 -6.78 1.66 -39.83
CA PHE A 363 -6.77 1.24 -38.43
C PHE A 363 -7.98 0.36 -38.10
N ALA A 364 -9.16 0.65 -38.66
CA ALA A 364 -10.34 -0.19 -38.51
C ALA A 364 -10.17 -1.60 -39.11
N GLU A 365 -9.53 -1.71 -40.28
CA GLU A 365 -9.17 -3.00 -40.89
C GLU A 365 -8.27 -3.82 -39.96
N LEU A 366 -7.26 -3.20 -39.35
CA LEU A 366 -6.36 -3.85 -38.40
C LEU A 366 -7.09 -4.27 -37.10
N VAL A 367 -7.94 -3.39 -36.56
CA VAL A 367 -8.72 -3.63 -35.35
C VAL A 367 -9.67 -4.82 -35.50
N LEU A 368 -10.29 -4.99 -36.67
CA LEU A 368 -11.10 -6.19 -36.97
C LEU A 368 -10.27 -7.48 -36.99
N ARG A 369 -8.99 -7.41 -37.39
CA ARG A 369 -8.06 -8.55 -37.39
C ARG A 369 -7.59 -8.90 -35.98
N LEU A 370 -7.14 -7.91 -35.21
CA LEU A 370 -6.49 -8.13 -33.90
C LEU A 370 -7.46 -8.22 -32.73
N ARG A 371 -8.70 -7.75 -32.92
CA ARG A 371 -9.78 -7.73 -31.93
C ARG A 371 -9.34 -7.21 -30.55
N PRO A 372 -8.97 -5.94 -30.41
CA PRO A 372 -8.38 -5.43 -29.19
C PRO A 372 -9.40 -5.20 -28.08
N SER A 373 -8.90 -5.16 -26.84
CA SER A 373 -9.67 -4.84 -25.64
C SER A 373 -9.71 -3.34 -25.37
N VAL A 374 -8.61 -2.63 -25.61
CA VAL A 374 -8.47 -1.18 -25.39
C VAL A 374 -7.65 -0.55 -26.51
N LEU A 375 -8.06 0.63 -26.97
CA LEU A 375 -7.29 1.45 -27.90
C LEU A 375 -6.63 2.59 -27.13
N HIS A 376 -5.30 2.66 -27.16
CA HIS A 376 -4.51 3.58 -26.35
C HIS A 376 -3.72 4.53 -27.25
N ALA A 377 -4.16 5.79 -27.37
CA ALA A 377 -3.46 6.80 -28.14
C ALA A 377 -2.40 7.51 -27.30
N HIS A 378 -1.27 7.83 -27.91
CA HIS A 378 -0.28 8.75 -27.35
C HIS A 378 -0.30 10.09 -28.08
N SER A 379 0.21 11.16 -27.47
CA SER A 379 0.25 12.49 -28.11
C SER A 379 0.85 12.46 -29.52
N ASP A 380 0.29 13.19 -30.49
CA ASP A 380 -0.70 14.28 -30.37
C ASP A 380 -2.17 13.87 -30.63
N PHE A 381 -3.07 14.84 -30.58
CA PHE A 381 -4.52 14.65 -30.72
C PHE A 381 -4.96 13.90 -32.00
N PHE A 382 -4.15 13.82 -33.07
CA PHE A 382 -4.53 13.05 -34.27
C PHE A 382 -4.69 11.57 -33.96
N ASN A 383 -3.85 11.00 -33.08
CA ASN A 383 -3.98 9.61 -32.65
C ASN A 383 -5.32 9.37 -31.96
N VAL A 384 -5.77 10.34 -31.15
CA VAL A 384 -7.07 10.27 -30.47
C VAL A 384 -8.22 10.25 -31.47
N LEU A 385 -8.19 11.12 -32.49
CA LEU A 385 -9.23 11.13 -33.51
C LEU A 385 -9.32 9.80 -34.25
N ILE A 386 -8.17 9.19 -34.55
CA ILE A 386 -8.09 7.88 -35.20
C ILE A 386 -8.72 6.81 -34.32
N ILE A 387 -8.24 6.66 -33.08
CA ILE A 387 -8.77 5.62 -32.19
C ILE A 387 -10.22 5.87 -31.79
N ARG A 388 -10.64 7.13 -31.66
CA ARG A 388 -12.01 7.48 -31.24
C ARG A 388 -13.02 7.08 -32.29
N ALA A 389 -12.75 7.38 -33.56
CA ALA A 389 -13.66 7.01 -34.65
C ALA A 389 -13.84 5.48 -34.71
N VAL A 390 -12.76 4.72 -34.56
CA VAL A 390 -12.78 3.25 -34.58
C VAL A 390 -13.41 2.67 -33.30
N GLY A 391 -13.05 3.19 -32.12
CA GLY A 391 -13.60 2.76 -30.84
C GLY A 391 -15.10 2.99 -30.73
N MET A 392 -15.61 4.13 -31.21
CA MET A 392 -17.06 4.38 -31.30
C MET A 392 -17.77 3.38 -32.21
N ALA A 393 -17.18 3.05 -33.36
CA ALA A 393 -17.80 2.19 -34.36
C ALA A 393 -17.93 0.74 -33.88
N TYR A 394 -16.95 0.25 -33.11
CA TYR A 394 -16.90 -1.16 -32.67
C TYR A 394 -17.12 -1.36 -31.17
N GLY A 395 -17.39 -0.30 -30.41
CA GLY A 395 -17.62 -0.36 -28.96
C GLY A 395 -16.38 -0.74 -28.15
N ILE A 396 -15.20 -0.29 -28.58
CA ILE A 396 -13.92 -0.53 -27.89
C ILE A 396 -13.56 0.72 -27.07
N PRO A 397 -13.25 0.58 -25.77
CA PRO A 397 -12.80 1.68 -24.92
C PRO A 397 -11.55 2.39 -25.46
N THR A 398 -11.49 3.70 -25.30
CA THR A 398 -10.38 4.54 -25.77
C THR A 398 -9.70 5.31 -24.65
N VAL A 399 -8.37 5.32 -24.69
CA VAL A 399 -7.51 6.00 -23.72
C VAL A 399 -6.59 6.99 -24.44
N TYR A 400 -6.37 8.16 -23.86
CA TYR A 400 -5.36 9.11 -24.34
C TYR A 400 -4.26 9.37 -23.30
N GLU A 401 -3.02 9.03 -23.62
CA GLU A 401 -1.85 9.42 -22.82
C GLU A 401 -1.26 10.74 -23.33
N SER A 402 -1.65 11.82 -22.65
CA SER A 402 -1.24 13.20 -22.89
C SER A 402 0.13 13.47 -22.26
N ARG A 403 1.19 13.36 -23.07
CA ARG A 403 2.60 13.45 -22.62
C ARG A 403 3.22 14.85 -22.70
N GLY A 404 2.49 15.83 -23.21
CA GLY A 404 2.94 17.20 -23.30
C GLY A 404 1.93 18.09 -24.04
N PHE A 405 2.20 19.39 -24.04
CA PHE A 405 1.36 20.41 -24.66
C PHE A 405 2.05 20.90 -25.95
N TRP A 406 1.70 20.27 -27.07
CA TRP A 406 2.31 20.53 -28.38
C TRP A 406 2.03 21.95 -28.88
N GLU A 407 0.87 22.49 -28.54
CA GLU A 407 0.46 23.87 -28.75
C GLU A 407 1.38 24.86 -28.03
N GLU A 408 1.74 24.59 -26.78
CA GLU A 408 2.63 25.44 -25.99
C GLU A 408 4.08 25.32 -26.49
N SER A 409 4.49 24.11 -26.87
CA SER A 409 5.80 23.86 -27.47
C SER A 409 5.96 24.58 -28.82
N TRP A 410 4.93 24.55 -29.65
CA TRP A 410 4.90 25.27 -30.92
C TRP A 410 4.95 26.78 -30.72
N LEU A 411 4.12 27.32 -29.81
CA LEU A 411 4.09 28.76 -29.55
C LEU A 411 5.41 29.27 -28.99
N SER A 412 6.01 28.53 -28.05
CA SER A 412 7.31 28.88 -27.45
C SER A 412 8.42 28.95 -28.51
N ARG A 413 8.48 27.98 -29.45
CA ARG A 413 9.45 28.02 -30.57
C ARG A 413 9.22 29.20 -31.50
N THR A 414 7.95 29.51 -31.81
CA THR A 414 7.60 30.65 -32.66
C THR A 414 8.00 31.97 -32.00
N VAL A 415 7.72 32.13 -30.70
CA VAL A 415 8.11 33.32 -29.92
C VAL A 415 9.63 33.51 -29.89
N ALA A 416 10.38 32.43 -29.66
CA ALA A 416 11.84 32.47 -29.65
C ALA A 416 12.42 32.80 -31.04
N ALA A 417 11.94 32.13 -32.09
CA ALA A 417 12.41 32.34 -33.46
C ALA A 417 12.19 33.78 -33.97
N GLU A 418 11.17 34.46 -33.48
CA GLU A 418 10.83 35.84 -33.85
C GLU A 418 11.26 36.88 -32.79
N GLY A 419 11.90 36.45 -31.68
CA GLY A 419 12.41 37.34 -30.64
C GLY A 419 11.34 38.07 -29.83
N TRP A 420 10.15 37.48 -29.65
CA TRP A 420 8.99 38.12 -28.99
C TRP A 420 8.97 38.01 -27.45
N GLU A 421 10.00 37.42 -26.84
CA GLU A 421 10.04 37.03 -25.43
C GLU A 421 9.71 38.15 -24.44
N ARG A 422 10.22 39.37 -24.69
CA ARG A 422 10.10 40.50 -23.75
C ARG A 422 8.74 41.21 -23.78
N ASP A 423 7.96 41.03 -24.85
CA ASP A 423 6.70 41.76 -25.06
C ASP A 423 5.54 40.82 -25.46
N GLN A 424 5.68 39.51 -25.25
CA GLN A 424 4.75 38.48 -25.73
C GLN A 424 3.28 38.77 -25.35
N ASP A 425 3.01 39.06 -24.08
CA ASP A 425 1.64 39.28 -23.59
C ASP A 425 1.01 40.54 -24.21
N SER A 426 1.78 41.62 -24.32
CA SER A 426 1.39 42.87 -24.96
C SER A 426 1.16 42.70 -26.47
N LEU A 427 2.06 41.96 -27.13
CA LEU A 427 1.98 41.64 -28.55
C LEU A 427 0.73 40.80 -28.86
N PHE A 428 0.44 39.76 -28.09
CA PHE A 428 -0.76 38.94 -28.26
C PHE A 428 -2.05 39.65 -27.83
N ALA A 429 -2.00 40.55 -26.84
CA ALA A 429 -3.14 41.40 -26.50
C ALA A 429 -3.46 42.41 -27.61
N THR A 430 -2.44 42.91 -28.31
CA THR A 430 -2.59 43.95 -29.34
C THR A 430 -2.92 43.38 -30.72
N TYR A 431 -2.26 42.29 -31.12
CA TYR A 431 -2.35 41.73 -32.49
C TYR A 431 -2.96 40.32 -32.53
N GLY A 432 -3.49 39.84 -31.40
CA GLY A 432 -4.06 38.51 -31.29
C GLY A 432 -3.00 37.40 -31.31
N ARG A 433 -3.39 36.25 -30.76
CA ARG A 433 -2.60 35.02 -30.85
C ARG A 433 -2.68 34.43 -32.26
N PRO A 434 -1.66 33.67 -32.71
CA PRO A 434 -1.76 32.90 -33.94
C PRO A 434 -2.98 31.96 -33.91
N SER A 435 -3.82 31.99 -34.95
CA SER A 435 -5.02 31.15 -35.05
C SER A 435 -4.69 29.65 -35.00
N ALA A 436 -3.54 29.24 -35.55
CA ALA A 436 -3.04 27.87 -35.46
C ALA A 436 -2.82 27.38 -34.02
N TYR A 437 -2.38 28.27 -33.11
CA TYR A 437 -2.21 27.93 -31.69
C TYR A 437 -3.57 27.71 -31.00
N GLU A 438 -4.52 28.62 -31.23
CA GLU A 438 -5.86 28.52 -30.65
C GLU A 438 -6.56 27.24 -31.12
N TYR A 439 -6.52 26.93 -32.41
CA TYR A 439 -7.12 25.71 -32.94
C TYR A 439 -6.43 24.44 -32.44
N ARG A 440 -5.08 24.43 -32.30
CA ARG A 440 -4.37 23.30 -31.67
C ARG A 440 -4.79 23.09 -30.22
N ARG A 441 -4.85 24.16 -29.43
CA ARG A 441 -5.26 24.09 -28.02
C ARG A 441 -6.66 23.52 -27.90
N GLU A 442 -7.60 24.02 -28.69
CA GLU A 442 -8.99 23.55 -28.69
C GLU A 442 -9.09 22.09 -29.17
N ALA A 443 -8.35 21.68 -30.20
CA ALA A 443 -8.32 20.30 -30.67
C ALA A 443 -7.78 19.33 -29.62
N GLU A 444 -6.70 19.69 -28.90
CA GLU A 444 -6.15 18.89 -27.80
C GLU A 444 -7.12 18.80 -26.61
N GLU A 445 -7.76 19.91 -26.23
CA GLU A 445 -8.80 19.91 -25.18
C GLU A 445 -10.00 19.04 -25.56
N LEU A 446 -10.45 19.13 -26.81
CA LEU A 446 -11.54 18.32 -27.33
C LEU A 446 -11.15 16.83 -27.35
N ALA A 447 -9.96 16.49 -27.85
CA ALA A 447 -9.47 15.12 -27.90
C ALA A 447 -9.44 14.46 -26.52
N ARG A 448 -8.93 15.16 -25.50
CA ARG A 448 -8.98 14.68 -24.11
C ARG A 448 -10.41 14.41 -23.63
N GLY A 449 -11.36 15.27 -23.98
CA GLY A 449 -12.77 15.09 -23.63
C GLY A 449 -13.52 14.02 -24.45
N LEU A 450 -12.92 13.47 -25.52
CA LEU A 450 -13.53 12.44 -26.37
C LEU A 450 -13.18 11.01 -25.96
N THR A 451 -12.16 10.81 -25.13
CA THR A 451 -11.72 9.49 -24.66
C THR A 451 -12.38 9.08 -23.35
N ASP A 452 -12.44 7.77 -23.09
CA ASP A 452 -13.00 7.24 -21.85
C ASP A 452 -12.09 7.51 -20.64
N HIS A 453 -10.76 7.58 -20.87
CA HIS A 453 -9.78 7.95 -19.83
C HIS A 453 -8.58 8.71 -20.39
N VAL A 454 -7.94 9.53 -19.56
CA VAL A 454 -6.68 10.22 -19.90
C VAL A 454 -5.57 9.87 -18.91
N PHE A 455 -4.40 9.53 -19.44
CA PHE A 455 -3.15 9.48 -18.67
C PHE A 455 -2.33 10.75 -18.89
N THR A 456 -1.63 11.19 -17.85
CA THR A 456 -0.70 12.33 -17.89
C THR A 456 0.49 12.09 -16.99
N LEU A 457 1.56 12.88 -17.07
CA LEU A 457 2.85 12.52 -16.46
C LEU A 457 3.05 13.02 -15.03
N ALA A 458 2.30 14.03 -14.60
CA ALA A 458 2.58 14.75 -13.36
C ALA A 458 1.33 15.45 -12.84
N GLU A 459 1.36 15.79 -11.55
CA GLU A 459 0.27 16.51 -10.89
C GLU A 459 0.04 17.88 -11.54
N VAL A 460 1.11 18.62 -11.82
CA VAL A 460 1.01 19.90 -12.53
C VAL A 460 0.32 19.80 -13.89
N MET A 461 0.53 18.70 -14.63
CA MET A 461 -0.13 18.45 -15.91
C MET A 461 -1.60 18.08 -15.72
N ARG A 462 -1.90 17.22 -14.73
CA ARG A 462 -3.28 16.83 -14.39
C ARG A 462 -4.11 18.06 -14.05
N ASP A 463 -3.60 18.91 -13.17
CA ASP A 463 -4.26 20.14 -12.76
C ASP A 463 -4.46 21.09 -13.94
N HIS A 464 -3.50 21.17 -14.86
CA HIS A 464 -3.66 21.94 -16.09
C HIS A 464 -4.77 21.40 -17.00
N ILE A 465 -4.83 20.08 -17.20
CA ILE A 465 -5.86 19.42 -18.01
C ILE A 465 -7.26 19.67 -17.41
N LEU A 466 -7.39 19.53 -16.08
CA LEU A 466 -8.67 19.68 -15.37
C LEU A 466 -9.18 21.13 -15.35
N LYS A 467 -8.31 22.15 -15.47
CA LYS A 467 -8.72 23.56 -15.58
C LYS A 467 -9.65 23.85 -16.76
N SER A 468 -9.63 23.03 -17.81
CA SER A 468 -10.54 23.15 -18.95
C SER A 468 -12.02 22.89 -18.60
N GLY A 469 -12.29 22.17 -17.50
CA GLY A 469 -13.63 21.78 -17.08
C GLY A 469 -14.31 20.72 -17.97
N ARG A 470 -13.60 20.16 -18.97
CA ARG A 470 -14.15 19.16 -19.91
C ARG A 470 -14.07 17.72 -19.39
N MET A 471 -13.33 17.49 -18.30
CA MET A 471 -13.07 16.16 -17.75
C MET A 471 -13.34 16.11 -16.25
N ALA A 472 -13.83 14.96 -15.78
CA ALA A 472 -13.91 14.68 -14.36
C ALA A 472 -12.52 14.29 -13.81
N PRO A 473 -12.18 14.64 -12.56
CA PRO A 473 -10.92 14.23 -11.94
C PRO A 473 -10.70 12.71 -11.96
N SER A 474 -11.76 11.91 -11.81
CA SER A 474 -11.69 10.44 -11.85
C SER A 474 -11.34 9.87 -13.23
N SER A 475 -11.43 10.67 -14.30
CA SER A 475 -11.11 10.27 -15.68
C SER A 475 -9.69 10.68 -16.09
N VAL A 476 -8.87 11.16 -15.15
CA VAL A 476 -7.48 11.55 -15.41
C VAL A 476 -6.55 10.92 -14.37
N SER A 477 -5.69 10.02 -14.82
CA SER A 477 -4.70 9.33 -14.00
C SER A 477 -3.27 9.78 -14.31
N ILE A 478 -2.37 9.61 -13.35
CA ILE A 478 -0.96 9.96 -13.51
C ILE A 478 -0.15 8.69 -13.77
N VAL A 479 0.58 8.69 -14.88
CA VAL A 479 1.60 7.70 -15.21
C VAL A 479 2.92 8.46 -15.41
N PRO A 480 3.77 8.53 -14.37
CA PRO A 480 4.96 9.38 -14.41
C PRO A 480 6.02 8.88 -15.38
N ASN A 481 6.95 9.76 -15.70
CA ASN A 481 8.21 9.35 -16.32
C ASN A 481 8.92 8.34 -15.41
N ALA A 482 9.49 7.31 -16.02
CA ALA A 482 10.14 6.21 -15.34
C ALA A 482 11.43 5.82 -16.05
N VAL A 483 12.22 4.98 -15.40
CA VAL A 483 13.48 4.43 -15.91
C VAL A 483 13.58 2.96 -15.50
N GLU A 484 14.25 2.16 -16.30
CA GLU A 484 14.53 0.78 -15.94
C GLU A 484 15.85 0.71 -15.16
N ALA A 485 15.82 0.15 -13.95
CA ALA A 485 16.99 0.19 -13.06
C ALA A 485 18.15 -0.65 -13.60
N GLU A 486 17.83 -1.75 -14.28
CA GLU A 486 18.77 -2.65 -14.92
C GLU A 486 19.44 -2.00 -16.15
N GLU A 487 18.73 -1.14 -16.88
CA GLU A 487 19.27 -0.37 -18.00
C GLU A 487 20.05 0.87 -17.55
N PHE A 488 19.78 1.38 -16.34
CA PHE A 488 20.47 2.54 -15.75
C PHE A 488 21.06 2.22 -14.36
N PRO A 489 21.98 1.24 -14.26
CA PRO A 489 22.57 0.87 -12.97
C PRO A 489 23.46 2.00 -12.45
N ILE A 490 23.80 1.96 -11.16
CA ILE A 490 24.79 2.90 -10.59
C ILE A 490 26.07 2.83 -11.41
N GLN A 491 26.50 3.98 -11.92
CA GLN A 491 27.71 4.07 -12.73
C GLN A 491 28.87 4.48 -11.85
N LEU A 492 29.96 3.73 -11.99
CA LEU A 492 31.26 4.13 -11.47
C LEU A 492 31.94 5.04 -12.50
N ARG A 493 32.85 5.88 -12.02
CA ARG A 493 33.67 6.73 -12.89
C ARG A 493 34.65 5.88 -13.68
N ASP A 494 34.71 6.10 -14.99
CA ASP A 494 35.75 5.58 -15.87
C ASP A 494 36.86 6.64 -16.04
N ASP A 495 37.98 6.45 -15.36
CA ASP A 495 39.11 7.38 -15.41
C ASP A 495 39.80 7.40 -16.79
N GLN A 496 39.77 6.29 -17.54
CA GLN A 496 40.33 6.28 -18.90
C GLN A 496 39.48 7.13 -19.82
N LEU A 497 38.16 6.97 -19.77
CA LEU A 497 37.25 7.81 -20.55
C LEU A 497 37.36 9.29 -20.13
N ALA A 498 37.51 9.56 -18.83
CA ALA A 498 37.74 10.91 -18.31
C ALA A 498 38.98 11.57 -18.94
N ASP A 499 40.10 10.84 -19.00
CA ASP A 499 41.33 11.30 -19.65
C ASP A 499 41.14 11.51 -21.17
N GLU A 500 40.44 10.60 -21.85
CA GLU A 500 40.13 10.69 -23.29
C GLU A 500 39.30 11.94 -23.64
N VAL A 501 38.35 12.32 -22.78
CA VAL A 501 37.53 13.53 -22.98
C VAL A 501 38.16 14.79 -22.39
N GLY A 502 39.32 14.69 -21.74
CA GLY A 502 40.08 15.82 -21.20
C GLY A 502 39.56 16.37 -19.87
N LEU A 503 38.95 15.53 -19.03
CA LEU A 503 38.51 15.88 -17.68
C LEU A 503 39.62 15.56 -16.66
N ASP A 504 39.97 16.52 -15.79
CA ASP A 504 40.83 16.19 -14.64
C ASP A 504 40.05 15.31 -13.64
N PRO A 505 40.50 14.08 -13.34
CA PRO A 505 39.77 13.16 -12.46
C PRO A 505 39.77 13.60 -10.99
N LYS A 506 40.58 14.59 -10.59
CA LYS A 506 40.69 15.06 -9.21
C LYS A 506 39.72 16.17 -8.85
N ILE A 507 38.99 16.72 -9.82
CA ILE A 507 38.07 17.84 -9.60
C ILE A 507 36.63 17.45 -9.96
N VAL A 508 35.67 18.07 -9.27
CA VAL A 508 34.24 17.79 -9.43
C VAL A 508 33.80 18.12 -10.87
N THR A 509 33.08 17.19 -11.49
CA THR A 509 32.52 17.34 -12.82
C THR A 509 31.03 17.67 -12.75
N ILE A 510 30.69 18.87 -13.23
CA ILE A 510 29.32 19.33 -13.42
C ILE A 510 28.88 18.93 -14.82
N GLY A 511 27.70 18.34 -14.96
CA GLY A 511 27.30 17.72 -16.21
C GLY A 511 25.87 17.98 -16.64
N TYR A 512 25.66 17.93 -17.96
CA TYR A 512 24.36 17.93 -18.61
C TYR A 512 24.37 16.94 -19.78
N ILE A 513 23.37 16.05 -19.83
CA ILE A 513 23.17 15.10 -20.94
C ILE A 513 21.75 15.26 -21.47
N SER A 514 21.59 15.86 -22.65
CA SER A 514 20.30 15.92 -23.37
C SER A 514 20.40 16.65 -24.72
N SER A 515 19.26 16.86 -25.37
CA SER A 515 19.15 17.81 -26.49
C SER A 515 19.53 19.24 -26.03
N MET A 516 20.31 19.94 -26.87
CA MET A 516 20.77 21.30 -26.61
C MET A 516 19.85 22.32 -27.30
N VAL A 517 18.78 22.69 -26.59
CA VAL A 517 17.76 23.66 -27.04
C VAL A 517 17.64 24.80 -26.04
N GLU A 518 17.19 25.97 -26.50
CA GLU A 518 17.26 27.23 -25.74
C GLU A 518 16.52 27.20 -24.38
N TYR A 519 15.32 26.63 -24.32
CA TYR A 519 14.51 26.62 -23.09
C TYR A 519 15.07 25.69 -22.00
N GLU A 520 16.02 24.79 -22.34
CA GLU A 520 16.70 23.94 -21.36
C GLU A 520 17.74 24.71 -20.54
N GLY A 521 18.05 25.97 -20.92
CA GLY A 521 18.82 26.92 -20.10
C GLY A 521 20.30 26.59 -19.87
N ILE A 522 20.91 25.83 -20.78
CA ILE A 522 22.33 25.46 -20.73
C ILE A 522 23.23 26.71 -20.72
N ASP A 523 22.76 27.81 -21.31
CA ASP A 523 23.45 29.11 -21.27
C ASP A 523 23.51 29.72 -19.86
N THR A 524 22.49 29.49 -19.01
CA THR A 524 22.51 29.84 -17.59
C THR A 524 23.50 28.98 -16.82
N LEU A 525 23.60 27.69 -17.13
CA LEU A 525 24.60 26.79 -16.54
C LEU A 525 26.03 27.22 -16.91
N ILE A 526 26.29 27.59 -18.17
CA ILE A 526 27.60 28.12 -18.59
C ILE A 526 27.92 29.43 -17.85
N ASP A 527 26.95 30.34 -17.69
CA ASP A 527 27.17 31.59 -16.93
C ASP A 527 27.44 31.31 -15.45
N ALA A 528 26.75 30.34 -14.84
CA ALA A 528 26.97 29.96 -13.46
C ALA A 528 28.36 29.32 -13.26
N PHE A 529 28.79 28.50 -14.22
CA PHE A 529 30.12 27.88 -14.21
C PHE A 529 31.23 28.92 -14.37
N ASP A 530 31.04 29.92 -15.23
CA ASP A 530 31.95 31.07 -15.37
C ASP A 530 32.06 31.84 -14.04
N LEU A 531 30.94 32.16 -13.38
CA LEU A 531 30.94 32.82 -12.08
C LEU A 531 31.63 31.97 -11.00
N LEU A 532 31.37 30.67 -10.98
CA LEU A 532 31.96 29.72 -10.05
C LEU A 532 33.48 29.65 -10.16
N THR A 533 34.01 29.60 -11.38
CA THR A 533 35.45 29.47 -11.64
C THR A 533 36.18 30.81 -11.56
N SER A 534 35.63 31.87 -12.15
CA SER A 534 36.29 33.19 -12.24
C SER A 534 36.13 34.05 -10.98
N SER A 535 34.96 34.00 -10.32
CA SER A 535 34.60 34.92 -9.24
C SER A 535 34.57 34.26 -7.87
N LEU A 536 34.21 32.97 -7.79
CA LEU A 536 34.17 32.20 -6.52
C LEU A 536 35.41 31.31 -6.31
N GLY A 537 36.27 31.20 -7.32
CA GLY A 537 37.59 30.58 -7.22
C GLY A 537 37.56 29.08 -6.92
N ARG A 538 36.58 28.34 -7.44
CA ARG A 538 36.52 26.87 -7.35
C ARG A 538 36.93 26.24 -8.68
N GLU A 539 37.75 25.20 -8.61
CA GLU A 539 38.09 24.37 -9.77
C GLU A 539 37.02 23.31 -9.97
N ALA A 540 36.50 23.20 -11.20
CA ALA A 540 35.53 22.20 -11.61
C ALA A 540 35.64 21.97 -13.13
N ASN A 541 35.11 20.84 -13.59
CA ASN A 541 34.88 20.57 -15.01
C ASN A 541 33.41 20.83 -15.37
N LEU A 542 33.13 21.26 -16.61
CA LEU A 542 31.78 21.29 -17.18
C LEU A 542 31.70 20.36 -18.40
N LEU A 543 30.94 19.27 -18.28
CA LEU A 543 30.72 18.28 -19.34
C LEU A 543 29.33 18.45 -19.96
N LEU A 544 29.27 18.79 -21.24
CA LEU A 544 28.03 18.99 -21.99
C LEU A 544 27.93 17.93 -23.11
N VAL A 545 27.03 16.96 -22.91
CA VAL A 545 26.81 15.83 -23.81
C VAL A 545 25.48 15.99 -24.54
N GLY A 546 25.50 15.89 -25.86
CA GLY A 546 24.33 15.99 -26.71
C GLY A 546 24.50 16.93 -27.89
N ASP A 547 23.40 17.16 -28.59
CA ASP A 547 23.36 17.93 -29.83
C ASP A 547 22.04 18.71 -29.92
N GLY A 548 21.99 19.73 -30.78
CA GLY A 548 20.81 20.56 -30.97
C GLY A 548 21.10 21.86 -31.69
N ASP A 549 20.03 22.53 -32.11
CA ASP A 549 20.07 23.80 -32.84
C ASP A 549 20.67 24.97 -32.03
N TYR A 550 20.81 24.82 -30.71
CA TYR A 550 21.42 25.82 -29.84
C TYR A 550 22.92 25.58 -29.55
N LEU A 551 23.48 24.44 -29.97
CA LEU A 551 24.87 24.04 -29.65
C LEU A 551 25.91 25.08 -30.09
N ASP A 552 25.83 25.57 -31.33
CA ASP A 552 26.81 26.52 -31.87
C ASP A 552 26.82 27.85 -31.11
N LYS A 553 25.63 28.31 -30.66
CA LYS A 553 25.51 29.51 -29.82
C LYS A 553 26.16 29.31 -28.45
N LEU A 554 26.02 28.12 -27.87
CA LEU A 554 26.66 27.78 -26.59
C LEU A 554 28.19 27.76 -26.71
N LYS A 555 28.74 27.17 -27.78
CA LYS A 555 30.17 27.17 -28.07
C LYS A 555 30.72 28.60 -28.25
N GLN A 556 30.05 29.42 -29.07
CA GLN A 556 30.41 30.83 -29.24
C GLN A 556 30.40 31.62 -27.92
N LYS A 557 29.47 31.30 -27.01
CA LYS A 557 29.40 31.93 -25.69
C LYS A 557 30.62 31.57 -24.82
N VAL A 558 31.03 30.31 -24.82
CA VAL A 558 32.24 29.83 -24.11
C VAL A 558 33.49 30.50 -24.67
N ASP A 559 33.64 30.53 -26.00
CA ASP A 559 34.80 31.12 -26.68
C ASP A 559 34.90 32.63 -26.43
N SER A 560 33.79 33.36 -26.58
CA SER A 560 33.75 34.82 -26.41
C SER A 560 34.07 35.29 -24.99
N LYS A 561 33.80 34.45 -23.98
CA LYS A 561 34.12 34.70 -22.58
C LYS A 561 35.44 34.06 -22.14
N SER A 562 36.10 33.28 -23.02
CA SER A 562 37.33 32.53 -22.71
C SER A 562 37.20 31.62 -21.48
N ILE A 563 36.05 30.97 -21.32
CA ILE A 563 35.78 30.06 -20.20
C ILE A 563 36.56 28.76 -20.43
N ARG A 564 37.37 28.35 -19.46
CA ARG A 564 38.19 27.11 -19.51
C ARG A 564 37.43 25.93 -18.92
N ASN A 565 37.90 24.70 -19.17
CA ASN A 565 37.34 23.45 -18.61
C ASN A 565 35.87 23.19 -18.97
N VAL A 566 35.44 23.61 -20.17
CA VAL A 566 34.12 23.28 -20.73
C VAL A 566 34.30 22.32 -21.91
N ILE A 567 33.75 21.11 -21.79
CA ILE A 567 33.88 20.03 -22.77
C ILE A 567 32.53 19.82 -23.46
N PHE A 568 32.51 19.96 -24.79
CA PHE A 568 31.37 19.58 -25.62
C PHE A 568 31.68 18.29 -26.38
N THR A 569 30.97 17.21 -26.09
CA THR A 569 31.22 15.91 -26.75
C THR A 569 30.43 15.74 -28.05
N GLY A 570 29.34 16.52 -28.22
CA GLY A 570 28.39 16.32 -29.31
C GLY A 570 27.47 15.13 -29.05
N ARG A 571 26.88 14.58 -30.12
CA ARG A 571 26.01 13.39 -30.04
C ARG A 571 26.84 12.14 -29.74
N ILE A 572 26.49 11.42 -28.68
CA ILE A 572 27.04 10.12 -28.30
C ILE A 572 26.05 9.01 -28.65
N PRO A 573 26.50 7.85 -29.18
CA PRO A 573 25.66 6.68 -29.39
C PRO A 573 24.94 6.26 -28.10
N HIS A 574 23.70 5.81 -28.20
CA HIS A 574 22.88 5.52 -27.02
C HIS A 574 23.51 4.44 -26.13
N GLU A 575 24.14 3.42 -26.73
CA GLU A 575 24.80 2.35 -25.98
C GLU A 575 26.00 2.81 -25.12
N LYS A 576 26.56 4.01 -25.37
CA LYS A 576 27.68 4.57 -24.60
C LYS A 576 27.25 5.62 -23.58
N ILE A 577 25.97 5.97 -23.52
CA ILE A 577 25.53 7.15 -22.75
C ILE A 577 25.73 6.97 -21.24
N LEU A 578 25.66 5.73 -20.75
CA LEU A 578 25.85 5.39 -19.34
C LEU A 578 27.27 5.68 -18.86
N ASP A 579 28.28 5.45 -19.71
CA ASP A 579 29.69 5.72 -19.40
C ASP A 579 29.89 7.22 -19.09
N TYR A 580 29.30 8.10 -19.91
CA TYR A 580 29.39 9.56 -19.72
C TYR A 580 28.67 10.04 -18.48
N TYR A 581 27.62 9.34 -18.09
CA TYR A 581 26.89 9.58 -16.87
C TYR A 581 27.76 9.28 -15.63
N GLY A 582 28.63 8.26 -15.69
CA GLY A 582 29.62 7.94 -14.65
C GLY A 582 30.72 9.00 -14.48
N LEU A 583 30.91 9.89 -15.48
CA LEU A 583 31.87 10.99 -15.39
C LEU A 583 31.34 12.20 -14.60
N ILE A 584 30.05 12.27 -14.31
CA ILE A 584 29.37 13.44 -13.74
C ILE A 584 29.14 13.23 -12.25
N ASP A 585 29.57 14.19 -11.43
CA ASP A 585 29.26 14.23 -10.00
C ASP A 585 27.95 15.02 -9.73
N LEU A 586 27.81 16.17 -10.41
CA LEU A 586 26.69 17.09 -10.24
C LEU A 586 25.92 17.24 -11.56
N PHE A 587 24.74 16.62 -11.66
CA PHE A 587 23.90 16.69 -12.85
C PHE A 587 22.91 17.86 -12.75
N VAL A 588 23.07 18.88 -13.60
CA VAL A 588 22.26 20.11 -13.52
C VAL A 588 21.17 20.12 -14.58
N ILE A 589 19.96 20.52 -14.20
CA ILE A 589 18.82 20.72 -15.09
C ILE A 589 18.37 22.19 -15.02
N PRO A 590 18.94 23.07 -15.88
CA PRO A 590 18.84 24.51 -15.69
C PRO A 590 17.70 25.17 -16.47
N ARG A 591 16.50 24.56 -16.48
CA ARG A 591 15.38 25.03 -17.31
C ARG A 591 15.00 26.48 -17.02
N LYS A 592 14.71 27.24 -18.08
CA LYS A 592 14.17 28.61 -17.98
C LYS A 592 12.67 28.57 -17.69
N LYS A 593 12.12 29.63 -17.08
CA LYS A 593 10.65 29.76 -16.90
C LYS A 593 9.96 29.92 -18.25
N SER A 594 9.03 29.03 -18.52
CA SER A 594 8.16 29.03 -19.70
C SER A 594 6.96 28.14 -19.41
N LYS A 595 5.85 28.32 -20.12
CA LYS A 595 4.70 27.41 -19.97
C LYS A 595 5.06 25.94 -20.17
N VAL A 596 5.97 25.62 -21.11
CA VAL A 596 6.35 24.23 -21.39
C VAL A 596 7.13 23.64 -20.22
N THR A 597 8.10 24.38 -19.68
CA THR A 597 8.97 23.93 -18.59
C THR A 597 8.28 23.94 -17.23
N ASP A 598 7.26 24.79 -17.04
CA ASP A 598 6.40 24.77 -15.86
C ASP A 598 5.40 23.61 -15.88
N LEU A 599 4.96 23.17 -17.06
CA LEU A 599 3.93 22.14 -17.17
C LEU A 599 4.49 20.73 -17.38
N VAL A 600 5.59 20.53 -18.11
CA VAL A 600 5.99 19.18 -18.59
C VAL A 600 7.26 18.69 -17.89
N THR A 601 7.15 17.57 -17.19
CA THR A 601 8.29 16.91 -16.52
C THR A 601 9.25 16.26 -17.53
N PRO A 602 10.57 16.46 -17.39
CA PRO A 602 11.56 15.78 -18.23
C PRO A 602 11.90 14.36 -17.73
N LEU A 603 12.51 13.54 -18.59
CA LEU A 603 12.96 12.17 -18.27
C LEU A 603 14.35 12.13 -17.58
N LYS A 604 15.25 13.04 -17.99
CA LYS A 604 16.65 13.12 -17.51
C LYS A 604 16.86 13.18 -15.99
N PRO A 605 15.97 13.72 -15.12
CA PRO A 605 16.18 13.63 -13.67
C PRO A 605 16.23 12.17 -13.22
N PHE A 606 15.36 11.32 -13.76
CA PHE A 606 15.23 9.91 -13.36
C PHE A 606 16.45 9.10 -13.82
N GLU A 607 16.89 9.33 -15.06
CA GLU A 607 18.11 8.75 -15.62
C GLU A 607 19.37 9.19 -14.87
N ALA A 608 19.40 10.40 -14.29
CA ALA A 608 20.52 10.89 -13.49
C ALA A 608 20.50 10.33 -12.05
N PHE A 609 19.32 10.25 -11.44
CA PHE A 609 19.14 9.69 -10.11
C PHE A 609 19.46 8.20 -10.03
N CYS A 610 18.88 7.38 -10.93
CA CYS A 610 18.89 5.90 -10.88
C CYS A 610 20.28 5.26 -10.77
N THR A 611 21.26 6.06 -11.08
CA THR A 611 22.50 5.72 -11.75
C THR A 611 23.62 6.48 -10.98
N GLY A 612 23.24 7.23 -9.93
CA GLY A 612 24.09 7.62 -8.80
C GLY A 612 24.46 9.09 -8.73
N ARG A 613 23.80 9.99 -9.49
CA ARG A 613 24.23 11.40 -9.57
C ARG A 613 23.47 12.27 -8.59
N THR A 614 24.17 13.26 -8.03
CA THR A 614 23.52 14.37 -7.31
C THR A 614 22.84 15.28 -8.33
N VAL A 615 21.52 15.45 -8.23
CA VAL A 615 20.73 16.22 -9.20
C VAL A 615 20.43 17.62 -8.66
N ILE A 616 20.66 18.64 -9.48
CA ILE A 616 20.33 20.04 -9.21
C ILE A 616 19.30 20.50 -10.24
N VAL A 617 18.21 21.12 -9.79
CA VAL A 617 17.12 21.56 -10.68
C VAL A 617 16.75 23.02 -10.48
N SER A 618 16.36 23.68 -11.56
CA SER A 618 15.77 25.03 -11.49
C SER A 618 14.36 25.01 -10.86
N ASP A 619 13.95 26.09 -10.20
CA ASP A 619 12.65 26.29 -9.52
C ASP A 619 11.41 26.39 -10.44
N VAL A 620 11.43 25.80 -11.63
CA VAL A 620 10.24 25.67 -12.49
C VAL A 620 9.28 24.64 -11.90
N VAL A 621 7.98 24.86 -12.06
CA VAL A 621 6.94 24.11 -11.31
C VAL A 621 7.06 22.60 -11.49
N ALA A 622 7.24 22.12 -12.74
CA ALA A 622 7.38 20.69 -13.02
C ALA A 622 8.62 20.03 -12.39
N LEU A 623 9.72 20.78 -12.21
CA LEU A 623 10.92 20.24 -11.54
C LEU A 623 10.82 20.35 -10.03
N GLN A 624 10.13 21.36 -9.49
CA GLN A 624 9.82 21.46 -8.06
C GLN A 624 9.00 20.26 -7.60
N GLU A 625 8.03 19.80 -8.39
CA GLU A 625 7.27 18.58 -8.08
C GLU A 625 8.20 17.36 -7.91
N ILE A 626 9.21 17.21 -8.76
CA ILE A 626 10.21 16.13 -8.66
C ILE A 626 11.11 16.32 -7.42
N ALA A 627 11.52 17.57 -7.14
CA ALA A 627 12.31 17.91 -5.96
C ALA A 627 11.57 17.56 -4.66
N GLU A 628 10.30 17.95 -4.56
CA GLU A 628 9.43 17.69 -3.41
C GLU A 628 9.14 16.20 -3.22
N GLN A 629 8.89 15.45 -4.30
CA GLN A 629 8.62 14.03 -4.19
C GLN A 629 9.88 13.22 -3.84
N SER A 630 11.05 13.60 -4.38
CA SER A 630 12.30 12.87 -4.17
C SER A 630 13.01 13.26 -2.87
N GLN A 631 12.84 14.49 -2.38
CA GLN A 631 13.61 15.06 -1.26
C GLN A 631 15.13 14.87 -1.42
N SER A 632 15.60 14.83 -2.67
CA SER A 632 16.96 14.39 -3.07
C SER A 632 17.64 15.34 -4.06
N THR A 633 17.14 16.57 -4.21
CA THR A 633 17.73 17.59 -5.07
C THR A 633 18.03 18.86 -4.31
N GLU A 634 19.05 19.59 -4.76
CA GLU A 634 19.13 21.04 -4.48
C GLU A 634 18.43 21.83 -5.59
N THR A 635 17.83 22.96 -5.22
CA THR A 635 17.10 23.82 -6.16
C THR A 635 17.75 25.19 -6.29
N PHE A 636 17.53 25.86 -7.43
CA PHE A 636 17.97 27.23 -7.66
C PHE A 636 16.94 28.02 -8.48
N VAL A 637 16.96 29.36 -8.37
CA VAL A 637 16.07 30.25 -9.11
C VAL A 637 16.32 30.15 -10.61
N ALA A 638 15.31 29.72 -11.37
CA ALA A 638 15.37 29.54 -12.81
C ALA A 638 15.86 30.80 -13.52
N GLY A 639 16.88 30.64 -14.38
CA GLY A 639 17.53 31.73 -15.10
C GLY A 639 18.56 32.52 -14.29
N SER A 640 18.72 32.28 -12.98
CA SER A 640 19.72 32.95 -12.14
C SER A 640 21.04 32.18 -12.12
N ALA A 641 22.01 32.66 -12.91
CA ALA A 641 23.37 32.11 -12.90
C ALA A 641 24.08 32.25 -11.54
N THR A 642 23.82 33.35 -10.83
CA THR A 642 24.40 33.62 -9.51
C THR A 642 23.92 32.61 -8.46
N ASP A 643 22.62 32.34 -8.44
CA ASP A 643 22.02 31.41 -7.48
C ASP A 643 22.49 29.97 -7.75
N LEU A 644 22.50 29.56 -9.03
CA LEU A 644 23.07 28.27 -9.43
C LEU A 644 24.55 28.13 -9.03
N ALA A 645 25.36 29.17 -9.23
CA ALA A 645 26.78 29.14 -8.83
C ALA A 645 26.95 28.96 -7.31
N GLN A 646 26.10 29.59 -6.50
CA GLN A 646 26.12 29.42 -5.03
C GLN A 646 25.72 28.01 -4.62
N THR A 647 24.66 27.45 -5.21
CA THR A 647 24.24 26.06 -4.97
C THR A 647 25.33 25.07 -5.34
N LEU A 648 26.00 25.27 -6.48
CA LEU A 648 27.11 24.44 -6.92
C LEU A 648 28.30 24.52 -5.96
N VAL A 649 28.67 25.71 -5.46
CA VAL A 649 29.74 25.86 -4.46
C VAL A 649 29.41 25.08 -3.18
N GLY A 650 28.17 25.19 -2.67
CA GLY A 650 27.76 24.46 -1.47
C GLY A 650 27.91 22.95 -1.62
N LEU A 651 27.55 22.40 -2.79
CA LEU A 651 27.68 20.98 -3.08
C LEU A 651 29.14 20.56 -3.37
N ILE A 652 29.95 21.37 -4.05
CA ILE A 652 31.38 21.10 -4.27
C ILE A 652 32.13 21.02 -2.94
N ASP A 653 31.82 21.93 -2.02
CA ASP A 653 32.47 22.02 -0.71
C ASP A 653 31.95 20.95 0.30
N SER A 654 30.89 20.21 -0.03
CA SER A 654 30.23 19.24 0.87
C SER A 654 30.06 17.85 0.23
N PRO A 655 31.12 17.01 0.17
CA PRO A 655 31.04 15.68 -0.42
C PRO A 655 30.04 14.75 0.27
N GLU A 656 29.86 14.86 1.58
CA GLU A 656 28.90 14.06 2.35
C GLU A 656 27.46 14.35 1.92
N ARG A 657 27.15 15.64 1.70
CA ARG A 657 25.83 16.07 1.22
C ARG A 657 25.56 15.55 -0.21
N ARG A 658 26.58 15.55 -1.08
CA ARG A 658 26.44 14.98 -2.43
C ARG A 658 26.10 13.50 -2.37
N ALA A 659 26.83 12.73 -1.56
CA ALA A 659 26.62 11.30 -1.37
C ALA A 659 25.20 11.00 -0.85
N GLU A 660 24.76 11.71 0.20
CA GLU A 660 23.42 11.60 0.79
C GLU A 660 22.32 11.81 -0.27
N LEU A 661 22.43 12.87 -1.07
CA LEU A 661 21.45 13.19 -2.12
C LEU A 661 21.44 12.17 -3.26
N SER A 662 22.62 11.70 -3.69
CA SER A 662 22.72 10.68 -4.73
C SER A 662 22.12 9.34 -4.31
N GLU A 663 22.40 8.90 -3.08
CA GLU A 663 21.90 7.62 -2.55
C GLU A 663 20.37 7.67 -2.40
N ARG A 664 19.86 8.73 -1.77
CA ARG A 664 18.41 8.92 -1.59
C ARG A 664 17.68 9.05 -2.93
N GLY A 665 18.26 9.77 -3.88
CA GLY A 665 17.68 9.95 -5.21
C GLY A 665 17.61 8.64 -6.00
N ALA A 666 18.70 7.87 -5.99
CA ALA A 666 18.75 6.55 -6.62
C ALA A 666 17.71 5.59 -6.01
N LYS A 667 17.63 5.56 -4.67
CA LYS A 667 16.64 4.76 -3.94
C LYS A 667 15.21 5.16 -4.28
N TRP A 668 14.91 6.47 -4.27
CA TRP A 668 13.59 6.98 -4.61
C TRP A 668 13.15 6.56 -6.00
N VAL A 669 14.02 6.71 -7.01
CA VAL A 669 13.71 6.33 -8.39
C VAL A 669 13.44 4.84 -8.54
N ARG A 670 14.28 3.98 -7.96
CA ARG A 670 14.06 2.52 -8.01
C ARG A 670 12.72 2.10 -7.40
N ASN A 671 12.34 2.72 -6.29
CA ASN A 671 11.11 2.36 -5.59
C ASN A 671 9.85 3.01 -6.17
N HIS A 672 9.94 4.15 -6.90
CA HIS A 672 8.77 4.96 -7.28
C HIS A 672 8.66 5.31 -8.77
N ARG A 673 9.70 5.05 -9.57
CA ARG A 673 9.81 5.54 -10.96
C ARG A 673 10.30 4.45 -11.92
N SER A 674 9.69 3.26 -11.85
CA SER A 674 9.92 2.16 -12.80
C SER A 674 8.78 2.00 -13.81
N TRP A 675 9.08 1.47 -15.00
CA TRP A 675 8.07 1.21 -16.02
C TRP A 675 7.09 0.13 -15.58
N ASP A 676 7.57 -0.87 -14.84
CA ASP A 676 6.75 -1.94 -14.28
C ASP A 676 5.69 -1.40 -13.31
N ARG A 677 6.06 -0.44 -12.44
CA ARG A 677 5.09 0.18 -11.54
C ARG A 677 4.00 0.94 -12.29
N ASN A 678 4.34 1.60 -13.39
CA ASN A 678 3.37 2.29 -14.23
C ASN A 678 2.29 1.34 -14.79
N VAL A 679 2.61 0.04 -14.93
CA VAL A 679 1.64 -0.99 -15.36
C VAL A 679 0.49 -1.12 -14.39
N ASN A 680 0.69 -0.91 -13.09
CA ASN A 680 -0.38 -1.03 -12.10
C ASN A 680 -1.50 -0.03 -12.37
N GLU A 681 -1.13 1.23 -12.66
CA GLU A 681 -2.11 2.27 -12.97
C GLU A 681 -2.74 2.05 -14.35
N TYR A 682 -1.97 1.59 -15.34
CA TYR A 682 -2.53 1.16 -16.63
C TYR A 682 -3.58 0.06 -16.47
N TYR A 683 -3.22 -1.03 -15.80
CA TYR A 683 -4.08 -2.19 -15.59
C TYR A 683 -5.32 -1.83 -14.78
N ARG A 684 -5.20 -1.03 -13.72
CA ARG A 684 -6.33 -0.54 -12.91
C ARG A 684 -7.37 0.16 -13.77
N VAL A 685 -6.93 1.05 -14.68
CA VAL A 685 -7.83 1.75 -15.61
C VAL A 685 -8.37 0.81 -16.68
N TYR A 686 -7.54 -0.04 -17.28
CA TYR A 686 -8.02 -1.00 -18.29
C TYR A 686 -9.08 -1.93 -17.71
N GLN A 687 -8.91 -2.40 -16.47
CA GLN A 687 -9.89 -3.21 -15.76
C GLN A 687 -11.20 -2.44 -15.52
N GLN A 688 -11.13 -1.16 -15.14
CA GLN A 688 -12.32 -0.30 -15.02
C GLN A 688 -13.06 -0.12 -16.35
N LEU A 689 -12.32 -0.13 -17.46
CA LEU A 689 -12.86 -0.07 -18.83
C LEU A 689 -13.35 -1.42 -19.36
N GLY A 690 -13.22 -2.50 -18.58
CA GLY A 690 -13.77 -3.83 -18.91
C GLY A 690 -12.75 -4.84 -19.44
N TYR A 691 -11.45 -4.58 -19.34
CA TYR A 691 -10.41 -5.58 -19.65
C TYR A 691 -10.51 -6.80 -18.73
N THR A 692 -10.55 -7.99 -19.32
CA THR A 692 -10.60 -9.29 -18.62
C THR A 692 -9.51 -10.26 -19.07
N GLY A 693 -8.55 -9.78 -19.86
CA GLY A 693 -7.43 -10.58 -20.35
C GLY A 693 -6.40 -10.94 -19.26
N PRO A 694 -5.32 -11.63 -19.65
CA PRO A 694 -4.29 -12.07 -18.71
C PRO A 694 -3.54 -10.90 -18.08
N VAL A 695 -3.08 -11.12 -16.85
CA VAL A 695 -2.12 -10.28 -16.11
C VAL A 695 -1.42 -11.18 -15.09
N SER A 696 -0.17 -10.87 -14.78
CA SER A 696 0.59 -11.55 -13.72
C SER A 696 -0.03 -11.35 -12.33
N GLU A 697 0.14 -12.33 -11.45
CA GLU A 697 -0.36 -12.25 -10.07
C GLU A 697 0.32 -11.15 -9.25
N VAL A 698 1.58 -10.80 -9.58
CA VAL A 698 2.31 -9.73 -8.89
C VAL A 698 1.63 -8.38 -9.06
N VAL A 699 1.12 -8.01 -10.25
CA VAL A 699 0.37 -6.75 -10.45
C VAL A 699 -0.85 -6.70 -9.54
N LYS A 700 -1.57 -7.82 -9.41
CA LYS A 700 -2.74 -7.90 -8.53
C LYS A 700 -2.34 -7.74 -7.06
N ALA A 701 -1.20 -8.30 -6.64
CA ALA A 701 -0.67 -8.17 -5.29
C ALA A 701 -0.19 -6.73 -5.01
N GLU A 702 0.57 -6.12 -5.93
CA GLU A 702 1.03 -4.73 -5.83
C GLU A 702 -0.15 -3.77 -5.65
N ILE A 703 -1.18 -3.87 -6.50
CA ILE A 703 -2.37 -3.02 -6.41
C ILE A 703 -3.10 -3.19 -5.06
N ARG A 704 -3.19 -4.42 -4.53
CA ARG A 704 -3.81 -4.65 -3.21
C ARG A 704 -2.99 -4.03 -2.09
N LEU A 705 -1.68 -4.16 -2.12
CA LEU A 705 -0.77 -3.56 -1.13
C LEU A 705 -0.80 -2.03 -1.21
N GLU A 706 -0.78 -1.46 -2.41
CA GLU A 706 -0.89 -0.01 -2.64
C GLU A 706 -2.24 0.54 -2.14
N ALA A 707 -3.33 -0.21 -2.32
CA ALA A 707 -4.64 0.14 -1.77
C ALA A 707 -4.67 0.14 -0.23
N MET A 708 -3.75 -0.59 0.42
CA MET A 708 -3.52 -0.54 1.87
C MET A 708 -2.53 0.58 2.29
N GLY A 709 -2.08 1.40 1.34
CA GLY A 709 -1.15 2.51 1.61
C GLY A 709 0.31 2.09 1.75
N VAL A 710 0.68 0.89 1.27
CA VAL A 710 2.04 0.36 1.36
C VAL A 710 2.71 0.32 0.00
N ASN A 711 3.96 0.79 -0.06
CA ASN A 711 4.81 0.65 -1.24
C ASN A 711 5.46 -0.75 -1.25
N PRO A 712 5.19 -1.60 -2.27
CA PRO A 712 5.75 -2.96 -2.32
C PRO A 712 7.28 -2.99 -2.30
N GLY A 713 7.95 -2.06 -2.98
CA GLY A 713 9.42 -1.97 -3.00
C GLY A 713 10.01 -1.70 -1.61
N GLU A 714 9.45 -0.71 -0.90
CA GLU A 714 9.88 -0.38 0.46
C GLU A 714 9.56 -1.49 1.45
N LEU A 715 8.43 -2.18 1.26
CA LEU A 715 8.03 -3.32 2.07
C LEU A 715 9.02 -4.49 1.93
N VAL A 716 9.36 -4.85 0.69
CA VAL A 716 10.33 -5.91 0.38
C VAL A 716 11.70 -5.57 0.97
N GLU A 717 12.15 -4.33 0.79
CA GLU A 717 13.41 -3.85 1.37
C GLU A 717 13.40 -3.96 2.90
N ALA A 718 12.36 -3.46 3.56
CA ALA A 718 12.22 -3.53 5.02
C ALA A 718 12.17 -4.97 5.54
N LEU A 719 11.60 -5.89 4.76
CA LEU A 719 11.52 -7.31 5.09
C LEU A 719 12.87 -8.01 4.91
N SER A 720 13.67 -7.64 3.89
CA SER A 720 15.00 -8.22 3.63
C SER A 720 15.97 -8.07 4.79
N GLN A 721 15.79 -7.01 5.59
CA GLN A 721 16.62 -6.69 6.75
C GLN A 721 16.16 -7.36 8.05
N ARG A 722 15.09 -8.16 8.02
CA ARG A 722 14.58 -8.82 9.24
C ARG A 722 15.33 -10.10 9.52
N GLU A 723 15.71 -10.29 10.77
CA GLU A 723 16.15 -11.58 11.29
C GLU A 723 14.93 -12.41 11.66
N LEU A 724 14.98 -13.70 11.35
CA LEU A 724 13.95 -14.67 11.71
C LEU A 724 14.48 -15.66 12.75
N PRO A 725 13.61 -16.17 13.63
CA PRO A 725 13.98 -17.25 14.53
C PRO A 725 14.19 -18.54 13.71
N ALA A 726 14.75 -19.54 14.38
CA ALA A 726 14.89 -20.85 13.79
C ALA A 726 13.51 -21.48 13.49
N LEU A 727 13.46 -22.39 12.51
CA LEU A 727 12.24 -23.03 12.03
C LEU A 727 11.82 -24.22 12.90
N HIS A 728 11.83 -24.02 14.22
CA HIS A 728 11.33 -24.93 15.22
C HIS A 728 10.75 -24.09 16.36
N GLY A 729 9.85 -24.67 17.18
CA GLY A 729 9.21 -23.96 18.28
C GLY A 729 7.70 -24.13 18.29
N TRP A 730 6.97 -23.09 18.70
CA TRP A 730 5.52 -23.18 19.03
C TRP A 730 4.62 -23.69 17.88
N PHE A 731 5.07 -23.58 16.62
CA PHE A 731 4.32 -23.96 15.42
C PHE A 731 4.78 -25.28 14.77
N SER A 732 5.69 -26.01 15.40
CA SER A 732 6.18 -27.32 14.97
C SER A 732 5.56 -28.41 15.83
N LEU A 733 4.52 -29.08 15.33
CA LEU A 733 3.82 -30.13 16.09
C LEU A 733 4.55 -31.48 16.06
N HIS A 734 5.30 -31.75 14.99
CA HIS A 734 6.00 -33.01 14.75
C HIS A 734 7.43 -32.75 14.30
N GLU A 735 8.35 -33.63 14.69
CA GLU A 735 9.71 -33.60 14.14
C GLU A 735 9.70 -34.03 12.66
N PRO A 736 10.40 -33.31 11.77
CA PRO A 736 10.47 -33.70 10.36
C PRO A 736 11.10 -35.08 10.19
N GLN A 737 10.34 -36.03 9.64
CA GLN A 737 10.78 -37.41 9.41
C GLN A 737 11.42 -37.63 8.02
N GLN A 738 11.35 -36.62 7.13
CA GLN A 738 11.83 -36.71 5.75
C GLN A 738 12.68 -35.49 5.38
N SER A 739 13.70 -35.71 4.55
CA SER A 739 14.45 -34.66 3.89
C SER A 739 13.66 -34.01 2.75
N ALA A 740 14.02 -32.78 2.36
CA ALA A 740 13.42 -32.12 1.19
C ALA A 740 13.57 -32.95 -0.10
N THR A 741 14.68 -33.68 -0.23
CA THR A 741 14.95 -34.56 -1.38
C THR A 741 13.96 -35.73 -1.43
N GLU A 742 13.65 -36.35 -0.30
CA GLU A 742 12.66 -37.44 -0.22
C GLU A 742 11.25 -36.95 -0.52
N ILE A 743 10.89 -35.76 -0.03
CA ILE A 743 9.58 -35.15 -0.32
C ILE A 743 9.39 -34.92 -1.82
N LEU A 744 10.40 -34.40 -2.52
CA LEU A 744 10.33 -34.23 -3.97
C LEU A 744 10.28 -35.59 -4.71
N ASN A 745 11.16 -36.53 -4.35
CA ASN A 745 11.33 -37.78 -5.10
C ASN A 745 10.25 -38.83 -4.84
N ILE A 746 9.78 -38.95 -3.60
CA ILE A 746 8.83 -39.99 -3.16
C ILE A 746 7.46 -39.38 -2.89
N GLY A 747 7.44 -38.17 -2.34
CA GLY A 747 6.24 -37.50 -1.83
C GLY A 747 6.33 -37.33 -0.31
N TRP A 748 5.61 -36.34 0.21
CA TRP A 748 5.51 -36.10 1.64
C TRP A 748 4.64 -37.16 2.32
N ILE A 749 5.13 -37.77 3.39
CA ILE A 749 4.51 -38.82 4.19
C ILE A 749 4.26 -38.26 5.59
N PHE A 750 3.05 -38.46 6.08
CA PHE A 750 2.65 -38.10 7.44
C PHE A 750 2.10 -39.36 8.11
N GLU A 751 2.64 -39.72 9.28
CA GLU A 751 2.28 -40.96 10.00
C GLU A 751 2.21 -42.18 9.05
N ASP A 752 1.14 -42.98 9.16
CA ASP A 752 0.88 -44.15 8.32
C ASP A 752 0.15 -43.81 7.00
N PHE A 753 -0.02 -42.53 6.66
CA PHE A 753 -0.70 -42.10 5.44
C PHE A 753 0.19 -42.22 4.19
N GLY A 754 -0.44 -42.38 3.02
CA GLY A 754 0.27 -42.52 1.75
C GLY A 754 1.04 -41.25 1.34
N PRO A 755 2.09 -41.36 0.50
CA PRO A 755 2.90 -40.23 0.07
C PRO A 755 2.11 -39.23 -0.81
N ILE A 756 2.35 -37.94 -0.61
CA ILE A 756 1.73 -36.83 -1.33
C ILE A 756 2.76 -36.10 -2.20
N LYS A 757 2.53 -36.04 -3.50
CA LYS A 757 3.30 -35.21 -4.43
C LYS A 757 2.86 -33.75 -4.34
N VAL A 758 3.31 -33.06 -3.28
CA VAL A 758 2.87 -31.69 -2.92
C VAL A 758 3.00 -30.67 -4.06
N ALA A 759 4.05 -30.79 -4.88
CA ALA A 759 4.28 -29.92 -6.04
C ALA A 759 3.29 -30.16 -7.19
N GLU A 760 2.58 -31.29 -7.21
CA GLU A 760 1.71 -31.73 -8.30
C GLU A 760 0.21 -31.70 -7.93
N ILE A 761 -0.16 -31.28 -6.72
CA ILE A 761 -1.56 -31.32 -6.25
C ILE A 761 -2.42 -30.27 -6.98
N ASP A 762 -3.46 -30.75 -7.66
CA ASP A 762 -4.56 -29.92 -8.20
C ASP A 762 -5.80 -29.87 -7.30
N ASP A 763 -6.12 -30.96 -6.61
CA ASP A 763 -7.27 -31.06 -5.69
C ASP A 763 -6.77 -31.33 -4.25
N TRP A 764 -6.49 -30.25 -3.52
CA TRP A 764 -6.07 -30.30 -2.12
C TRP A 764 -7.16 -30.83 -1.19
N THR A 765 -8.43 -30.58 -1.54
CA THR A 765 -9.59 -30.93 -0.72
C THR A 765 -9.79 -32.43 -0.59
N ARG A 766 -9.28 -33.21 -1.54
CA ARG A 766 -9.28 -34.68 -1.49
C ARG A 766 -8.78 -35.20 -0.15
N TYR A 767 -7.63 -34.72 0.31
CA TYR A 767 -6.96 -35.25 1.51
C TYR A 767 -7.77 -34.98 2.78
N GLY A 768 -8.36 -33.78 2.91
CA GLY A 768 -9.25 -33.46 4.04
C GLY A 768 -10.58 -34.21 4.02
N ARG A 769 -11.08 -34.64 2.85
CA ARG A 769 -12.25 -35.53 2.75
C ARG A 769 -11.94 -36.97 3.11
N GLU A 770 -10.76 -37.45 2.74
CA GLU A 770 -10.30 -38.82 3.07
C GLU A 770 -9.95 -38.93 4.56
N ASN A 771 -9.24 -37.95 5.12
CA ASN A 771 -8.91 -37.90 6.54
C ASN A 771 -8.68 -36.45 7.01
N ARG A 772 -9.36 -36.06 8.10
CA ARG A 772 -9.28 -34.69 8.64
C ARG A 772 -7.86 -34.31 9.06
N SER A 773 -7.14 -35.17 9.78
CA SER A 773 -5.78 -34.89 10.26
C SER A 773 -4.81 -34.78 9.07
N TRP A 774 -4.94 -35.68 8.10
CA TRP A 774 -4.11 -35.65 6.89
C TRP A 774 -4.28 -34.34 6.11
N GLY A 775 -5.52 -33.89 5.89
CA GLY A 775 -5.79 -32.60 5.26
C GLY A 775 -5.33 -31.41 6.10
N PHE A 776 -5.59 -31.41 7.41
CA PHE A 776 -5.15 -30.35 8.32
C PHE A 776 -3.62 -30.15 8.25
N THR A 777 -2.84 -31.20 8.44
CA THR A 777 -1.37 -31.14 8.47
C THR A 777 -0.80 -30.72 7.11
N LEU A 778 -1.40 -31.19 6.01
CA LEU A 778 -1.05 -30.76 4.66
C LEU A 778 -1.26 -29.25 4.48
N HIS A 779 -2.40 -28.72 4.91
CA HIS A 779 -2.72 -27.29 4.82
C HIS A 779 -1.98 -26.41 5.83
N ALA A 780 -1.45 -26.98 6.91
CA ALA A 780 -0.51 -26.31 7.82
C ALA A 780 0.90 -26.15 7.23
N TRP A 781 1.18 -26.81 6.10
CA TRP A 781 2.46 -26.81 5.39
C TRP A 781 3.64 -27.39 6.18
N GLU A 782 3.43 -28.41 7.02
CA GLU A 782 4.55 -29.05 7.75
C GLU A 782 5.65 -29.59 6.81
N PHE A 783 5.29 -30.00 5.59
CA PHE A 783 6.25 -30.40 4.57
C PHE A 783 7.23 -29.30 4.13
N MET A 784 6.95 -28.03 4.44
CA MET A 784 7.75 -26.88 4.03
C MET A 784 9.06 -26.77 4.82
N ASP A 785 9.08 -27.27 6.07
CA ASP A 785 10.20 -27.07 7.00
C ASP A 785 11.51 -27.65 6.45
N PRO A 786 11.55 -28.88 5.88
CA PRO A 786 12.77 -29.41 5.26
C PRO A 786 13.32 -28.56 4.12
N PHE A 787 12.48 -27.93 3.29
CA PHE A 787 12.94 -27.07 2.20
C PHE A 787 13.66 -25.83 2.72
N LEU A 788 13.06 -25.18 3.71
CA LEU A 788 13.60 -23.97 4.32
C LEU A 788 14.87 -24.26 5.11
N VAL A 789 14.91 -25.37 5.86
CA VAL A 789 16.11 -25.83 6.58
C VAL A 789 17.25 -26.14 5.62
N GLU A 790 16.98 -26.82 4.50
CA GLU A 790 18.00 -27.10 3.48
C GLU A 790 18.51 -25.83 2.79
N PHE A 791 17.63 -24.85 2.53
CA PHE A 791 18.04 -23.54 2.05
C PHE A 791 18.98 -22.84 3.05
N ASP A 792 18.59 -22.75 4.33
CA ASP A 792 19.41 -22.10 5.36
C ASP A 792 20.77 -22.78 5.53
N ARG A 793 20.81 -24.12 5.39
CA ARG A 793 22.03 -24.93 5.52
C ARG A 793 22.97 -24.78 4.32
N THR A 794 22.45 -24.68 3.11
CA THR A 794 23.25 -24.78 1.87
C THR A 794 23.40 -23.48 1.09
N GLY A 795 22.51 -22.50 1.30
CA GLY A 795 22.38 -21.32 0.46
C GLY A 795 21.87 -21.62 -0.95
N ASN A 796 21.46 -22.86 -1.26
CA ASN A 796 20.98 -23.21 -2.60
C ASN A 796 19.54 -22.72 -2.81
N ILE A 797 19.39 -21.65 -3.58
CA ILE A 797 18.11 -21.00 -3.91
C ILE A 797 17.07 -21.93 -4.54
N SER A 798 17.46 -23.07 -5.12
CA SER A 798 16.47 -24.02 -5.69
C SER A 798 15.48 -24.52 -4.63
N TRP A 799 15.95 -24.77 -3.40
CA TRP A 799 15.10 -25.22 -2.30
C TRP A 799 14.04 -24.17 -1.93
N LEU A 800 14.45 -22.90 -1.89
CA LEU A 800 13.55 -21.79 -1.63
C LEU A 800 12.53 -21.63 -2.77
N ARG A 801 12.98 -21.71 -4.03
CA ARG A 801 12.09 -21.63 -5.20
C ARG A 801 11.05 -22.75 -5.22
N ASP A 802 11.44 -23.99 -4.94
CA ASP A 802 10.51 -25.12 -4.89
C ASP A 802 9.42 -24.89 -3.82
N GLY A 803 9.79 -24.45 -2.62
CA GLY A 803 8.84 -24.11 -1.56
C GLY A 803 7.92 -22.94 -1.94
N VAL A 804 8.47 -21.88 -2.53
CA VAL A 804 7.72 -20.70 -3.00
C VAL A 804 6.76 -21.07 -4.13
N ASP A 805 7.14 -21.93 -5.06
CA ASP A 805 6.28 -22.36 -6.17
C ASP A 805 5.09 -23.19 -5.67
N ILE A 806 5.31 -24.08 -4.70
CA ILE A 806 4.23 -24.81 -4.02
C ILE A 806 3.28 -23.82 -3.33
N ALA A 807 3.82 -22.87 -2.57
CA ALA A 807 3.04 -21.85 -1.88
C ALA A 807 2.22 -20.99 -2.87
N LYS A 808 2.83 -20.53 -3.97
CA LYS A 808 2.15 -19.74 -5.02
C LYS A 808 1.06 -20.54 -5.74
N ARG A 809 1.26 -21.84 -5.97
CA ARG A 809 0.22 -22.72 -6.53
C ARG A 809 -0.95 -22.85 -5.56
N TRP A 810 -0.67 -23.10 -4.28
CA TRP A 810 -1.69 -23.14 -3.23
C TRP A 810 -2.46 -21.81 -3.14
N LEU A 811 -1.75 -20.68 -3.14
CA LEU A 811 -2.36 -19.35 -3.09
C LEU A 811 -3.26 -19.07 -4.29
N ARG A 812 -2.88 -19.51 -5.49
CA ARG A 812 -3.72 -19.37 -6.70
C ARG A 812 -5.03 -20.15 -6.59
N LEU A 813 -4.99 -21.35 -6.00
CA LEU A 813 -6.19 -22.19 -5.81
C LEU A 813 -7.09 -21.64 -4.70
N HIS A 814 -6.51 -21.25 -3.56
CA HIS A 814 -7.27 -20.92 -2.35
C HIS A 814 -7.43 -19.41 -2.08
N ASN A 815 -7.11 -18.55 -3.06
CA ASN A 815 -7.23 -17.09 -2.93
C ASN A 815 -8.68 -16.65 -2.66
N ASP A 816 -9.63 -17.28 -3.34
CA ASP A 816 -11.06 -17.07 -3.13
C ASP A 816 -11.63 -18.17 -2.21
N ARG A 817 -12.23 -17.77 -1.09
CA ARG A 817 -12.95 -18.63 -0.13
C ARG A 817 -14.07 -19.51 -0.75
N ARG A 818 -14.34 -19.38 -2.05
CA ARG A 818 -15.35 -20.17 -2.78
C ARG A 818 -14.90 -21.61 -3.07
N GLN A 819 -13.62 -21.94 -2.88
CA GLN A 819 -13.20 -23.34 -2.87
C GLN A 819 -13.59 -23.98 -1.53
N ALA A 820 -14.40 -25.05 -1.61
CA ALA A 820 -15.04 -25.76 -0.50
C ALA A 820 -14.06 -26.65 0.31
N ASP A 821 -12.82 -26.21 0.50
CA ASP A 821 -11.85 -26.94 1.30
C ASP A 821 -12.04 -26.62 2.79
N PRO A 822 -12.44 -27.58 3.63
CA PRO A 822 -12.68 -27.32 5.04
C PRO A 822 -11.38 -27.11 5.84
N MET A 823 -10.21 -27.42 5.29
CA MET A 823 -8.91 -27.34 5.98
C MET A 823 -8.03 -26.19 5.51
N SER A 824 -8.27 -25.59 4.34
CA SER A 824 -7.40 -24.54 3.78
C SER A 824 -7.36 -23.27 4.64
N TRP A 825 -8.51 -22.88 5.18
CA TRP A 825 -8.69 -21.71 6.07
C TRP A 825 -9.18 -22.11 7.46
N TYR A 826 -9.02 -23.38 7.84
CA TYR A 826 -9.24 -23.85 9.19
C TYR A 826 -8.29 -23.13 10.16
N ASP A 827 -8.77 -22.77 11.35
CA ASP A 827 -8.09 -21.94 12.35
C ASP A 827 -6.64 -22.37 12.62
N MET A 828 -6.42 -23.65 12.94
CA MET A 828 -5.07 -24.17 13.19
C MET A 828 -4.23 -24.25 11.92
N SER A 829 -4.79 -24.70 10.79
CA SER A 829 -4.04 -24.75 9.52
C SER A 829 -3.53 -23.36 9.14
N LEU A 830 -4.40 -22.36 9.29
CA LEU A 830 -4.09 -20.95 9.06
C LEU A 830 -2.98 -20.48 10.01
N ALA A 831 -3.15 -20.70 11.32
CA ALA A 831 -2.20 -20.27 12.34
C ALA A 831 -0.81 -20.88 12.16
N LEU A 832 -0.72 -22.19 11.90
CA LEU A 832 0.55 -22.92 11.75
C LEU A 832 1.23 -22.70 10.39
N ARG A 833 0.45 -22.39 9.35
CA ARG A 833 0.99 -22.02 8.03
C ARG A 833 1.58 -20.61 8.01
N THR A 834 1.00 -19.68 8.77
CA THR A 834 1.39 -18.27 8.79
C THR A 834 2.89 -18.04 9.08
N PRO A 835 3.53 -18.65 10.10
CA PRO A 835 4.97 -18.50 10.33
C PRO A 835 5.83 -19.06 9.17
N ARG A 836 5.38 -20.13 8.51
CA ARG A 836 6.06 -20.70 7.32
C ARG A 836 5.94 -19.77 6.10
N LEU A 837 4.78 -19.14 5.92
CA LEU A 837 4.59 -18.12 4.88
C LEU A 837 5.48 -16.90 5.12
N LEU A 838 5.58 -16.44 6.37
CA LEU A 838 6.51 -15.37 6.75
C LEU A 838 7.97 -15.78 6.49
N ALA A 839 8.33 -17.01 6.85
CA ALA A 839 9.66 -17.56 6.62
C ALA A 839 10.06 -17.58 5.14
N LEU A 840 9.13 -17.95 4.25
CA LEU A 840 9.31 -17.86 2.80
C LEU A 840 9.49 -16.41 2.34
N ALA A 841 8.62 -15.50 2.80
CA ALA A 841 8.64 -14.10 2.39
C ALA A 841 9.96 -13.39 2.75
N VAL A 842 10.47 -13.59 3.98
CA VAL A 842 11.74 -12.99 4.42
C VAL A 842 12.95 -13.59 3.70
N ARG A 843 12.95 -14.88 3.40
CA ARG A 843 14.05 -15.50 2.64
C ARG A 843 14.03 -15.04 1.19
N ALA A 844 12.85 -15.01 0.57
CA ALA A 844 12.69 -14.52 -0.80
C ALA A 844 13.06 -13.04 -0.95
N SER A 845 12.78 -12.20 0.06
CA SER A 845 13.09 -10.76 0.00
C SER A 845 14.59 -10.46 -0.03
N ARG A 846 15.44 -11.41 0.37
CA ARG A 846 16.91 -11.31 0.33
C ARG A 846 17.48 -11.68 -1.04
N GLU A 847 16.67 -12.31 -1.90
CA GLU A 847 17.07 -12.74 -3.23
C GLU A 847 16.50 -11.78 -4.28
N GLU A 848 17.36 -11.00 -4.93
CA GLU A 848 16.94 -10.00 -5.94
C GLU A 848 16.07 -10.62 -7.05
N THR A 849 16.39 -11.86 -7.45
CA THR A 849 15.63 -12.59 -8.48
C THR A 849 14.22 -13.03 -8.05
N MET A 850 13.86 -12.85 -6.77
CA MET A 850 12.58 -13.27 -6.19
C MET A 850 11.74 -12.08 -5.70
N TYR A 851 11.98 -10.87 -6.23
CA TYR A 851 11.18 -9.68 -5.90
C TYR A 851 9.68 -9.91 -6.08
N GLU A 852 9.25 -10.37 -7.26
CA GLU A 852 7.83 -10.58 -7.56
C GLU A 852 7.20 -11.65 -6.65
N ASP A 853 7.95 -12.70 -6.34
CA ASP A 853 7.53 -13.75 -5.40
C ASP A 853 7.31 -13.18 -4.01
N THR A 854 8.24 -12.35 -3.53
CA THR A 854 8.15 -11.70 -2.23
C THR A 854 6.91 -10.81 -2.14
N VAL A 855 6.60 -10.05 -3.19
CA VAL A 855 5.39 -9.22 -3.24
C VAL A 855 4.12 -10.07 -3.15
N ILE A 856 4.09 -11.22 -3.83
CA ILE A 856 2.95 -12.15 -3.76
C ILE A 856 2.81 -12.77 -2.36
N LEU A 857 3.92 -13.18 -1.74
CA LEU A 857 3.94 -13.79 -0.40
C LEU A 857 3.55 -12.78 0.69
N THR A 858 4.00 -11.53 0.59
CA THR A 858 3.65 -10.46 1.55
C THR A 858 2.18 -10.06 1.45
N ASP A 859 1.61 -9.94 0.23
CA ASP A 859 0.16 -9.80 0.04
C ASP A 859 -0.61 -10.98 0.67
N ALA A 860 -0.11 -12.21 0.48
CA ALA A 860 -0.70 -13.38 1.10
C ALA A 860 -0.66 -13.32 2.63
N LEU A 861 0.44 -12.84 3.21
CA LEU A 861 0.59 -12.69 4.65
C LEU A 861 -0.39 -11.66 5.23
N SER A 862 -0.58 -10.51 4.57
CA SER A 862 -1.61 -9.53 4.94
C SER A 862 -3.03 -10.13 4.91
N ARG A 863 -3.32 -10.99 3.93
CA ARG A 863 -4.59 -11.73 3.89
C ARG A 863 -4.71 -12.72 5.04
N HIS A 864 -3.64 -13.45 5.39
CA HIS A 864 -3.64 -14.37 6.53
C HIS A 864 -3.90 -13.61 7.85
N LEU A 865 -3.28 -12.45 8.05
CA LEU A 865 -3.58 -11.59 9.20
C LEU A 865 -5.04 -11.12 9.22
N THR A 866 -5.59 -10.73 8.07
CA THR A 866 -7.02 -10.35 7.96
C THR A 866 -7.94 -11.49 8.40
N GLU A 867 -7.56 -12.74 8.14
CA GLU A 867 -8.30 -13.92 8.56
C GLU A 867 -8.12 -14.24 10.05
N LEU A 868 -6.89 -14.10 10.58
CA LEU A 868 -6.59 -14.29 12.01
C LEU A 868 -7.29 -13.25 12.91
N HIS A 869 -7.54 -12.05 12.39
CA HIS A 869 -8.28 -10.98 13.08
C HIS A 869 -9.77 -11.26 13.27
N LYS A 870 -10.32 -12.28 12.60
CA LYS A 870 -11.74 -12.61 12.75
C LYS A 870 -12.00 -13.31 14.07
N ASP A 871 -13.10 -12.97 14.73
CA ASP A 871 -13.52 -13.62 15.97
C ASP A 871 -13.69 -15.13 15.80
N GLU A 872 -14.12 -15.61 14.62
CA GLU A 872 -14.28 -17.04 14.36
C GLU A 872 -12.96 -17.83 14.33
N ALA A 873 -11.82 -17.15 14.13
CA ALA A 873 -10.51 -17.78 14.14
C ALA A 873 -9.96 -18.00 15.56
N PHE A 874 -10.58 -17.40 16.59
CA PHE A 874 -10.13 -17.48 17.97
C PHE A 874 -11.17 -18.16 18.87
N ASN A 875 -10.80 -19.28 19.48
CA ASN A 875 -11.62 -19.97 20.47
C ASN A 875 -10.86 -20.16 21.78
N PRO A 876 -11.18 -19.39 22.85
CA PRO A 876 -10.45 -19.48 24.11
C PRO A 876 -10.71 -20.77 24.89
N ARG A 877 -11.72 -21.55 24.48
CA ARG A 877 -12.16 -22.76 25.18
C ARG A 877 -11.42 -24.02 24.76
N ASN A 878 -10.54 -23.97 23.76
CA ASN A 878 -9.72 -25.09 23.33
C ASN A 878 -8.31 -24.60 22.96
N ASN A 879 -7.41 -25.53 22.67
CA ASN A 879 -6.02 -25.23 22.31
C ASN A 879 -5.86 -24.48 20.96
N HIS A 880 -6.86 -24.44 20.08
CA HIS A 880 -6.73 -23.74 18.80
C HIS A 880 -6.52 -22.23 18.99
N GLY A 881 -7.22 -21.64 19.98
CA GLY A 881 -7.10 -20.22 20.29
C GLY A 881 -5.67 -19.78 20.63
N PHE A 882 -4.87 -20.69 21.21
CA PHE A 882 -3.45 -20.43 21.47
C PHE A 882 -2.67 -20.23 20.16
N TYR A 883 -2.80 -21.15 19.20
CA TYR A 883 -2.07 -21.07 17.94
C TYR A 883 -2.44 -19.81 17.14
N THR A 884 -3.73 -19.45 17.09
CA THR A 884 -4.20 -18.22 16.44
C THR A 884 -3.54 -16.99 17.08
N ALA A 885 -3.56 -16.89 18.40
CA ALA A 885 -3.00 -15.75 19.12
C ALA A 885 -1.47 -15.68 18.99
N ALA A 886 -0.78 -16.83 19.10
CA ALA A 886 0.66 -16.93 18.89
C ALA A 886 1.07 -16.53 17.47
N ALA A 887 0.31 -16.93 16.43
CA ALA A 887 0.56 -16.54 15.04
C ALA A 887 0.49 -15.01 14.85
N GLN A 888 -0.51 -14.36 15.45
CA GLN A 888 -0.66 -12.91 15.41
C GLN A 888 0.55 -12.19 16.01
N VAL A 889 0.98 -12.60 17.22
CA VAL A 889 2.16 -12.02 17.89
C VAL A 889 3.44 -12.32 17.10
N HIS A 890 3.57 -13.52 16.54
CA HIS A 890 4.75 -13.92 15.76
C HIS A 890 4.95 -13.03 14.52
N VAL A 891 3.89 -12.79 13.74
CA VAL A 891 4.00 -11.90 12.57
C VAL A 891 4.27 -10.46 13.00
N ALA A 892 3.64 -9.98 14.07
CA ALA A 892 3.91 -8.63 14.57
C ALA A 892 5.38 -8.44 14.98
N LYS A 893 5.95 -9.42 15.70
CA LYS A 893 7.33 -9.38 16.18
C LYS A 893 8.34 -9.34 15.03
N TYR A 894 8.15 -10.17 14.00
CA TYR A 894 9.17 -10.36 12.96
C TYR A 894 8.87 -9.60 11.67
N ALA A 895 7.66 -9.08 11.48
CA ALA A 895 7.23 -8.37 10.29
C ALA A 895 6.20 -7.25 10.56
N GLU A 896 6.52 -6.37 11.51
CA GLU A 896 5.67 -5.23 11.93
C GLU A 896 5.21 -4.30 10.78
N MET A 897 5.97 -4.26 9.68
CA MET A 897 5.67 -3.44 8.50
C MET A 897 4.53 -4.00 7.64
N ILE A 898 4.12 -5.25 7.87
CA ILE A 898 3.03 -5.88 7.13
C ILE A 898 1.69 -5.24 7.53
N PRO A 899 0.83 -4.85 6.57
CA PRO A 899 -0.50 -4.37 6.86
C PRO A 899 -1.27 -5.26 7.85
N GLY A 900 -1.72 -4.68 8.95
CA GLY A 900 -2.47 -5.36 10.01
C GLY A 900 -1.63 -5.96 11.14
N ALA A 901 -0.30 -5.93 11.05
CA ALA A 901 0.59 -6.51 12.06
C ALA A 901 0.54 -5.78 13.41
N SER A 902 0.44 -4.44 13.42
CA SER A 902 0.31 -3.67 14.67
C SER A 902 -0.96 -3.99 15.46
N VAL A 903 -2.07 -4.22 14.76
CA VAL A 903 -3.32 -4.69 15.36
C VAL A 903 -3.13 -6.11 15.90
N ALA A 904 -2.45 -6.97 15.13
CA ALA A 904 -2.16 -8.36 15.50
C ALA A 904 -1.37 -8.48 16.80
N GLU A 905 -0.42 -7.58 17.05
CA GLU A 905 0.33 -7.58 18.30
C GLU A 905 -0.58 -7.42 19.51
N SER A 906 -1.34 -6.33 19.54
CA SER A 906 -2.20 -5.97 20.66
C SER A 906 -3.30 -7.00 20.91
N GLU A 907 -3.91 -7.50 19.83
CA GLU A 907 -4.97 -8.50 19.90
C GLU A 907 -4.42 -9.87 20.29
N GLY A 908 -3.32 -10.30 19.68
CA GLY A 908 -2.67 -11.57 19.97
C GLY A 908 -2.21 -11.65 21.42
N GLN A 909 -1.60 -10.59 21.96
CA GLN A 909 -1.22 -10.53 23.38
C GLN A 909 -2.43 -10.65 24.31
N ALA A 910 -3.51 -9.90 24.04
CA ALA A 910 -4.74 -9.98 24.82
C ALA A 910 -5.37 -11.38 24.77
N ARG A 911 -5.35 -12.02 23.60
CA ARG A 911 -5.85 -13.38 23.39
C ARG A 911 -5.00 -14.44 24.08
N LEU A 912 -3.67 -14.30 24.12
CA LEU A 912 -2.79 -15.19 24.88
C LEU A 912 -3.05 -15.10 26.39
N LEU A 913 -3.33 -13.89 26.90
CA LEU A 913 -3.73 -13.69 28.29
C LEU A 913 -5.08 -14.35 28.58
N ASP A 914 -6.07 -14.18 27.69
CA ASP A 914 -7.38 -14.84 27.82
C ASP A 914 -7.26 -16.38 27.74
N MET A 915 -6.38 -16.89 26.87
CA MET A 915 -6.05 -18.31 26.79
C MET A 915 -5.48 -18.83 28.11
N ALA A 916 -4.46 -18.18 28.67
CA ALA A 916 -3.90 -18.56 29.97
C ALA A 916 -4.98 -18.50 31.07
N ALA A 917 -5.84 -17.48 31.01
CA ALA A 917 -6.90 -17.27 32.00
C ALA A 917 -8.04 -18.30 31.92
N THR A 918 -8.34 -18.79 30.72
CA THR A 918 -9.42 -19.73 30.45
C THR A 918 -8.97 -21.17 30.62
N GLN A 919 -7.72 -21.49 30.26
CA GLN A 919 -7.16 -22.85 30.30
C GLN A 919 -6.65 -23.26 31.68
N PHE A 920 -6.03 -22.34 32.43
CA PHE A 920 -5.49 -22.62 33.77
C PHE A 920 -6.28 -21.88 34.86
N ALA A 921 -6.63 -22.60 35.92
CA ALA A 921 -7.15 -22.04 37.15
C ALA A 921 -6.12 -21.12 37.83
N LEU A 922 -6.55 -20.35 38.83
CA LEU A 922 -5.68 -19.37 39.52
C LEU A 922 -4.49 -20.02 40.24
N ASP A 923 -4.60 -21.31 40.57
CA ASP A 923 -3.55 -22.13 41.20
C ASP A 923 -2.77 -22.99 40.19
N GLY A 924 -2.94 -22.76 38.89
CA GLY A 924 -2.17 -23.40 37.82
C GLY A 924 -2.75 -24.71 37.30
N ILE A 925 -3.80 -25.27 37.89
CA ILE A 925 -4.41 -26.49 37.36
C ILE A 925 -5.15 -26.23 36.05
N HIS A 926 -4.82 -27.00 35.01
CA HIS A 926 -5.57 -27.03 33.77
C HIS A 926 -7.02 -27.49 33.97
N ARG A 927 -7.96 -26.83 33.29
CA ARG A 927 -9.40 -26.94 33.54
C ARG A 927 -10.10 -28.10 32.82
N GLU A 928 -9.39 -28.94 32.07
CA GLU A 928 -9.95 -30.10 31.38
C GLU A 928 -9.68 -31.42 32.11
N HIS A 929 -9.29 -31.37 33.38
CA HIS A 929 -9.27 -32.52 34.29
C HIS A 929 -8.34 -33.67 33.91
N SER A 930 -7.41 -33.43 32.98
CA SER A 930 -6.43 -34.41 32.52
C SER A 930 -5.00 -33.90 32.72
N PRO A 931 -4.19 -34.61 33.52
CA PRO A 931 -2.74 -34.38 33.60
C PRO A 931 -2.01 -34.41 32.23
N ALA A 932 -2.44 -35.25 31.29
CA ALA A 932 -1.86 -35.24 29.93
C ALA A 932 -2.10 -33.91 29.21
N TYR A 933 -3.34 -33.40 29.22
CA TYR A 933 -3.68 -32.11 28.61
C TYR A 933 -3.04 -30.93 29.34
N HIS A 934 -2.91 -31.02 30.67
CA HIS A 934 -2.16 -30.05 31.47
C HIS A 934 -0.73 -29.89 30.94
N ARG A 935 0.00 -31.01 30.79
CA ARG A 935 1.38 -31.02 30.26
C ARG A 935 1.43 -30.46 28.84
N MET A 936 0.53 -30.91 27.96
CA MET A 936 0.52 -30.52 26.55
C MET A 936 0.35 -29.00 26.37
N VAL A 937 -0.66 -28.40 27.00
CA VAL A 937 -0.93 -26.96 26.86
C VAL A 937 0.20 -26.14 27.49
N LEU A 938 0.73 -26.57 28.63
CA LEU A 938 1.89 -25.95 29.28
C LEU A 938 3.11 -25.93 28.36
N ALA A 939 3.40 -27.04 27.67
CA ALA A 939 4.50 -27.13 26.72
C ALA A 939 4.33 -26.17 25.54
N SER A 940 3.12 -26.01 25.00
CA SER A 940 2.85 -25.01 23.94
C SER A 940 3.16 -23.59 24.40
N PHE A 941 2.73 -23.21 25.60
CA PHE A 941 3.03 -21.90 26.17
C PHE A 941 4.53 -21.68 26.40
N ARG A 942 5.26 -22.69 26.89
CA ARG A 942 6.73 -22.62 27.04
C ARG A 942 7.43 -22.40 25.71
N ALA A 943 7.07 -23.16 24.67
CA ALA A 943 7.65 -22.96 23.35
C ALA A 943 7.46 -21.53 22.84
N ALA A 944 6.31 -20.91 23.10
CA ALA A 944 6.08 -19.50 22.76
C ALA A 944 6.86 -18.51 23.66
N ILE A 945 7.16 -18.85 24.91
CA ILE A 945 8.04 -18.07 25.80
C ILE A 945 9.49 -18.14 25.30
N ASP A 946 9.96 -19.33 24.94
CA ASP A 946 11.32 -19.56 24.46
C ASP A 946 11.56 -18.84 23.12
N ASP A 947 10.55 -18.81 22.25
CA ASP A 947 10.54 -18.01 21.01
C ASP A 947 10.35 -16.49 21.27
N GLY A 948 10.23 -16.10 22.53
CA GLY A 948 10.09 -14.73 23.01
C GLY A 948 8.80 -14.05 22.52
N LEU A 949 7.71 -14.80 22.33
CA LEU A 949 6.39 -14.25 21.98
C LEU A 949 5.60 -13.84 23.22
N ILE A 950 5.92 -14.41 24.38
CA ILE A 950 5.22 -14.17 25.64
C ILE A 950 6.21 -13.61 26.67
N ALA A 951 5.89 -12.41 27.17
CA ALA A 951 6.62 -11.76 28.26
C ALA A 951 5.68 -11.21 29.36
N ASP A 952 4.38 -11.49 29.26
CA ASP A 952 3.38 -10.99 30.22
C ASP A 952 3.54 -11.65 31.59
N GLU A 953 3.67 -10.84 32.65
CA GLU A 953 3.95 -11.31 34.01
C GLU A 953 2.82 -12.18 34.59
N GLU A 954 1.56 -11.92 34.24
CA GLU A 954 0.42 -12.71 34.74
C GLU A 954 0.37 -14.08 34.06
N ILE A 955 0.66 -14.14 32.75
CA ILE A 955 0.82 -15.42 32.03
C ILE A 955 1.96 -16.22 32.67
N LEU A 956 3.16 -15.63 32.78
CA LEU A 956 4.34 -16.30 33.35
C LEU A 956 4.07 -16.83 34.75
N LYS A 957 3.48 -16.00 35.63
CA LYS A 957 3.12 -16.40 36.99
C LYS A 957 2.15 -17.59 37.01
N ARG A 958 1.14 -17.58 36.15
CA ARG A 958 0.15 -18.67 36.08
C ARG A 958 0.77 -19.96 35.56
N LEU A 959 1.69 -19.86 34.60
CA LEU A 959 2.42 -21.02 34.08
C LEU A 959 3.37 -21.59 35.12
N THR A 960 4.11 -20.79 35.89
CA THR A 960 4.93 -21.30 37.01
C THR A 960 4.10 -22.10 38.02
N LEU A 961 2.86 -21.67 38.30
CA LEU A 961 1.94 -22.43 39.14
C LEU A 961 1.49 -23.75 38.47
N ALA A 962 1.29 -23.73 37.15
CA ALA A 962 0.99 -24.94 36.38
C ALA A 962 2.17 -25.93 36.40
N GLU A 963 3.39 -25.47 36.18
CA GLU A 963 4.60 -26.30 36.30
C GLU A 963 4.69 -26.95 37.68
N ARG A 964 4.48 -26.15 38.73
CA ARG A 964 4.44 -26.67 40.09
C ARG A 964 3.39 -27.77 40.24
N ALA A 965 2.19 -27.58 39.69
CA ALA A 965 1.14 -28.58 39.75
C ALA A 965 1.51 -29.87 39.00
N LEU A 966 2.17 -29.76 37.83
CA LEU A 966 2.64 -30.91 37.05
C LEU A 966 3.56 -31.82 37.88
N GLY A 967 4.49 -31.27 38.67
CA GLY A 967 5.35 -32.07 39.57
C GLY A 967 4.58 -32.92 40.58
N TRP A 968 3.41 -32.45 41.03
CA TRP A 968 2.53 -33.22 41.93
C TRP A 968 1.65 -34.24 41.20
N MET A 969 1.49 -34.13 39.88
CA MET A 969 0.80 -35.13 39.05
C MET A 969 1.68 -36.34 38.71
N VAL A 970 2.98 -36.30 39.02
CA VAL A 970 3.91 -37.43 38.79
C VAL A 970 3.79 -38.46 39.91
N GLN A 971 3.52 -39.71 39.58
CA GLN A 971 3.47 -40.81 40.52
C GLN A 971 4.87 -41.27 40.93
N PRO A 972 5.02 -42.05 42.02
CA PRO A 972 6.31 -42.58 42.46
C PRO A 972 7.06 -43.42 41.41
N ASP A 973 6.35 -44.02 40.45
CA ASP A 973 6.93 -44.80 39.35
C ASP A 973 7.39 -43.93 38.15
N GLY A 974 7.36 -42.60 38.29
CA GLY A 974 7.82 -41.68 37.25
C GLY A 974 6.80 -41.36 36.16
N LYS A 975 5.57 -41.85 36.30
CA LYS A 975 4.50 -41.65 35.30
C LYS A 975 3.49 -40.61 35.73
N LEU A 976 2.77 -40.01 34.77
CA LEU A 976 1.63 -39.16 35.12
C LEU A 976 0.51 -39.96 35.76
N VAL A 977 -0.15 -39.37 36.75
CA VAL A 977 -1.36 -39.94 37.34
C VAL A 977 -2.47 -40.02 36.29
N GLN A 978 -2.98 -41.22 36.07
CA GLN A 978 -4.06 -41.44 35.11
C GLN A 978 -5.38 -40.97 35.72
N MET A 979 -5.78 -39.73 35.44
CA MET A 979 -7.10 -39.20 35.74
C MET A 979 -7.66 -38.50 34.49
N GLY A 980 -8.96 -38.64 34.26
CA GLY A 980 -9.60 -38.15 33.04
C GLY A 980 -8.95 -38.77 31.79
N ASP A 981 -8.84 -37.98 30.71
CA ASP A 981 -8.23 -38.45 29.46
C ASP A 981 -6.69 -38.48 29.50
N THR A 982 -6.13 -39.22 30.45
CA THR A 982 -4.68 -39.37 30.64
C THR A 982 -4.24 -40.81 30.39
N PRO A 983 -3.53 -41.10 29.28
CA PRO A 983 -2.87 -42.39 29.11
C PRO A 983 -1.66 -42.50 30.04
N GLU A 984 -1.08 -43.69 30.14
CA GLU A 984 0.18 -43.92 30.82
C GLU A 984 1.31 -43.21 30.05
N ILE A 985 1.99 -42.28 30.71
CA ILE A 985 3.05 -41.46 30.10
C ILE A 985 4.21 -41.35 31.09
N ASP A 986 5.39 -41.83 30.68
CA ASP A 986 6.65 -41.58 31.37
C ASP A 986 7.05 -40.11 31.21
N VAL A 987 7.43 -39.46 32.32
CA VAL A 987 7.81 -38.04 32.35
C VAL A 987 9.17 -37.79 32.97
N LEU A 988 9.89 -38.85 33.38
CA LEU A 988 11.23 -38.69 33.92
C LEU A 988 12.23 -38.28 32.82
N SER A 989 13.14 -37.37 33.16
CA SER A 989 14.22 -36.90 32.30
C SER A 989 15.45 -36.57 33.14
N GLU A 990 16.65 -36.93 32.65
CA GLU A 990 17.91 -36.52 33.29
C GLU A 990 18.08 -34.99 33.28
N GLU A 991 17.59 -34.34 32.22
CA GLU A 991 17.55 -32.90 32.05
C GLU A 991 16.09 -32.45 31.94
N PRO A 992 15.38 -32.26 33.07
CA PRO A 992 13.99 -31.88 33.06
C PRO A 992 13.85 -30.42 32.64
N ASP A 993 13.01 -30.17 31.63
CA ASP A 993 12.59 -28.83 31.27
C ASP A 993 11.51 -28.34 32.26
N SER A 994 11.91 -27.56 33.27
CA SER A 994 10.98 -26.92 34.22
C SER A 994 11.62 -25.72 34.93
N SER A 995 10.92 -24.58 34.97
CA SER A 995 11.39 -23.41 35.72
C SER A 995 11.15 -23.54 37.24
N ASP A 996 10.18 -24.33 37.67
CA ASP A 996 9.96 -24.66 39.08
C ASP A 996 10.99 -25.69 39.59
N PRO A 997 11.83 -25.34 40.60
CA PRO A 997 12.90 -26.22 41.08
C PRO A 997 12.40 -27.49 41.80
N GLU A 998 11.24 -27.44 42.47
CA GLU A 998 10.64 -28.61 43.13
C GLU A 998 10.15 -29.63 42.08
N THR A 999 9.59 -29.14 40.97
CA THR A 999 9.14 -29.96 39.84
C THR A 999 10.31 -30.56 39.07
N ALA A 1000 11.35 -29.79 38.78
CA ALA A 1000 12.58 -30.32 38.18
C ALA A 1000 13.18 -31.46 39.03
N PHE A 1001 13.13 -31.33 40.36
CA PHE A 1001 13.57 -32.39 41.28
C PHE A 1001 12.73 -33.65 41.18
N ILE A 1002 11.43 -33.56 40.96
CA ILE A 1002 10.57 -34.74 40.80
C ILE A 1002 10.77 -35.37 39.42
N LEU A 1003 10.81 -34.56 38.35
CA LEU A 1003 10.98 -35.04 36.98
C LEU A 1003 12.35 -35.66 36.71
N SER A 1004 13.37 -35.31 37.49
CA SER A 1004 14.70 -35.95 37.41
C SER A 1004 14.88 -37.11 38.37
N ASP A 1005 13.81 -37.62 38.99
CA ASP A 1005 13.86 -38.64 40.03
C ASP A 1005 14.88 -38.28 41.13
N ALA A 1006 14.77 -37.06 41.67
CA ALA A 1006 15.66 -36.47 42.67
C ALA A 1006 17.11 -36.24 42.21
N GLY A 1007 17.36 -36.12 40.89
CA GLY A 1007 18.65 -35.82 40.28
C GLY A 1007 19.06 -34.35 40.31
N THR A 1008 18.20 -33.45 39.83
CA THR A 1008 18.49 -32.02 39.61
C THR A 1008 17.36 -31.13 40.13
N GLY A 1009 17.66 -29.93 40.62
CA GLY A 1009 16.64 -29.01 41.19
C GLY A 1009 16.66 -28.97 42.72
N GLN A 1010 15.51 -28.65 43.34
CA GLN A 1010 15.38 -28.47 44.78
C GLN A 1010 14.39 -29.46 45.39
N LYS A 1011 14.79 -30.13 46.48
CA LYS A 1011 13.91 -31.03 47.23
C LYS A 1011 12.60 -30.34 47.66
N PRO A 1012 11.43 -30.95 47.40
CA PRO A 1012 10.15 -30.42 47.86
C PRO A 1012 10.08 -30.28 49.38
N SER A 1013 9.58 -29.13 49.83
CA SER A 1013 9.50 -28.77 51.27
C SER A 1013 8.22 -29.23 51.97
N LYS A 1014 7.18 -29.57 51.21
CA LYS A 1014 5.86 -29.95 51.73
C LYS A 1014 5.57 -31.41 51.41
N HIS A 1015 4.75 -32.06 52.23
CA HIS A 1015 4.25 -33.42 51.97
C HIS A 1015 2.80 -33.43 51.46
N LEU A 1016 2.13 -32.27 51.50
CA LEU A 1016 0.76 -32.05 51.06
C LEU A 1016 0.72 -30.82 50.14
N ALA A 1017 0.18 -31.01 48.93
CA ALA A 1017 -0.17 -29.93 48.01
C ALA A 1017 -1.68 -29.89 47.80
N VAL A 1018 -2.26 -28.69 47.85
CA VAL A 1018 -3.70 -28.47 47.70
C VAL A 1018 -3.88 -27.38 46.66
N PHE A 1019 -4.66 -27.69 45.64
CA PHE A 1019 -5.03 -26.81 44.54
C PHE A 1019 -6.53 -26.51 44.66
N PRO A 1020 -6.91 -25.50 45.48
CA PRO A 1020 -8.30 -25.25 45.84
C PRO A 1020 -9.14 -24.68 44.70
N ASP A 1021 -8.54 -24.01 43.71
CA ASP A 1021 -9.25 -23.51 42.53
C ASP A 1021 -9.33 -24.62 41.47
N GLY A 1022 -8.25 -25.37 41.27
CA GLY A 1022 -8.17 -26.50 40.36
C GLY A 1022 -9.02 -27.70 40.76
N GLY A 1023 -9.16 -27.94 42.06
CA GLY A 1023 -9.93 -29.06 42.62
C GLY A 1023 -9.12 -30.34 42.80
N TYR A 1024 -7.82 -30.23 43.07
CA TYR A 1024 -6.93 -31.36 43.33
C TYR A 1024 -6.24 -31.26 44.68
N ALA A 1025 -5.93 -32.39 45.30
CA ALA A 1025 -5.02 -32.48 46.44
C ALA A 1025 -4.10 -33.69 46.26
N PHE A 1026 -2.83 -33.51 46.61
CA PHE A 1026 -1.80 -34.54 46.48
C PHE A 1026 -1.05 -34.70 47.79
N VAL A 1027 -0.79 -35.95 48.17
CA VAL A 1027 0.12 -36.30 49.26
C VAL A 1027 1.31 -37.03 48.67
N ARG A 1028 2.52 -36.67 49.10
CA ARG A 1028 3.74 -37.46 48.88
C ARG A 1028 4.54 -37.51 50.15
N SER A 1029 4.66 -38.69 50.77
CA SER A 1029 5.43 -38.86 52.00
C SER A 1029 6.03 -40.27 52.10
N PRO A 1030 7.32 -40.43 52.44
CA PRO A 1030 8.32 -39.35 52.53
C PRO A 1030 8.57 -38.71 51.16
N GLN A 1031 9.04 -37.47 51.14
CA GLN A 1031 9.56 -36.86 49.91
C GLN A 1031 10.86 -37.54 49.48
N PRO A 1032 11.14 -37.71 48.18
CA PRO A 1032 12.40 -38.27 47.72
C PRO A 1032 13.57 -37.39 48.19
N THR A 1033 14.72 -38.02 48.43
CA THR A 1033 15.88 -37.35 49.04
C THR A 1033 17.15 -37.46 48.22
N GLU A 1034 17.28 -38.52 47.43
CA GLU A 1034 18.45 -38.84 46.61
C GLU A 1034 17.98 -39.42 45.26
N PRO A 1035 18.82 -39.37 44.20
CA PRO A 1035 18.47 -39.95 42.91
C PRO A 1035 17.97 -41.39 43.01
N GLY A 1036 16.86 -41.74 42.34
CA GLY A 1036 16.31 -43.10 42.39
C GLY A 1036 15.41 -43.39 43.60
N THR A 1037 15.06 -42.38 44.41
CA THR A 1037 14.25 -42.57 45.63
C THR A 1037 12.78 -42.18 45.47
N LEU A 1038 12.35 -41.70 44.29
CA LEU A 1038 10.96 -41.31 44.05
C LEU A 1038 9.98 -42.47 44.30
N ALA A 1039 10.35 -43.69 43.90
CA ALA A 1039 9.53 -44.89 44.07
C ALA A 1039 9.27 -45.29 45.53
N ARG A 1040 10.06 -44.75 46.49
CA ARG A 1040 9.91 -45.02 47.93
C ARG A 1040 8.82 -44.17 48.61
N SER A 1041 8.28 -43.19 47.90
CA SER A 1041 7.23 -42.32 48.43
C SER A 1041 5.87 -43.02 48.42
N SER A 1042 5.12 -42.97 49.53
CA SER A 1042 3.67 -43.13 49.46
C SER A 1042 3.07 -41.89 48.79
N TYR A 1043 2.11 -42.10 47.89
CA TYR A 1043 1.50 -41.04 47.10
C TYR A 1043 -0.02 -41.19 47.02
N LEU A 1044 -0.74 -40.10 47.18
CA LEU A 1044 -2.19 -40.06 47.03
C LEU A 1044 -2.58 -38.86 46.17
N ALA A 1045 -3.30 -39.11 45.08
CA ALA A 1045 -3.94 -38.08 44.28
C ALA A 1045 -5.44 -38.09 44.55
N PHE A 1046 -6.03 -36.93 44.81
CA PHE A 1046 -7.45 -36.77 45.08
C PHE A 1046 -8.03 -35.65 44.22
N SER A 1047 -9.12 -35.93 43.52
CA SER A 1047 -9.78 -34.98 42.61
C SER A 1047 -11.23 -34.73 43.00
N ALA A 1048 -11.63 -33.46 42.96
CA ALA A 1048 -13.00 -32.99 43.14
C ALA A 1048 -13.27 -31.80 42.22
N ALA A 1049 -12.99 -31.94 40.92
CA ALA A 1049 -13.00 -30.85 39.95
C ALA A 1049 -14.02 -31.04 38.82
N PHE A 1050 -14.73 -29.96 38.46
CA PHE A 1050 -15.54 -29.86 37.25
C PHE A 1050 -15.59 -28.41 36.73
N HIS A 1051 -14.72 -28.08 35.78
CA HIS A 1051 -14.51 -26.77 35.17
C HIS A 1051 -14.99 -26.74 33.72
N SER A 1052 -14.58 -27.73 32.94
CA SER A 1052 -15.01 -28.00 31.56
C SER A 1052 -15.72 -29.35 31.44
N ARG A 1053 -16.47 -29.54 30.35
CA ARG A 1053 -16.99 -30.86 29.94
C ARG A 1053 -16.03 -31.62 29.05
N ALA A 1054 -15.03 -30.93 28.47
CA ALA A 1054 -13.97 -31.58 27.71
C ALA A 1054 -13.15 -32.48 28.65
N HIS A 1055 -12.88 -33.71 28.22
CA HIS A 1055 -12.04 -34.70 28.91
C HIS A 1055 -12.46 -35.11 30.34
N LYS A 1056 -13.60 -34.59 30.84
CA LYS A 1056 -14.15 -34.88 32.16
C LYS A 1056 -14.83 -36.25 32.19
N HIS A 1057 -14.46 -37.11 33.13
CA HIS A 1057 -15.11 -38.39 33.41
C HIS A 1057 -16.17 -38.27 34.52
N ALA A 1058 -16.99 -39.30 34.73
CA ALA A 1058 -18.01 -39.34 35.78
C ALA A 1058 -17.39 -39.72 37.14
N ASP A 1059 -16.35 -39.00 37.53
CA ASP A 1059 -15.32 -39.38 38.52
C ASP A 1059 -15.19 -38.37 39.68
N ASP A 1060 -16.24 -37.64 40.05
CA ASP A 1060 -16.13 -36.71 41.17
C ASP A 1060 -15.78 -37.45 42.46
N LEU A 1061 -14.87 -36.86 43.24
CA LEU A 1061 -14.35 -37.43 44.50
C LEU A 1061 -13.51 -38.71 44.31
N ASN A 1062 -13.03 -38.95 43.10
CA ASN A 1062 -12.09 -40.01 42.76
C ASN A 1062 -10.70 -39.80 43.39
N LEU A 1063 -9.97 -40.90 43.59
CA LEU A 1063 -8.63 -40.92 44.12
C LEU A 1063 -7.78 -42.02 43.47
N VAL A 1064 -6.47 -41.80 43.44
CA VAL A 1064 -5.46 -42.81 43.05
C VAL A 1064 -4.45 -42.88 44.19
N TRP A 1065 -4.07 -44.09 44.59
CA TRP A 1065 -3.16 -44.32 45.72
C TRP A 1065 -2.02 -45.24 45.29
N PHE A 1066 -0.80 -44.83 45.57
CA PHE A 1066 0.43 -45.58 45.39
C PHE A 1066 1.14 -45.71 46.74
N ASP A 1067 1.58 -46.92 47.09
CA ASP A 1067 2.30 -47.19 48.35
C ASP A 1067 3.21 -48.41 48.20
N HIS A 1068 4.28 -48.47 49.00
CA HIS A 1068 5.24 -49.58 48.99
C HIS A 1068 5.74 -50.00 47.60
N GLY A 1069 5.92 -49.06 46.67
CA GLY A 1069 6.37 -49.36 45.30
C GLY A 1069 5.27 -49.82 44.33
N HIS A 1070 4.00 -49.88 44.76
CA HIS A 1070 2.88 -50.37 43.97
C HIS A 1070 1.69 -49.39 43.95
N GLN A 1071 0.95 -49.36 42.84
CA GLN A 1071 -0.39 -48.77 42.86
C GLN A 1071 -1.32 -49.64 43.71
N ILE A 1072 -2.00 -49.04 44.68
CA ILE A 1072 -2.96 -49.73 45.57
C ILE A 1072 -4.40 -49.50 45.08
N LEU A 1073 -4.71 -48.26 44.68
CA LEU A 1073 -5.97 -47.90 44.01
C LEU A 1073 -5.64 -47.24 42.68
N THR A 1074 -6.21 -47.76 41.60
CA THR A 1074 -6.00 -47.28 40.22
C THR A 1074 -7.26 -46.63 39.66
N ASP A 1075 -7.07 -45.78 38.67
CA ASP A 1075 -8.13 -45.28 37.81
C ASP A 1075 -8.28 -46.14 36.55
N ALA A 1076 -9.32 -45.88 35.75
CA ALA A 1076 -9.59 -46.54 34.49
C ALA A 1076 -8.82 -45.96 33.30
N GLY A 1077 -8.35 -44.71 33.35
CA GLY A 1077 -7.60 -44.10 32.24
C GLY A 1077 -8.49 -43.78 31.03
N ARG A 1078 -7.90 -43.70 29.81
CA ARG A 1078 -8.55 -43.06 28.65
C ARG A 1078 -9.16 -44.00 27.60
N TYR A 1079 -8.57 -45.14 27.28
CA TYR A 1079 -8.91 -46.00 26.11
C TYR A 1079 -8.80 -45.33 24.71
N GLY A 1080 -8.72 -44.01 24.60
CA GLY A 1080 -8.57 -43.29 23.33
C GLY A 1080 -9.89 -42.90 22.68
N TYR A 1081 -9.81 -42.31 21.50
CA TYR A 1081 -10.98 -41.87 20.73
C TYR A 1081 -11.35 -42.88 19.65
N GLY A 1082 -12.66 -43.10 19.48
CA GLY A 1082 -13.20 -44.03 18.50
C GLY A 1082 -14.36 -43.42 17.71
N GLN A 1083 -15.33 -44.24 17.30
CA GLN A 1083 -16.39 -43.78 16.40
C GLN A 1083 -17.33 -42.82 17.12
N LEU A 1084 -17.63 -41.66 16.53
CA LEU A 1084 -18.58 -40.71 17.10
C LEU A 1084 -20.01 -41.29 17.10
N LEU A 1085 -20.73 -41.11 18.21
CA LEU A 1085 -22.16 -41.40 18.28
C LEU A 1085 -22.96 -40.44 17.39
N ASP A 1086 -24.03 -40.93 16.78
CA ASP A 1086 -25.04 -40.06 16.14
C ASP A 1086 -25.58 -39.03 17.15
N SER A 1087 -25.90 -37.82 16.69
CA SER A 1087 -26.35 -36.73 17.56
C SER A 1087 -27.61 -37.07 18.37
N ASN A 1088 -28.41 -38.02 17.88
CA ASN A 1088 -29.69 -38.45 18.47
C ASN A 1088 -29.58 -39.79 19.23
N ALA A 1089 -28.39 -40.38 19.33
CA ALA A 1089 -28.20 -41.65 20.05
C ALA A 1089 -28.54 -41.49 21.54
N ALA A 1090 -29.16 -42.50 22.16
CA ALA A 1090 -29.57 -42.44 23.57
C ALA A 1090 -28.38 -42.17 24.50
N GLN A 1091 -27.21 -42.77 24.21
CA GLN A 1091 -25.98 -42.58 24.98
C GLN A 1091 -25.49 -41.11 24.98
N ARG A 1092 -25.84 -40.31 23.96
CA ARG A 1092 -25.55 -38.86 23.97
C ARG A 1092 -26.28 -38.18 25.11
N ALA A 1093 -27.48 -38.62 25.49
CA ALA A 1093 -28.24 -38.05 26.60
C ALA A 1093 -27.56 -38.32 27.96
N GLU A 1094 -26.85 -39.45 28.06
CA GLU A 1094 -26.08 -39.87 29.23
C GLU A 1094 -24.70 -39.17 29.32
N GLY A 1095 -24.24 -38.55 28.23
CA GLY A 1095 -23.04 -37.71 28.20
C GLY A 1095 -21.88 -38.29 27.38
N PHE A 1096 -22.05 -39.47 26.78
CA PHE A 1096 -21.02 -40.09 25.95
C PHE A 1096 -20.97 -39.47 24.55
N TYR A 1097 -19.75 -39.38 24.00
CA TYR A 1097 -19.51 -38.87 22.64
C TYR A 1097 -19.11 -39.98 21.66
N TYR A 1098 -18.53 -41.07 22.15
CA TYR A 1098 -18.00 -42.17 21.37
C TYR A 1098 -18.83 -43.45 21.55
N ALA A 1099 -18.91 -44.26 20.50
CA ALA A 1099 -19.75 -45.44 20.44
C ALA A 1099 -19.11 -46.67 21.10
N ASP A 1100 -17.78 -46.70 21.20
CA ASP A 1100 -17.02 -47.82 21.74
C ASP A 1100 -17.42 -48.12 23.21
N PRO A 1101 -17.91 -49.33 23.52
CA PRO A 1101 -18.34 -49.71 24.87
C PRO A 1101 -17.24 -49.57 25.91
N GLU A 1102 -15.99 -49.84 25.54
CA GLU A 1102 -14.82 -49.72 26.40
C GLU A 1102 -14.54 -48.25 26.76
N ARG A 1103 -14.70 -47.33 25.80
CA ARG A 1103 -14.59 -45.88 26.05
C ARG A 1103 -15.72 -45.39 26.96
N GLN A 1104 -16.94 -45.89 26.74
CA GLN A 1104 -18.08 -45.55 27.61
C GLN A 1104 -17.84 -46.07 29.04
N TYR A 1105 -17.27 -47.25 29.18
CA TYR A 1105 -16.93 -47.82 30.49
C TYR A 1105 -15.88 -46.98 31.23
N VAL A 1106 -14.73 -46.66 30.61
CA VAL A 1106 -13.66 -45.91 31.32
C VAL A 1106 -14.08 -44.49 31.74
N GLU A 1107 -15.10 -43.92 31.10
CA GLU A 1107 -15.68 -42.62 31.50
C GLU A 1107 -16.79 -42.73 32.57
N SER A 1108 -17.25 -43.95 32.88
CA SER A 1108 -18.39 -44.23 33.76
C SER A 1108 -17.99 -44.22 35.23
N THR A 1109 -18.93 -43.93 36.13
CA THR A 1109 -18.69 -43.84 37.57
C THR A 1109 -18.18 -45.15 38.17
N MET A 1110 -18.62 -46.28 37.63
CA MET A 1110 -18.19 -47.62 38.09
C MET A 1110 -16.71 -47.91 37.79
N ALA A 1111 -16.10 -47.20 36.84
CA ALA A 1111 -14.69 -47.35 36.50
C ALA A 1111 -13.76 -46.52 37.40
N HIS A 1112 -14.32 -45.73 38.32
CA HIS A 1112 -13.56 -44.85 39.22
C HIS A 1112 -13.77 -45.20 40.70
N ASN A 1113 -12.92 -44.63 41.56
CA ASN A 1113 -12.95 -44.90 43.00
C ASN A 1113 -13.96 -43.98 43.71
N THR A 1114 -15.27 -44.07 43.40
CA THR A 1114 -16.28 -43.13 43.90
C THR A 1114 -17.70 -43.74 44.06
N LEU A 1115 -18.68 -42.91 44.42
CA LEU A 1115 -20.07 -43.28 44.64
C LEU A 1115 -20.89 -43.27 43.35
N MET A 1116 -21.58 -44.38 43.09
CA MET A 1116 -22.66 -44.55 42.12
C MET A 1116 -23.99 -44.64 42.86
N ILE A 1117 -25.06 -43.99 42.36
CA ILE A 1117 -26.40 -44.06 42.96
C ILE A 1117 -27.40 -44.58 41.93
N ASP A 1118 -28.24 -45.53 42.33
CA ASP A 1118 -29.29 -46.18 41.53
C ASP A 1118 -28.81 -46.77 40.20
N GLY A 1119 -27.55 -47.21 40.14
CA GLY A 1119 -26.96 -47.74 38.92
C GLY A 1119 -26.67 -46.69 37.84
N MET A 1120 -26.72 -45.40 38.18
CA MET A 1120 -26.53 -44.29 37.25
C MET A 1120 -25.18 -43.62 37.45
N ASP A 1121 -24.55 -43.25 36.34
CA ASP A 1121 -23.34 -42.41 36.35
C ASP A 1121 -23.63 -41.01 36.92
N GLN A 1122 -22.59 -40.42 37.51
CA GLN A 1122 -22.60 -39.02 37.92
C GLN A 1122 -22.82 -38.11 36.71
N ASP A 1123 -23.84 -37.25 36.79
CA ASP A 1123 -24.25 -36.41 35.66
C ASP A 1123 -23.21 -35.34 35.30
N ARG A 1124 -22.68 -35.44 34.08
CA ARG A 1124 -21.76 -34.45 33.47
C ARG A 1124 -22.45 -33.50 32.48
N LYS A 1125 -23.57 -33.92 31.88
CA LYS A 1125 -24.19 -33.23 30.75
C LYS A 1125 -25.17 -32.15 31.20
N ARG A 1126 -26.14 -32.52 32.05
CA ARG A 1126 -27.20 -31.61 32.53
C ARG A 1126 -26.70 -30.72 33.67
N ARG A 1127 -25.67 -31.16 34.37
CA ARG A 1127 -25.04 -30.41 35.46
C ARG A 1127 -24.14 -29.28 34.94
N GLN A 1128 -24.16 -28.14 35.60
CA GLN A 1128 -23.22 -27.04 35.32
C GLN A 1128 -21.87 -27.31 36.00
N PRO A 1129 -20.74 -26.96 35.34
CA PRO A 1129 -19.43 -26.98 35.98
C PRO A 1129 -19.44 -26.15 37.27
N TYR A 1130 -18.93 -26.71 38.37
CA TYR A 1130 -18.94 -26.09 39.71
C TYR A 1130 -17.56 -25.55 40.14
N GLY A 1131 -16.54 -25.74 39.32
CA GLY A 1131 -15.16 -25.44 39.65
C GLY A 1131 -14.55 -26.53 40.52
N SER A 1132 -14.25 -26.20 41.78
CA SER A 1132 -13.62 -27.09 42.75
C SER A 1132 -14.54 -27.40 43.92
N GLY A 1133 -14.51 -28.66 44.35
CA GLY A 1133 -15.20 -29.19 45.52
C GLY A 1133 -14.26 -29.47 46.69
N VAL A 1134 -12.94 -29.23 46.52
CA VAL A 1134 -11.94 -29.47 47.56
C VAL A 1134 -12.20 -28.54 48.75
N GLY A 1135 -12.26 -29.15 49.92
CA GLY A 1135 -12.48 -28.49 51.21
C GLY A 1135 -11.20 -28.34 52.00
N LYS A 1136 -11.30 -28.49 53.32
CA LYS A 1136 -10.13 -28.40 54.21
C LYS A 1136 -9.23 -29.61 54.02
N CYS A 1137 -7.95 -29.34 53.83
CA CYS A 1137 -6.89 -30.33 53.73
C CYS A 1137 -5.73 -29.92 54.65
N PHE A 1138 -5.28 -30.80 55.53
CA PHE A 1138 -4.17 -30.51 56.45
C PHE A 1138 -3.41 -31.79 56.83
N VAL A 1139 -2.23 -31.61 57.42
CA VAL A 1139 -1.40 -32.69 57.96
C VAL A 1139 -1.13 -32.44 59.44
N GLU A 1140 -1.29 -33.47 60.27
CA GLU A 1140 -1.00 -33.44 61.70
C GLU A 1140 -0.37 -34.79 62.11
N ASN A 1141 0.85 -34.76 62.68
CA ASN A 1141 1.59 -35.95 63.10
C ASN A 1141 1.68 -37.05 62.00
N GLU A 1142 2.07 -36.69 60.77
CA GLU A 1142 2.13 -37.58 59.59
C GLU A 1142 0.78 -38.22 59.18
N VAL A 1143 -0.33 -37.71 59.70
CA VAL A 1143 -1.68 -38.08 59.26
C VAL A 1143 -2.24 -36.98 58.38
N PHE A 1144 -2.62 -37.33 57.15
CA PHE A 1144 -3.17 -36.40 56.16
C PHE A 1144 -4.69 -36.48 56.17
N ASP A 1145 -5.35 -35.36 56.42
CA ASP A 1145 -6.81 -35.24 56.45
C ASP A 1145 -7.26 -34.35 55.30
N LEU A 1146 -7.89 -34.96 54.30
CA LEU A 1146 -8.40 -34.28 53.11
C LEU A 1146 -9.93 -34.34 53.14
N SER A 1147 -10.58 -33.30 52.65
CA SER A 1147 -12.03 -33.32 52.51
C SER A 1147 -12.48 -32.63 51.24
N ALA A 1148 -13.56 -33.09 50.65
CA ALA A 1148 -14.23 -32.41 49.56
C ALA A 1148 -15.75 -32.65 49.61
N ARG A 1149 -16.50 -31.76 48.98
CA ARG A 1149 -17.95 -31.80 48.88
C ARG A 1149 -18.37 -31.43 47.47
N VAL A 1150 -19.23 -32.28 46.90
CA VAL A 1150 -19.74 -32.13 45.55
C VAL A 1150 -21.28 -32.14 45.59
N HIS A 1151 -21.88 -31.15 44.94
CA HIS A 1151 -23.33 -31.02 44.81
C HIS A 1151 -23.76 -31.60 43.46
N HIS A 1152 -24.37 -32.77 43.46
CA HIS A 1152 -25.02 -33.36 42.30
C HIS A 1152 -26.46 -32.81 42.18
N ILE A 1153 -27.19 -33.21 41.15
CA ILE A 1153 -28.52 -32.64 40.82
C ILE A 1153 -29.50 -32.80 41.98
N ASP A 1154 -29.51 -33.97 42.62
CA ASP A 1154 -30.49 -34.40 43.61
C ASP A 1154 -29.86 -35.01 44.87
N TYR A 1155 -28.53 -34.94 45.01
CA TYR A 1155 -27.81 -35.33 46.23
C TYR A 1155 -26.51 -34.56 46.42
N ILE A 1156 -26.00 -34.58 47.65
CA ILE A 1156 -24.67 -34.06 48.01
C ILE A 1156 -23.82 -35.23 48.45
N HIS A 1157 -22.64 -35.38 47.86
CA HIS A 1157 -21.62 -36.34 48.28
C HIS A 1157 -20.46 -35.59 48.91
N ARG A 1158 -20.13 -35.94 50.16
CA ARG A 1158 -18.95 -35.43 50.87
C ARG A 1158 -18.05 -36.61 51.18
N ARG A 1159 -16.79 -36.51 50.80
CA ARG A 1159 -15.74 -37.46 51.17
C ARG A 1159 -14.74 -36.80 52.11
N ARG A 1160 -14.38 -37.48 53.20
CA ARG A 1160 -13.22 -37.17 54.03
C ARG A 1160 -12.24 -38.33 53.96
N ILE A 1161 -10.99 -38.04 53.68
CA ILE A 1161 -9.91 -39.01 53.54
C ILE A 1161 -8.96 -38.80 54.72
N ILE A 1162 -8.67 -39.87 55.45
CA ILE A 1162 -7.63 -39.89 56.48
C ILE A 1162 -6.58 -40.88 55.99
N PHE A 1163 -5.42 -40.36 55.58
CA PHE A 1163 -4.36 -41.12 54.97
C PHE A 1163 -3.12 -41.15 55.88
N ARG A 1164 -2.62 -42.36 56.14
CA ARG A 1164 -1.39 -42.64 56.86
C ARG A 1164 -0.44 -43.38 55.92
N PRO A 1165 0.55 -42.68 55.33
CA PRO A 1165 1.53 -43.26 54.42
C PRO A 1165 2.08 -44.60 54.91
N GLY A 1166 2.13 -45.60 54.02
CA GLY A 1166 2.70 -46.92 54.29
C GLY A 1166 1.85 -47.82 55.18
N THR A 1167 0.67 -47.40 55.65
CA THR A 1167 -0.11 -48.17 56.63
C THR A 1167 -1.60 -48.24 56.31
N GLU A 1168 -2.28 -47.10 56.14
CA GLU A 1168 -3.74 -47.08 56.14
C GLU A 1168 -4.35 -45.90 55.37
N LEU A 1169 -5.46 -46.18 54.68
CA LEU A 1169 -6.35 -45.19 54.08
C LEU A 1169 -7.78 -45.39 54.61
N ILE A 1170 -8.36 -44.36 55.23
CA ILE A 1170 -9.75 -44.37 55.70
C ILE A 1170 -10.56 -43.35 54.90
N LEU A 1171 -11.62 -43.82 54.26
CA LEU A 1171 -12.58 -43.01 53.52
C LEU A 1171 -13.88 -42.92 54.31
N LYS A 1172 -14.34 -41.70 54.58
CA LYS A 1172 -15.62 -41.41 55.23
C LYS A 1172 -16.51 -40.68 54.26
N ASP A 1173 -17.46 -41.41 53.69
CA ASP A 1173 -18.42 -40.90 52.71
C ASP A 1173 -19.73 -40.54 53.40
N SER A 1174 -20.14 -39.29 53.26
CA SER A 1174 -21.42 -38.75 53.75
C SER A 1174 -22.28 -38.34 52.56
N ILE A 1175 -23.43 -38.99 52.40
CA ILE A 1175 -24.37 -38.77 51.30
C ILE A 1175 -25.63 -38.12 51.86
N PHE A 1176 -26.13 -37.08 51.20
CA PHE A 1176 -27.39 -36.41 51.53
C PHE A 1176 -28.29 -36.43 50.29
N SER A 1177 -29.31 -37.29 50.29
CA SER A 1177 -30.26 -37.42 49.19
C SER A 1177 -31.43 -36.46 49.39
N GLN A 1178 -31.88 -35.84 48.30
CA GLN A 1178 -33.12 -35.05 48.27
C GLN A 1178 -34.33 -35.87 47.81
N ALA A 1179 -34.14 -37.13 47.43
CA ALA A 1179 -35.23 -38.01 47.00
C ALA A 1179 -36.13 -38.39 48.20
N PRO A 1180 -37.46 -38.49 47.98
CA PRO A 1180 -38.38 -38.93 49.02
C PRO A 1180 -38.31 -40.45 49.29
N GLU A 1181 -37.83 -41.23 48.33
CA GLU A 1181 -37.57 -42.67 48.45
C GLU A 1181 -36.14 -43.01 48.90
N THR A 1182 -36.00 -44.18 49.53
CA THR A 1182 -34.70 -44.80 49.80
C THR A 1182 -34.02 -45.18 48.48
N ARG A 1183 -32.78 -44.73 48.31
CA ARG A 1183 -31.95 -44.95 47.13
C ARG A 1183 -30.86 -45.98 47.40
N ASN A 1184 -30.35 -46.61 46.35
CA ASN A 1184 -29.26 -47.55 46.47
C ASN A 1184 -27.92 -46.90 46.06
N GLY A 1185 -26.96 -46.82 46.97
CA GLY A 1185 -25.61 -46.32 46.69
C GLY A 1185 -24.59 -47.45 46.66
N ILE A 1186 -23.64 -47.41 45.72
CA ILE A 1186 -22.49 -48.31 45.69
C ILE A 1186 -21.21 -47.49 45.64
N LEU A 1187 -20.31 -47.71 46.59
CA LEU A 1187 -18.96 -47.18 46.57
C LEU A 1187 -18.05 -48.15 45.82
N TRP A 1188 -17.53 -47.75 44.66
CA TRP A 1188 -16.62 -48.53 43.85
C TRP A 1188 -15.16 -48.21 44.18
N PHE A 1189 -14.33 -49.24 44.12
CA PHE A 1189 -12.88 -49.17 44.28
C PHE A 1189 -12.20 -50.15 43.32
N ASN A 1190 -11.19 -49.68 42.59
CA ASN A 1190 -10.46 -50.45 41.60
C ASN A 1190 -9.02 -50.67 42.07
N ILE A 1191 -8.64 -51.94 42.19
CA ILE A 1191 -7.33 -52.41 42.67
C ILE A 1191 -6.62 -53.08 41.49
N PRO A 1192 -5.31 -52.83 41.26
CA PRO A 1192 -4.58 -53.44 40.16
C PRO A 1192 -4.69 -54.98 40.07
N GLY A 1193 -4.71 -55.50 38.84
CA GLY A 1193 -4.95 -56.93 38.57
C GLY A 1193 -3.78 -57.87 38.91
N ASP A 1194 -2.62 -57.31 39.24
CA ASP A 1194 -1.45 -58.03 39.76
C ASP A 1194 -1.60 -58.41 41.25
N PHE A 1195 -2.60 -57.87 41.95
CA PHE A 1195 -3.05 -58.39 43.23
C PHE A 1195 -3.86 -59.68 43.04
N SER A 1196 -3.69 -60.63 43.97
CA SER A 1196 -4.49 -61.85 44.05
C SER A 1196 -5.50 -61.78 45.20
N LEU A 1197 -6.77 -62.10 44.93
CA LEU A 1197 -7.83 -62.16 45.93
C LEU A 1197 -7.67 -63.43 46.79
N GLN A 1198 -7.55 -63.26 48.11
CA GLN A 1198 -7.38 -64.36 49.07
C GLN A 1198 -8.63 -64.61 49.92
N GLU A 1199 -9.36 -63.55 50.29
CA GLU A 1199 -10.54 -63.63 51.14
C GLU A 1199 -11.59 -62.62 50.66
N SER A 1200 -12.85 -63.03 50.59
CA SER A 1200 -14.00 -62.19 50.24
C SER A 1200 -15.17 -62.51 51.17
N GLY A 1201 -15.24 -61.83 52.31
CA GLY A 1201 -16.24 -62.06 53.36
C GLY A 1201 -16.53 -60.79 54.16
N ALA A 1202 -16.32 -60.83 55.48
CA ALA A 1202 -16.46 -59.65 56.35
C ALA A 1202 -15.41 -58.55 56.03
N CYS A 1203 -14.29 -58.94 55.43
CA CYS A 1203 -13.33 -58.05 54.79
C CYS A 1203 -12.89 -58.69 53.47
N VAL A 1204 -12.29 -57.89 52.58
CA VAL A 1204 -11.70 -58.34 51.31
C VAL A 1204 -10.19 -58.24 51.45
N VAL A 1205 -9.48 -59.34 51.19
CA VAL A 1205 -8.02 -59.40 51.32
C VAL A 1205 -7.40 -59.69 49.96
N PHE A 1206 -6.50 -58.80 49.56
CA PHE A 1206 -5.66 -58.94 48.38
C PHE A 1206 -4.20 -59.10 48.80
N VAL A 1207 -3.44 -59.90 48.05
CA VAL A 1207 -1.98 -60.04 48.23
C VAL A 1207 -1.24 -59.91 46.91
N GLN A 1208 -0.11 -59.23 46.95
CA GLN A 1208 0.82 -59.09 45.83
C GLN A 1208 2.22 -59.50 46.31
N GLU A 1209 2.89 -60.36 45.54
CA GLU A 1209 4.29 -60.69 45.81
C GLU A 1209 5.19 -59.59 45.26
N THR A 1210 6.13 -59.14 46.08
CA THR A 1210 7.08 -58.07 45.76
C THR A 1210 8.50 -58.54 46.04
N ASP A 1211 9.50 -57.82 45.54
CA ASP A 1211 10.91 -58.13 45.83
C ASP A 1211 11.26 -57.96 47.33
N GLU A 1212 10.47 -57.18 48.08
CA GLU A 1212 10.70 -56.86 49.49
C GLU A 1212 9.86 -57.70 50.47
N GLY A 1213 8.91 -58.51 49.97
CA GLY A 1213 8.01 -59.32 50.79
C GLY A 1213 6.61 -59.47 50.17
N THR A 1214 5.65 -59.97 50.95
CA THR A 1214 4.26 -60.09 50.48
C THR A 1214 3.48 -58.85 50.93
N LEU A 1215 3.03 -58.04 49.97
CA LEU A 1215 2.19 -56.88 50.21
C LEU A 1215 0.74 -57.33 50.39
N ARG A 1216 0.20 -57.14 51.60
CA ARG A 1216 -1.18 -57.50 51.95
C ARG A 1216 -2.05 -56.25 52.06
N LEU A 1217 -3.10 -56.19 51.25
CA LEU A 1217 -4.15 -55.16 51.31
C LEU A 1217 -5.42 -55.75 51.92
N THR A 1218 -5.89 -55.20 53.03
CA THR A 1218 -7.15 -55.59 53.68
C THR A 1218 -8.16 -54.45 53.60
N VAL A 1219 -9.30 -54.69 52.98
CA VAL A 1219 -10.39 -53.73 52.77
C VAL A 1219 -11.60 -54.12 53.60
N SER A 1220 -12.11 -53.20 54.41
CA SER A 1220 -13.32 -53.38 55.22
C SER A 1220 -14.23 -52.17 55.08
N SER A 1221 -15.55 -52.36 55.07
CA SER A 1221 -16.53 -51.28 54.96
C SER A 1221 -17.74 -51.54 55.85
N ASP A 1222 -18.43 -50.46 56.25
CA ASP A 1222 -19.75 -50.54 56.88
C ASP A 1222 -20.85 -50.98 55.88
N GLY A 1223 -20.59 -50.90 54.57
CA GLY A 1223 -21.51 -51.32 53.52
C GLY A 1223 -21.49 -52.82 53.22
N GLN A 1224 -22.50 -53.29 52.50
CA GLN A 1224 -22.59 -54.69 52.07
C GLN A 1224 -21.68 -54.94 50.86
N LEU A 1225 -20.78 -55.93 50.96
CA LEU A 1225 -19.87 -56.28 49.87
C LEU A 1225 -20.63 -56.73 48.61
N VAL A 1226 -20.32 -56.09 47.48
CA VAL A 1226 -20.66 -56.57 46.15
C VAL A 1226 -19.54 -57.49 45.67
N GLU A 1227 -19.89 -58.62 45.07
CA GLU A 1227 -18.93 -59.65 44.63
C GLU A 1227 -17.77 -59.02 43.83
N PRO A 1228 -16.51 -59.13 44.32
CA PRO A 1228 -15.34 -58.65 43.60
C PRO A 1228 -15.15 -59.36 42.27
N VAL A 1229 -14.81 -58.61 41.21
CA VAL A 1229 -14.50 -59.21 39.90
C VAL A 1229 -13.24 -58.61 39.31
N CYS A 1230 -12.58 -59.39 38.46
CA CYS A 1230 -11.41 -58.98 37.69
C CYS A 1230 -11.67 -59.23 36.20
N GLY A 1231 -11.70 -58.17 35.38
CA GLY A 1231 -11.87 -58.29 33.93
C GLY A 1231 -13.21 -58.89 33.47
N GLN A 1232 -14.34 -58.49 34.06
CA GLN A 1232 -15.66 -58.97 33.63
C GLN A 1232 -16.12 -58.24 32.35
N THR A 1233 -16.59 -58.98 31.34
CA THR A 1233 -16.95 -58.41 30.02
C THR A 1233 -18.44 -58.12 29.81
N ASN A 1234 -19.35 -58.67 30.63
CA ASN A 1234 -20.79 -58.44 30.48
C ASN A 1234 -21.53 -58.42 31.83
N PRO A 1235 -21.95 -57.24 32.34
CA PRO A 1235 -21.52 -55.92 31.89
C PRO A 1235 -20.01 -55.71 32.10
N LEU A 1236 -19.40 -54.76 31.39
CA LEU A 1236 -18.00 -54.37 31.58
C LEU A 1236 -17.77 -53.90 33.02
N ARG A 1237 -16.85 -54.55 33.75
CA ARG A 1237 -16.46 -54.17 35.12
C ARG A 1237 -15.09 -54.74 35.46
N GLY A 1238 -14.25 -53.95 36.13
CA GLY A 1238 -12.90 -54.37 36.51
C GLY A 1238 -11.92 -54.32 35.33
N TRP A 1239 -11.92 -53.20 34.60
CA TRP A 1239 -10.94 -52.93 33.55
C TRP A 1239 -10.30 -51.56 33.75
N ARG A 1240 -9.09 -51.39 33.23
CA ARG A 1240 -8.49 -50.07 33.00
C ARG A 1240 -7.78 -50.04 31.66
N SER A 1241 -7.40 -48.86 31.23
CA SER A 1241 -6.67 -48.59 30.01
C SER A 1241 -5.42 -47.77 30.30
N ARG A 1242 -4.26 -48.38 30.08
CA ARG A 1242 -2.96 -47.69 30.13
C ARG A 1242 -2.67 -46.99 28.81
N GLN A 1243 -2.93 -47.68 27.71
CA GLN A 1243 -2.70 -47.18 26.35
C GLN A 1243 -4.00 -47.14 25.56
N ASP A 1244 -4.03 -46.27 24.56
CA ASP A 1244 -5.20 -46.14 23.70
C ASP A 1244 -5.54 -47.49 23.02
N ARG A 1245 -6.81 -47.85 23.06
CA ARG A 1245 -7.42 -49.06 22.51
C ARG A 1245 -7.01 -50.37 23.18
N GLU A 1246 -6.42 -50.29 24.36
CA GLU A 1246 -6.07 -51.45 25.17
C GLU A 1246 -6.79 -51.41 26.52
N LEU A 1247 -7.37 -52.56 26.90
CA LEU A 1247 -7.89 -52.79 28.24
C LEU A 1247 -7.09 -53.90 28.93
N GLU A 1248 -6.80 -53.68 30.20
CA GLU A 1248 -6.22 -54.69 31.08
C GLU A 1248 -7.09 -54.89 32.33
N PRO A 1249 -7.15 -56.12 32.86
CA PRO A 1249 -8.04 -56.46 33.97
C PRO A 1249 -7.55 -55.84 35.29
N VAL A 1250 -8.48 -55.34 36.09
CA VAL A 1250 -8.28 -54.86 37.47
C VAL A 1250 -9.40 -55.40 38.36
N TRP A 1251 -9.16 -55.51 39.65
CA TRP A 1251 -10.19 -55.88 40.62
C TRP A 1251 -11.13 -54.71 40.88
N SER A 1252 -12.42 -54.88 40.61
CA SER A 1252 -13.47 -53.94 41.00
C SER A 1252 -14.18 -54.46 42.24
N VAL A 1253 -14.11 -53.68 43.33
CA VAL A 1253 -14.70 -53.97 44.64
C VAL A 1253 -15.75 -52.92 44.95
N GLY A 1254 -16.97 -53.36 45.29
CA GLY A 1254 -18.10 -52.47 45.57
C GLY A 1254 -18.65 -52.66 46.98
N PHE A 1255 -19.11 -51.59 47.62
CA PHE A 1255 -19.86 -51.66 48.88
C PHE A 1255 -21.19 -50.95 48.74
N GLU A 1256 -22.27 -51.74 48.85
CA GLU A 1256 -23.67 -51.30 48.73
C GLU A 1256 -24.18 -50.71 50.04
N VAL A 1257 -24.91 -49.60 49.94
CA VAL A 1257 -25.34 -48.76 51.05
C VAL A 1257 -26.74 -48.23 50.76
N SER A 1258 -27.67 -48.45 51.69
CA SER A 1258 -29.01 -47.87 51.63
C SER A 1258 -29.00 -46.40 52.04
N ILE A 1259 -29.54 -45.52 51.20
CA ILE A 1259 -29.56 -44.06 51.40
C ILE A 1259 -31.00 -43.59 51.53
N ASP A 1260 -31.47 -43.30 52.75
CA ASP A 1260 -32.76 -42.64 52.95
C ASP A 1260 -32.64 -41.14 52.60
N THR A 1261 -32.61 -40.27 53.62
CA THR A 1261 -32.26 -38.85 53.46
C THR A 1261 -30.77 -38.58 53.69
N ARG A 1262 -30.10 -39.44 54.46
CA ARG A 1262 -28.68 -39.35 54.76
C ARG A 1262 -28.07 -40.73 54.99
N ALA A 1263 -26.88 -40.95 54.44
CA ALA A 1263 -26.05 -42.11 54.75
C ALA A 1263 -24.64 -41.66 55.14
N SER A 1264 -23.97 -42.46 55.97
CA SER A 1264 -22.56 -42.29 56.31
C SER A 1264 -21.90 -43.66 56.31
N VAL A 1265 -20.78 -43.79 55.60
CA VAL A 1265 -20.11 -45.08 55.38
C VAL A 1265 -18.62 -44.86 55.60
N GLU A 1266 -18.00 -45.69 56.44
CA GLU A 1266 -16.56 -45.77 56.54
C GLU A 1266 -16.04 -46.97 55.73
N THR A 1267 -15.07 -46.73 54.86
CA THR A 1267 -14.30 -47.78 54.18
C THR A 1267 -12.84 -47.62 54.56
N ARG A 1268 -12.23 -48.69 55.06
CA ARG A 1268 -10.86 -48.73 55.57
C ARG A 1268 -10.02 -49.70 54.74
N PHE A 1269 -8.88 -49.22 54.29
CA PHE A 1269 -7.87 -49.99 53.58
C PHE A 1269 -6.61 -50.02 54.45
N ASN A 1270 -6.16 -51.21 54.84
CA ASN A 1270 -4.89 -51.40 55.57
C ASN A 1270 -3.91 -52.11 54.65
N VAL A 1271 -2.70 -51.57 54.54
CA VAL A 1271 -1.61 -52.18 53.77
C VAL A 1271 -0.50 -52.58 54.73
N GLU A 1272 -0.07 -53.83 54.63
CA GLU A 1272 1.01 -54.41 55.42
C GLU A 1272 1.99 -55.10 54.47
N LEU A 1273 3.26 -54.68 54.46
CA LEU A 1273 4.34 -55.43 53.84
C LEU A 1273 4.84 -56.47 54.86
N ARG A 1274 4.70 -57.77 54.53
CA ARG A 1274 5.00 -58.90 55.42
C ARG A 1274 6.22 -59.70 55.00
#